data_AF-A0A6W2U5U8-F1
#
_entry.id   AF-A0A6W2U5U8-F1
#
_cell.length_a   1.000
_cell.length_b   1.000
_cell.length_c   1.000
_cell.angle_alpha   90.00
_cell.angle_beta   90.00
_cell.angle_gamma   90.00
#
_symmetry.space_group_name_H-M   'P 1'
#
loop_
_entity.id
_entity.type
_entity.pdbx_description
1 polymer ?
#
loop_
_entity_poly.entity_id
_entity_poly.type
_entity_poly.pdbx_seq_one_letter_code
_entity_poly.pdbx_strand_id
1 'polypeptide(L)'
;MKTGSSNTRTIPKKVETVEASEEIIEELTEMDWQEGDEIPGHVRNDTFFVHQDKVYYHHNGRAETVEVSKGMQDRIKKMCQVRQALINIIDLQLRPSYQAAELEKRLSVLNQVYDTFTEKYGFFHDTSNQRAFFDDDQLALLESIEIQEKPGVYAKGRIFREATIRPIIEVERVQSAEEALQLSLSKKLIIDFEYMQQISGKTQEILLKELDGLLYEDPTYHGDQPNKGWLYRDDYLSGDIVEKLALAKSREESNYQKNIEALKKVMPKPLQAKDIQFQLGSTWIPIDIYERFMYQTFGTPSYYQFGTNPDIKLEYARYNNTWHIKGKGLDKGSIKASSVYGTKRMSAYEILECSLNLQQVIIRDPEEYYDENGNKKIKYVINPKETMIARGKQTQMKNAFQKWLFQDNFRADKLVEIYNERFNRVVPRKYDGSHLTFDSMNSSWELRPHQRNVVARIIYNGSALMAHEVGAGKTASMIAAGMYMKQAGAVQKPMYVVPNHLTQQFANEFLALYPSANVLRTTKKDFEKKNRHRFISKIATNNYDAVIIGHSQFEKIPLSKERQADFLRKELTSISIQMREAEEKEGRSFTVKRMAGFQKKLRERLETLSNKEKKDDILDFEQLGVDFLFIDEAHVYKNLYTVTKMNNVAGINTSQSQRAMDMFQKVQYIQEMNGGKGVVFATGTPISNSMSEMFTMQRFLQNDQLERMGLDTFDSWASTFGEVISSLEMTPEGSGYRMRNRFAKFHNLPELMATFQSVADIQTHDMLNLPKPDLKNGKAEIIVSEISPYQERLMQEFAERAEMIRAGVVQPYEDNMLKVTHEAKLMAIDSRLLDEAAPVDENAKLFKCAENVHRIWEETTAQKSTQIIFSDSGTPKKDVFNVYDEIKHLLIEKGIPADQVAFIHDCNNDQQRETLFEKVRRGEVRVLLGSTGKLGTGTNVQNKLIAGHHIDCPWRPSDLTQRDGRVVRQGNENDEVQLYRYVTKGTFDSYLWQIQEQKLKYISQVMTGKSISRSCDDLDETVLSAAEVKAIATDNPLLAEKMSVDNDITRLQIMRSSWETERLDMQKKIDTILPDAINQNKNQQMNIQEMILLVQNYPLPKKDGKPVFEMEIDGAIYQGRKEVAEMMDEKVSQTDFKEVDQVEIGRYRGLKVTVHKDVQYEKKIVLSSDNYSVHMRYTLEGGTGNTVRISNQLSELPKQLTSLNEQLENMEVNLQMAKQEIHLPFEEDEKLQKLLARQTEINTSLELENLSKPSILEKEEVIER
;
A
#
# COMPACT_ATOMS: atom_id res chain seq x y z
N MET A 1 46.99 12.78 32.08
CA MET A 1 48.35 12.62 32.66
C MET A 1 48.74 11.14 32.58
N LYS A 2 49.89 10.86 31.93
CA LYS A 2 50.74 9.63 31.92
C LYS A 2 50.07 8.28 31.52
N THR A 3 50.26 7.67 30.35
CA THR A 3 51.44 7.02 29.67
C THR A 3 51.96 5.70 30.29
N GLY A 4 52.03 4.64 29.46
CA GLY A 4 52.85 3.41 29.62
C GLY A 4 52.16 2.18 29.01
N SER A 5 52.39 1.79 27.74
CA SER A 5 53.55 1.11 27.09
C SER A 5 53.48 -0.43 27.09
N SER A 6 53.25 -0.97 25.89
CA SER A 6 53.76 -2.21 25.25
C SER A 6 54.10 -3.47 26.07
N ASN A 7 53.57 -4.62 25.64
CA ASN A 7 54.41 -5.80 25.39
C ASN A 7 53.76 -6.78 24.40
N THR A 8 54.40 -6.93 23.25
CA THR A 8 54.24 -7.98 22.24
C THR A 8 54.85 -9.29 22.73
N ARG A 9 54.15 -10.42 22.57
CA ARG A 9 54.76 -11.77 22.61
C ARG A 9 54.28 -12.61 21.43
N THR A 10 55.22 -12.86 20.54
CA THR A 10 55.24 -13.85 19.45
C THR A 10 55.17 -15.28 20.01
N ILE A 11 54.37 -16.14 19.38
CA ILE A 11 54.36 -17.60 19.61
C ILE A 11 54.77 -18.29 18.29
N PRO A 12 55.77 -19.20 18.29
CA PRO A 12 56.19 -19.90 17.09
C PRO A 12 55.32 -21.15 16.82
N LYS A 13 55.06 -21.41 15.54
CA LYS A 13 54.56 -22.67 15.00
C LYS A 13 55.59 -23.79 15.23
N LYS A 14 55.14 -24.93 15.75
CA LYS A 14 55.69 -26.26 15.41
C LYS A 14 54.60 -27.31 15.60
N VAL A 15 54.24 -27.96 14.49
CA VAL A 15 53.39 -29.16 14.46
C VAL A 15 54.34 -30.34 14.51
N GLU A 16 54.28 -31.15 15.57
CA GLU A 16 54.87 -32.48 15.60
C GLU A 16 53.72 -33.50 15.70
N THR A 17 53.64 -34.34 14.67
CA THR A 17 52.80 -35.52 14.57
C THR A 17 53.20 -36.54 15.63
N VAL A 18 52.25 -36.98 16.46
CA VAL A 18 52.43 -38.15 17.34
C VAL A 18 51.36 -39.18 16.99
N GLU A 19 51.84 -40.36 16.60
CA GLU A 19 51.08 -41.57 16.30
C GLU A 19 50.36 -42.08 17.56
N ALA A 20 49.12 -42.53 17.37
CA ALA A 20 48.34 -43.19 18.41
C ALA A 20 48.92 -44.58 18.71
N SER A 21 49.22 -44.85 19.98
CA SER A 21 49.38 -46.21 20.50
C SER A 21 48.20 -46.51 21.43
N GLU A 22 47.58 -47.67 21.19
CA GLU A 22 46.60 -48.30 22.05
C GLU A 22 47.26 -48.71 23.37
N GLU A 23 46.72 -48.25 24.51
CA GLU A 23 46.51 -49.00 25.76
C GLU A 23 46.36 -48.00 26.92
N ILE A 24 45.19 -48.03 27.57
CA ILE A 24 44.99 -48.11 29.03
C ILE A 24 43.46 -48.01 29.24
N ILE A 25 42.88 -49.17 29.56
CA ILE A 25 41.54 -49.31 30.13
C ILE A 25 41.70 -49.36 31.67
N GLU A 26 40.70 -48.81 32.35
CA GLU A 26 40.32 -49.01 33.76
C GLU A 26 41.13 -48.28 34.85
N GLU A 27 40.60 -47.12 35.28
CA GLU A 27 40.00 -46.96 36.62
C GLU A 27 39.40 -45.54 36.71
N LEU A 28 38.08 -45.41 36.51
CA LEU A 28 37.34 -44.22 36.95
C LEU A 28 36.01 -44.65 37.56
N THR A 29 35.98 -44.48 38.88
CA THR A 29 34.88 -44.58 39.83
C THR A 29 33.62 -43.84 39.38
N GLU A 30 32.46 -44.43 39.73
CA GLU A 30 31.13 -43.82 39.66
C GLU A 30 31.11 -42.42 40.31
N MET A 31 31.06 -41.37 39.50
CA MET A 31 30.59 -40.05 39.92
C MET A 31 29.68 -39.49 38.83
N ASP A 32 28.45 -39.15 39.23
CA ASP A 32 27.54 -38.38 38.39
C ASP A 32 28.15 -37.01 38.06
N TRP A 33 27.93 -36.53 36.83
CA TRP A 33 28.34 -35.19 36.41
C TRP A 33 27.83 -34.15 37.42
N GLN A 34 28.74 -33.38 38.01
CA GLN A 34 28.40 -32.30 38.94
C GLN A 34 28.27 -30.97 38.19
N GLU A 35 27.54 -30.03 38.79
CA GLU A 35 27.38 -28.67 38.26
C GLU A 35 28.76 -27.98 38.12
N GLY A 36 29.35 -28.01 36.91
CA GLY A 36 30.68 -27.44 36.62
C GLY A 36 31.63 -28.32 35.80
N ASP A 37 31.29 -29.58 35.50
CA ASP A 37 32.12 -30.45 34.64
C ASP A 37 32.19 -29.96 33.18
N GLU A 38 33.36 -30.07 32.54
CA GLU A 38 33.62 -29.59 31.17
C GLU A 38 32.92 -30.46 30.12
N ILE A 39 31.83 -29.92 29.54
CA ILE A 39 31.08 -30.53 28.43
C ILE A 39 32.02 -30.80 27.26
N PRO A 40 31.99 -32.00 26.65
CA PRO A 40 32.83 -32.29 25.50
C PRO A 40 32.57 -31.27 24.38
N GLY A 41 33.63 -30.63 23.87
CA GLY A 41 33.51 -29.49 22.93
C GLY A 41 32.78 -29.78 21.61
N HIS A 42 32.48 -31.04 21.30
CA HIS A 42 31.69 -31.44 20.13
C HIS A 42 30.17 -31.47 20.38
N VAL A 43 29.72 -31.39 21.64
CA VAL A 43 28.29 -31.41 22.00
C VAL A 43 27.70 -30.01 21.85
N ARG A 44 26.77 -29.85 20.91
CA ARG A 44 26.10 -28.56 20.67
C ARG A 44 25.26 -28.14 21.89
N ASN A 45 25.18 -26.84 22.13
CA ASN A 45 24.26 -26.29 23.13
C ASN A 45 22.81 -26.61 22.74
N ASP A 46 21.93 -26.74 23.74
CA ASP A 46 20.51 -27.07 23.59
C ASP A 46 20.24 -28.43 22.92
N THR A 47 21.07 -29.42 23.24
CA THR A 47 20.89 -30.81 22.77
C THR A 47 21.05 -31.82 23.91
N PHE A 48 20.35 -32.95 23.81
CA PHE A 48 20.57 -34.12 24.65
C PHE A 48 21.91 -34.76 24.30
N PHE A 49 22.64 -35.28 25.29
CA PHE A 49 23.83 -36.09 25.06
C PHE A 49 23.90 -37.23 26.07
N VAL A 50 24.73 -38.22 25.78
CA VAL A 50 24.86 -39.43 26.60
C VAL A 50 26.27 -39.49 27.16
N HIS A 51 26.39 -39.61 28.48
CA HIS A 51 27.66 -39.82 29.16
C HIS A 51 27.49 -40.88 30.25
N GLN A 52 28.40 -41.88 30.30
CA GLN A 52 28.35 -43.00 31.26
C GLN A 52 26.94 -43.62 31.41
N ASP A 53 26.29 -43.86 30.26
CA ASP A 53 24.96 -44.47 30.18
C ASP A 53 23.78 -43.62 30.75
N LYS A 54 24.03 -42.36 31.13
CA LYS A 54 23.01 -41.39 31.52
C LYS A 54 22.79 -40.33 30.44
N VAL A 55 21.56 -39.84 30.35
CA VAL A 55 21.15 -38.77 29.42
C VAL A 55 21.19 -37.44 30.15
N TYR A 56 21.90 -36.48 29.56
CA TYR A 56 22.01 -35.11 30.01
C TYR A 56 21.48 -34.18 28.92
N TYR A 57 21.05 -32.97 29.29
CA TYR A 57 20.69 -31.91 28.37
C TYR A 57 21.69 -30.77 28.49
N HIS A 58 22.37 -30.42 27.39
CA HIS A 58 23.31 -29.30 27.38
C HIS A 58 22.53 -27.99 27.28
N HIS A 59 22.61 -27.12 28.30
CA HIS A 59 21.99 -25.80 28.29
C HIS A 59 22.94 -24.72 28.81
N ASN A 60 23.19 -23.67 28.02
CA ASN A 60 24.06 -22.54 28.35
C ASN A 60 25.46 -22.96 28.88
N GLY A 61 26.08 -23.96 28.26
CA GLY A 61 27.39 -24.46 28.68
C GLY A 61 27.38 -25.33 29.94
N ARG A 62 26.19 -25.73 30.42
CA ARG A 62 26.01 -26.64 31.57
C ARG A 62 25.28 -27.91 31.18
N ALA A 63 25.58 -29.02 31.85
CA ALA A 63 24.88 -30.27 31.71
C ALA A 63 23.74 -30.35 32.75
N GLU A 64 22.49 -30.38 32.29
CA GLU A 64 21.32 -30.58 33.13
C GLU A 64 20.95 -32.07 33.15
N THR A 65 20.63 -32.62 34.32
CA THR A 65 20.13 -33.99 34.43
C THR A 65 18.70 -34.09 33.92
N VAL A 66 18.42 -35.13 33.13
CA VAL A 66 17.09 -35.35 32.53
C VAL A 66 16.34 -36.44 33.30
N GLU A 67 15.43 -36.04 34.18
CA GLU A 67 14.57 -36.97 34.92
C GLU A 67 13.38 -37.42 34.07
N VAL A 68 13.50 -38.59 33.43
CA VAL A 68 12.44 -39.23 32.64
C VAL A 68 12.34 -40.73 32.96
N SER A 69 11.22 -41.36 32.59
CA SER A 69 11.06 -42.82 32.76
C SER A 69 12.17 -43.61 32.03
N LYS A 70 12.55 -44.78 32.56
CA LYS A 70 13.59 -45.66 31.95
C LYS A 70 13.38 -45.90 30.44
N GLY A 71 12.12 -46.11 30.00
CA GLY A 71 11.80 -46.32 28.60
C GLY A 71 11.99 -45.07 27.72
N MET A 72 11.76 -43.88 28.28
CA MET A 72 12.00 -42.61 27.60
C MET A 72 13.49 -42.28 27.56
N GLN A 73 14.23 -42.61 28.63
CA GLN A 73 15.68 -42.45 28.69
C GLN A 73 16.39 -43.32 27.63
N ASP A 74 16.02 -44.60 27.50
CA ASP A 74 16.58 -45.49 26.46
C ASP A 74 16.23 -44.99 25.05
N ARG A 75 15.01 -44.47 24.85
CA ARG A 75 14.60 -43.87 23.58
C ARG A 75 15.46 -42.66 23.21
N ILE A 76 15.64 -41.70 24.12
CA ILE A 76 16.49 -40.52 23.90
C ILE A 76 17.94 -40.96 23.61
N LYS A 77 18.47 -41.91 24.39
CA LYS A 77 19.82 -42.45 24.18
C LYS A 77 20.00 -43.01 22.77
N LYS A 78 19.04 -43.78 22.26
CA LYS A 78 19.10 -44.34 20.90
C LYS A 78 18.97 -43.27 19.82
N MET A 79 18.14 -42.25 20.02
CA MET A 79 18.06 -41.11 19.10
C MET A 79 19.39 -40.33 19.04
N CYS A 80 20.04 -40.10 20.19
CA CYS A 80 21.38 -39.50 20.23
C CYS A 80 22.42 -40.33 19.46
N GLN A 81 22.34 -41.67 19.52
CA GLN A 81 23.25 -42.56 18.76
C GLN A 81 23.08 -42.40 17.25
N VAL A 82 21.83 -42.39 16.75
CA VAL A 82 21.58 -42.19 15.32
C VAL A 82 22.05 -40.80 14.88
N ARG A 83 21.76 -39.78 15.69
CA ARG A 83 22.19 -38.41 15.41
C ARG A 83 23.71 -38.28 15.33
N GLN A 84 24.45 -38.89 16.25
CA GLN A 84 25.90 -38.84 16.23
C GLN A 84 26.47 -39.56 15.00
N ALA A 85 25.92 -40.71 14.63
CA ALA A 85 26.31 -41.42 13.41
C ALA A 85 26.05 -40.57 12.15
N LEU A 86 24.92 -39.87 12.11
CA LEU A 86 24.56 -38.97 11.02
C LEU A 86 25.52 -37.76 10.93
N ILE A 87 25.78 -37.08 12.04
CA ILE A 87 26.72 -35.94 12.09
C ILE A 87 28.11 -36.37 11.61
N ASN A 88 28.57 -37.55 12.02
CA ASN A 88 29.86 -38.08 11.56
C ASN A 88 29.91 -38.28 10.03
N ILE A 89 28.80 -38.59 9.36
CA ILE A 89 28.75 -38.68 7.90
C ILE A 89 28.75 -37.29 7.27
N ILE A 90 27.96 -36.37 7.82
CA ILE A 90 27.89 -34.97 7.37
C ILE A 90 29.29 -34.34 7.42
N ASP A 91 29.98 -34.46 8.56
CA ASP A 91 31.33 -33.92 8.78
C ASP A 91 32.38 -34.55 7.85
N LEU A 92 32.21 -35.83 7.50
CA LEU A 92 33.09 -36.49 6.53
C LEU A 92 32.87 -35.92 5.12
N GLN A 93 31.61 -35.75 4.71
CA GLN A 93 31.25 -35.28 3.36
C GLN A 93 31.56 -33.80 3.13
N LEU A 94 31.67 -32.99 4.19
CA LEU A 94 32.09 -31.58 4.08
C LEU A 94 33.57 -31.43 3.72
N ARG A 95 34.40 -32.47 3.91
CA ARG A 95 35.84 -32.41 3.61
C ARG A 95 36.07 -32.35 2.09
N PRO A 96 37.07 -31.58 1.60
CA PRO A 96 37.40 -31.52 0.17
C PRO A 96 37.73 -32.89 -0.45
N SER A 97 38.29 -33.80 0.35
CA SER A 97 38.53 -35.18 -0.03
C SER A 97 38.41 -36.14 1.17
N TYR A 98 37.91 -37.35 0.92
CA TYR A 98 37.85 -38.47 1.86
C TYR A 98 37.91 -39.80 1.09
N GLN A 99 38.30 -40.89 1.76
CA GLN A 99 38.36 -42.20 1.13
C GLN A 99 36.98 -42.85 1.04
N ALA A 100 36.65 -43.46 -0.09
CA ALA A 100 35.36 -44.14 -0.29
C ALA A 100 35.10 -45.23 0.77
N ALA A 101 36.13 -45.99 1.16
CA ALA A 101 36.04 -47.00 2.21
C ALA A 101 35.67 -46.43 3.59
N GLU A 102 36.09 -45.19 3.90
CA GLU A 102 35.72 -44.52 5.14
C GLU A 102 34.23 -44.13 5.14
N LEU A 103 33.72 -43.67 4.00
CA LEU A 103 32.30 -43.38 3.82
C LEU A 103 31.45 -44.65 3.96
N GLU A 104 31.82 -45.74 3.29
CA GLU A 104 31.12 -47.04 3.40
C GLU A 104 31.07 -47.53 4.85
N LYS A 105 32.18 -47.40 5.60
CA LYS A 105 32.22 -47.78 7.02
C LYS A 105 31.25 -46.95 7.85
N ARG A 106 31.21 -45.62 7.67
CA ARG A 106 30.28 -44.74 8.42
C ARG A 106 28.83 -44.95 8.00
N LEU A 107 28.56 -45.21 6.71
CA LEU A 107 27.22 -45.57 6.21
C LEU A 107 26.72 -46.87 6.84
N SER A 108 27.58 -47.89 6.95
CA SER A 108 27.23 -49.15 7.61
C SER A 108 26.83 -48.92 9.07
N VAL A 109 27.59 -48.11 9.82
CA VAL A 109 27.27 -47.73 11.20
C VAL A 109 25.93 -47.00 11.27
N LEU A 110 25.70 -45.99 10.42
CA LEU A 110 24.44 -45.23 10.39
C LEU A 110 23.24 -46.16 10.10
N ASN A 111 23.35 -47.04 9.11
CA ASN A 111 22.31 -48.01 8.78
C ASN A 111 22.01 -48.92 9.98
N GLN A 112 23.05 -49.46 10.63
CA GLN A 112 22.89 -50.36 11.77
C GLN A 112 22.18 -49.67 12.95
N VAL A 113 22.62 -48.47 13.34
CA VAL A 113 22.01 -47.76 14.48
C VAL A 113 20.58 -47.31 14.17
N TYR A 114 20.30 -46.91 12.93
CA TYR A 114 18.96 -46.53 12.49
C TYR A 114 18.01 -47.73 12.42
N ASP A 115 18.44 -48.86 11.86
CA ASP A 115 17.62 -50.08 11.78
C ASP A 115 17.29 -50.60 13.18
N THR A 116 18.28 -50.60 14.08
CA THR A 116 18.09 -50.97 15.49
C THR A 116 17.10 -50.04 16.19
N PHE A 117 17.15 -48.74 15.89
CA PHE A 117 16.22 -47.76 16.45
C PHE A 117 14.80 -47.97 15.92
N THR A 118 14.66 -48.06 14.60
CA THR A 118 13.36 -48.15 13.93
C THR A 118 12.63 -49.45 14.23
N GLU A 119 13.34 -50.57 14.36
CA GLU A 119 12.77 -51.86 14.75
C GLU A 119 12.12 -51.80 16.14
N LYS A 120 12.70 -51.05 17.08
CA LYS A 120 12.23 -50.97 18.47
C LYS A 120 11.27 -49.80 18.74
N TYR A 121 11.50 -48.65 18.12
CA TYR A 121 10.86 -47.38 18.47
C TYR A 121 10.08 -46.72 17.33
N GLY A 122 10.08 -47.30 16.14
CA GLY A 122 9.46 -46.71 14.95
C GLY A 122 10.27 -45.56 14.35
N PHE A 123 9.63 -44.71 13.57
CA PHE A 123 10.25 -43.64 12.79
C PHE A 123 10.41 -42.35 13.61
N PHE A 124 11.32 -41.46 13.22
CA PHE A 124 11.55 -40.19 13.94
C PHE A 124 10.31 -39.29 13.95
N HIS A 125 9.50 -39.36 12.90
CA HIS A 125 8.23 -38.64 12.80
C HIS A 125 7.11 -39.19 13.72
N ASP A 126 7.31 -40.33 14.39
CA ASP A 126 6.32 -40.86 15.32
C ASP A 126 6.17 -39.97 16.56
N THR A 127 4.92 -39.73 16.99
CA THR A 127 4.60 -38.76 18.05
C THR A 127 5.36 -39.01 19.36
N SER A 128 5.61 -40.28 19.69
CA SER A 128 6.38 -40.65 20.88
C SER A 128 7.87 -40.32 20.78
N ASN A 129 8.46 -40.37 19.59
CA ASN A 129 9.86 -40.00 19.34
C ASN A 129 10.00 -38.47 19.34
N GLN A 130 9.11 -37.77 18.64
CA GLN A 130 9.05 -36.30 18.66
C GLN A 130 8.88 -35.74 20.08
N ARG A 131 8.03 -36.37 20.89
CA ARG A 131 7.83 -35.95 22.29
C ARG A 131 9.05 -36.23 23.16
N ALA A 132 9.76 -37.32 22.91
CA ALA A 132 10.95 -37.68 23.67
C ALA A 132 12.13 -36.76 23.40
N PHE A 133 12.25 -36.28 22.17
CA PHE A 133 13.36 -35.45 21.71
C PHE A 133 12.94 -33.98 21.49
N PHE A 134 11.81 -33.56 22.06
CA PHE A 134 11.18 -32.26 21.77
C PHE A 134 12.05 -31.06 22.10
N ASP A 135 12.78 -31.11 23.22
CA ASP A 135 13.65 -30.02 23.66
C ASP A 135 14.98 -29.96 22.88
N ASP A 136 15.26 -30.95 22.02
CA ASP A 136 16.51 -31.04 21.26
C ASP A 136 16.45 -30.24 19.95
N ASP A 137 17.36 -29.29 19.80
CA ASP A 137 17.43 -28.43 18.62
C ASP A 137 17.74 -29.22 17.32
N GLN A 138 18.26 -30.47 17.41
CA GLN A 138 18.59 -31.31 16.24
C GLN A 138 17.54 -32.37 15.90
N LEU A 139 16.34 -32.34 16.50
CA LEU A 139 15.24 -33.24 16.10
C LEU A 139 14.91 -33.12 14.60
N ALA A 140 14.86 -31.90 14.07
CA ALA A 140 14.55 -31.64 12.67
C ALA A 140 15.55 -32.30 11.69
N LEU A 141 16.81 -32.49 12.11
CA LEU A 141 17.85 -33.14 11.32
C LEU A 141 17.61 -34.66 11.24
N LEU A 142 17.14 -35.27 12.33
CA LEU A 142 16.73 -36.68 12.31
C LEU A 142 15.48 -36.88 11.47
N GLU A 143 14.54 -35.94 11.50
CA GLU A 143 13.34 -35.99 10.65
C GLU A 143 13.71 -35.85 9.15
N SER A 144 14.72 -35.07 8.78
CA SER A 144 15.05 -34.82 7.37
C SER A 144 15.65 -36.01 6.61
N ILE A 145 16.18 -37.04 7.30
CA ILE A 145 16.79 -38.21 6.67
C ILE A 145 15.79 -39.33 6.34
N GLU A 146 14.54 -39.18 6.76
CA GLU A 146 13.44 -40.08 6.48
C GLU A 146 12.63 -39.58 5.29
N ILE A 147 12.59 -40.34 4.19
CA ILE A 147 11.74 -40.04 3.04
C ILE A 147 10.41 -40.73 3.27
N GLN A 148 9.34 -39.94 3.34
CA GLN A 148 8.00 -40.47 3.43
C GLN A 148 7.61 -41.12 2.09
N GLU A 149 7.61 -42.45 2.00
CA GLU A 149 7.12 -43.17 0.81
C GLU A 149 5.60 -43.24 0.81
N LYS A 150 5.05 -43.51 2.00
CA LYS A 150 3.62 -43.48 2.28
C LYS A 150 3.42 -42.85 3.65
N PRO A 151 2.31 -42.18 3.88
CA PRO A 151 2.09 -41.61 5.19
C PRO A 151 2.11 -42.64 6.34
N GLY A 152 2.90 -42.33 7.38
CA GLY A 152 3.25 -43.25 8.48
C GLY A 152 4.31 -44.31 8.16
N VAL A 153 4.76 -44.41 6.90
CA VAL A 153 5.80 -45.34 6.45
C VAL A 153 6.93 -44.55 5.83
N TYR A 154 8.05 -44.54 6.55
CA TYR A 154 9.24 -43.82 6.11
C TYR A 154 10.28 -44.80 5.58
N ALA A 155 10.92 -44.43 4.50
CA ALA A 155 12.08 -45.12 3.98
C ALA A 155 13.34 -44.32 4.29
N LYS A 156 14.46 -45.03 4.29
CA LYS A 156 15.79 -44.43 4.38
C LYS A 156 16.01 -43.46 3.23
N GLY A 157 16.40 -42.23 3.57
CA GLY A 157 16.83 -41.25 2.58
C GLY A 157 18.11 -41.62 1.85
N ARG A 158 18.47 -40.84 0.83
CA ARG A 158 19.68 -41.06 0.01
C ARG A 158 20.98 -41.07 0.82
N ILE A 159 21.03 -40.31 1.92
CA ILE A 159 22.19 -40.21 2.82
C ILE A 159 22.61 -41.55 3.45
N PHE A 160 21.74 -42.58 3.41
CA PHE A 160 22.05 -43.94 3.87
C PHE A 160 22.77 -44.80 2.82
N ARG A 161 22.89 -44.33 1.57
CA ARG A 161 23.36 -45.13 0.43
C ARG A 161 24.51 -44.47 -0.33
N GLU A 162 24.53 -43.13 -0.40
CA GLU A 162 25.48 -42.38 -1.21
C GLU A 162 25.91 -41.06 -0.55
N ALA A 163 26.96 -40.46 -1.09
CA ALA A 163 27.38 -39.11 -0.71
C ALA A 163 26.36 -38.09 -1.22
N THR A 164 25.76 -37.33 -0.31
CA THR A 164 24.65 -36.40 -0.61
C THR A 164 24.99 -34.94 -0.35
N ILE A 165 26.15 -34.61 0.21
CA ILE A 165 26.54 -33.23 0.56
C ILE A 165 27.68 -32.78 -0.33
N ARG A 166 27.56 -31.57 -0.89
CA ARG A 166 28.64 -30.97 -1.69
C ARG A 166 29.79 -30.57 -0.76
N PRO A 167 31.05 -30.94 -1.08
CA PRO A 167 32.20 -30.55 -0.27
C PRO A 167 32.42 -29.04 -0.37
N ILE A 168 33.09 -28.48 0.64
CA ILE A 168 33.59 -27.10 0.57
C ILE A 168 34.84 -27.14 -0.30
N ILE A 169 34.75 -26.59 -1.51
CA ILE A 169 35.87 -26.53 -2.45
C ILE A 169 36.46 -25.11 -2.39
N GLU A 170 37.68 -25.00 -1.88
CA GLU A 170 38.46 -23.79 -2.05
C GLU A 170 39.12 -23.81 -3.44
N VAL A 171 38.73 -22.86 -4.30
CA VAL A 171 39.35 -22.71 -5.61
C VAL A 171 40.73 -22.09 -5.40
N GLU A 172 41.78 -22.89 -5.58
CA GLU A 172 43.16 -22.44 -5.38
C GLU A 172 43.72 -21.68 -6.60
N ARG A 173 43.21 -21.96 -7.82
CA ARG A 173 43.71 -21.32 -9.04
C ARG A 173 42.68 -21.20 -10.17
N VAL A 174 42.68 -20.07 -10.87
CA VAL A 174 41.88 -19.80 -12.09
C VAL A 174 42.75 -19.23 -13.21
N GLN A 175 42.27 -19.34 -14.46
CA GLN A 175 43.06 -18.93 -15.63
C GLN A 175 42.67 -17.55 -16.18
N SER A 176 41.41 -17.15 -16.02
CA SER A 176 40.91 -15.86 -16.53
C SER A 176 40.66 -14.84 -15.40
N ALA A 177 40.79 -13.55 -15.71
CA ALA A 177 40.43 -12.49 -14.76
C ALA A 177 38.92 -12.44 -14.49
N GLU A 178 38.10 -12.85 -15.45
CA GLU A 178 36.65 -12.90 -15.32
C GLU A 178 36.21 -14.00 -14.34
N GLU A 179 36.79 -15.20 -14.40
CA GLU A 179 36.58 -16.25 -13.40
C GLU A 179 37.02 -15.78 -12.01
N ALA A 180 38.17 -15.10 -11.91
CA ALA A 180 38.63 -14.54 -10.65
C ALA A 180 37.66 -13.50 -10.07
N LEU A 181 37.11 -12.63 -10.93
CA LEU A 181 36.12 -11.63 -10.54
C LEU A 181 34.82 -12.28 -10.07
N GLN A 182 34.30 -13.26 -10.81
CA GLN A 182 33.09 -14.00 -10.42
C GLN A 182 33.28 -14.75 -9.10
N LEU A 183 34.46 -15.34 -8.86
CA LEU A 183 34.81 -15.97 -7.58
C LEU A 183 34.90 -14.95 -6.44
N SER A 184 35.45 -13.76 -6.70
CA SER A 184 35.51 -12.68 -5.73
C SER A 184 34.10 -12.19 -5.36
N LEU A 185 33.26 -11.90 -6.35
CA LEU A 185 31.86 -11.48 -6.16
C LEU A 185 30.99 -12.56 -5.51
N SER A 186 31.29 -13.84 -5.73
CA SER A 186 30.56 -14.94 -5.11
C SER A 186 31.02 -15.20 -3.67
N LYS A 187 32.33 -15.31 -3.42
CA LYS A 187 32.86 -15.68 -2.10
C LYS A 187 32.99 -14.52 -1.13
N LYS A 188 33.38 -13.33 -1.62
CA LYS A 188 33.63 -12.14 -0.80
C LYS A 188 32.51 -11.12 -0.87
N LEU A 189 31.59 -11.26 -1.84
CA LEU A 189 30.49 -10.33 -2.12
C LEU A 189 30.94 -8.91 -2.50
N ILE A 190 32.24 -8.74 -2.71
CA ILE A 190 32.90 -7.49 -3.10
C ILE A 190 33.95 -7.80 -4.17
N ILE A 191 34.42 -6.76 -4.86
CA ILE A 191 35.57 -6.88 -5.74
C ILE A 191 36.83 -6.82 -4.86
N ASP A 192 37.32 -7.99 -4.46
CA ASP A 192 38.55 -8.16 -3.69
C ASP A 192 39.71 -8.48 -4.64
N PHE A 193 40.52 -7.46 -4.96
CA PHE A 193 41.69 -7.62 -5.83
C PHE A 193 42.77 -8.50 -5.19
N GLU A 194 42.95 -8.47 -3.87
CA GLU A 194 43.96 -9.30 -3.21
C GLU A 194 43.63 -10.78 -3.39
N TYR A 195 42.35 -11.13 -3.18
CA TYR A 195 41.85 -12.47 -3.45
C TYR A 195 42.00 -12.84 -4.93
N MET A 196 41.61 -11.96 -5.85
CA MET A 196 41.71 -12.21 -7.30
C MET A 196 43.16 -12.44 -7.76
N GLN A 197 44.11 -11.67 -7.22
CA GLN A 197 45.54 -11.84 -7.51
C GLN A 197 46.05 -13.17 -6.98
N GLN A 198 45.61 -13.59 -5.79
CA GLN A 198 46.01 -14.87 -5.19
C GLN A 198 45.59 -16.06 -6.04
N ILE A 199 44.34 -16.09 -6.51
CA ILE A 199 43.80 -17.22 -7.29
C ILE A 199 44.18 -17.16 -8.78
N SER A 200 44.39 -15.99 -9.37
CA SER A 200 44.76 -15.89 -10.80
C SER A 200 46.28 -15.89 -11.02
N GLY A 201 47.06 -15.50 -10.02
CA GLY A 201 48.49 -15.22 -10.18
C GLY A 201 48.81 -13.99 -11.05
N LYS A 202 47.79 -13.18 -11.40
CA LYS A 202 47.94 -11.96 -12.21
C LYS A 202 48.11 -10.75 -11.30
N THR A 203 48.78 -9.70 -11.79
CA THR A 203 48.86 -8.41 -11.09
C THR A 203 47.57 -7.61 -11.29
N GLN A 204 47.29 -6.67 -10.40
CA GLN A 204 46.10 -5.80 -10.49
C GLN A 204 46.00 -5.06 -11.83
N GLU A 205 47.12 -4.55 -12.37
CA GLU A 205 47.15 -3.87 -13.68
C GLU A 205 46.68 -4.78 -14.82
N ILE A 206 47.09 -6.07 -14.80
CA ILE A 206 46.66 -7.05 -15.80
C ILE A 206 45.18 -7.38 -15.61
N LEU A 207 44.72 -7.54 -14.37
CA LEU A 207 43.31 -7.78 -14.06
C LEU A 207 42.44 -6.63 -14.56
N LEU A 208 42.80 -5.37 -14.29
CA LEU A 208 42.06 -4.19 -14.76
C LEU A 208 42.03 -4.09 -16.29
N LYS A 209 43.12 -4.46 -16.97
CA LYS A 209 43.18 -4.47 -18.43
C LYS A 209 42.32 -5.56 -19.06
N GLU A 210 42.31 -6.77 -18.49
CA GLU A 210 41.47 -7.87 -18.95
C GLU A 210 39.99 -7.66 -18.63
N LEU A 211 39.68 -6.93 -17.55
CA LEU A 211 38.32 -6.61 -17.10
C LEU A 211 37.83 -5.23 -17.59
N ASP A 212 38.51 -4.62 -18.57
CA ASP A 212 38.11 -3.32 -19.12
C ASP A 212 36.70 -3.42 -19.73
N GLY A 213 35.79 -2.54 -19.29
CA GLY A 213 34.37 -2.58 -19.64
C GLY A 213 33.50 -3.47 -18.76
N LEU A 214 34.07 -4.29 -17.87
CA LEU A 214 33.37 -5.02 -16.81
C LEU A 214 33.47 -4.33 -15.44
N LEU A 215 34.51 -3.53 -15.22
CA LEU A 215 34.71 -2.75 -13.99
C LEU A 215 34.71 -1.26 -14.28
N TYR A 216 34.13 -0.48 -13.37
CA TYR A 216 34.11 0.98 -13.40
C TYR A 216 34.57 1.56 -12.06
N GLU A 217 35.32 2.65 -12.09
CA GLU A 217 35.70 3.38 -10.87
C GLU A 217 34.46 4.04 -10.25
N ASP A 218 34.32 3.96 -8.92
CA ASP A 218 33.23 4.56 -8.17
C ASP A 218 33.54 6.04 -7.85
N PRO A 219 32.83 7.01 -8.46
CA PRO A 219 33.07 8.44 -8.23
C PRO A 219 32.75 8.91 -6.80
N THR A 220 32.12 8.07 -5.97
CA THR A 220 31.81 8.36 -4.56
C THR A 220 32.88 7.88 -3.59
N TYR A 221 33.84 7.08 -4.06
CA TYR A 221 34.94 6.62 -3.23
C TYR A 221 35.98 7.75 -3.03
N HIS A 222 36.40 7.95 -1.77
CA HIS A 222 37.34 9.01 -1.36
C HIS A 222 38.57 8.47 -0.62
N GLY A 223 38.82 7.16 -0.69
CA GLY A 223 39.95 6.54 0.01
C GLY A 223 41.18 6.42 -0.88
N ASP A 224 42.38 6.47 -0.29
CA ASP A 224 43.66 6.32 -0.99
C ASP A 224 44.06 4.85 -1.21
N GLN A 225 43.13 3.90 -1.07
CA GLN A 225 43.41 2.47 -1.25
C GLN A 225 43.18 2.07 -2.70
N PRO A 226 44.25 1.76 -3.49
CA PRO A 226 44.11 1.41 -4.91
C PRO A 226 43.30 0.12 -5.14
N ASN A 227 43.12 -0.70 -4.10
CA ASN A 227 42.35 -1.96 -4.14
C ASN A 227 40.86 -1.77 -3.85
N LYS A 228 40.37 -0.54 -3.67
CA LYS A 228 38.97 -0.23 -3.36
C LYS A 228 38.43 0.86 -4.29
N GLY A 229 37.10 0.99 -4.36
CA GLY A 229 36.45 1.99 -5.22
C GLY A 229 36.15 1.51 -6.65
N TRP A 230 35.97 0.21 -6.85
CA TRP A 230 35.56 -0.37 -8.13
C TRP A 230 34.17 -1.00 -8.01
N LEU A 231 33.35 -0.83 -9.04
CA LEU A 231 32.03 -1.41 -9.16
C LEU A 231 31.94 -2.29 -10.40
N TYR A 232 31.21 -3.40 -10.29
CA TYR A 232 30.92 -4.25 -11.43
C TYR A 232 29.97 -3.54 -12.40
N ARG A 233 30.07 -3.82 -13.69
CA ARG A 233 29.28 -3.19 -14.75
C ARG A 233 27.78 -3.18 -14.46
N ASP A 234 27.24 -4.31 -14.02
CA ASP A 234 25.80 -4.43 -13.76
C ASP A 234 25.36 -3.63 -12.53
N ASP A 235 26.26 -3.39 -11.57
CA ASP A 235 26.03 -2.49 -10.44
C ASP A 235 26.15 -1.01 -10.86
N TYR A 236 27.15 -0.69 -11.67
CA TYR A 236 27.42 0.68 -12.09
C TYR A 236 26.37 1.22 -13.07
N LEU A 237 25.99 0.42 -14.07
CA LEU A 237 25.08 0.80 -15.15
C LEU A 237 23.60 0.53 -14.87
N SER A 238 23.23 0.30 -13.60
CA SER A 238 21.85 0.17 -13.13
C SER A 238 21.55 1.15 -11.98
N GLY A 239 20.30 1.24 -11.52
CA GLY A 239 19.90 2.20 -10.48
C GLY A 239 19.77 3.62 -11.01
N ASP A 240 20.01 4.63 -10.17
CA ASP A 240 19.91 6.05 -10.55
C ASP A 240 21.08 6.47 -11.45
N ILE A 241 20.88 6.40 -12.76
CA ILE A 241 21.90 6.72 -13.77
C ILE A 241 22.15 8.22 -13.85
N VAL A 242 21.14 9.04 -13.54
CA VAL A 242 21.24 10.50 -13.59
C VAL A 242 22.18 11.01 -12.50
N GLU A 243 22.00 10.53 -11.27
CA GLU A 243 22.87 10.85 -10.13
C GLU A 243 24.31 10.38 -10.39
N LYS A 244 24.48 9.13 -10.83
CA LYS A 244 25.82 8.58 -11.17
C LYS A 244 26.52 9.38 -12.26
N LEU A 245 25.79 9.83 -13.30
CA LEU A 245 26.34 10.63 -14.38
C LEU A 245 26.73 12.03 -13.91
N ALA A 246 25.91 12.66 -13.06
CA ALA A 246 26.22 13.95 -12.47
C ALA A 246 27.50 13.88 -11.61
N LEU A 247 27.61 12.85 -10.77
CA LEU A 247 28.80 12.61 -9.95
C LEU A 247 30.05 12.39 -10.79
N ALA A 248 29.98 11.51 -11.81
CA ALA A 248 31.10 11.26 -12.72
C ALA A 248 31.55 12.52 -13.47
N LYS A 249 30.62 13.39 -13.89
CA LYS A 249 30.95 14.68 -14.54
C LYS A 249 31.55 15.71 -13.59
N SER A 250 31.18 15.68 -12.31
CA SER A 250 31.67 16.64 -11.32
C SER A 250 33.14 16.41 -10.93
N ARG A 251 33.69 15.23 -11.28
CA ARG A 251 35.11 14.89 -11.10
C ARG A 251 35.89 15.36 -12.33
N GLU A 252 36.85 16.28 -12.16
CA GLU A 252 37.70 16.83 -13.23
C GLU A 252 38.82 15.88 -13.70
N GLU A 253 38.85 14.62 -13.23
CA GLU A 253 39.88 13.64 -13.56
C GLU A 253 39.62 12.96 -14.91
N SER A 254 40.67 12.78 -15.74
CA SER A 254 40.52 12.20 -17.08
C SER A 254 40.05 10.73 -17.09
N ASN A 255 40.12 10.05 -15.95
CA ASN A 255 39.79 8.63 -15.81
C ASN A 255 38.28 8.34 -15.91
N TYR A 256 37.40 9.31 -15.59
CA TYR A 256 35.94 9.11 -15.60
C TYR A 256 35.27 9.29 -16.97
N GLN A 257 36.01 9.63 -18.02
CA GLN A 257 35.44 9.76 -19.37
C GLN A 257 34.79 8.46 -19.85
N LYS A 258 35.42 7.30 -19.55
CA LYS A 258 34.86 5.97 -19.83
C LYS A 258 33.52 5.75 -19.12
N ASN A 259 33.43 6.14 -17.85
CA ASN A 259 32.22 6.05 -17.04
C ASN A 259 31.09 6.89 -17.64
N ILE A 260 31.39 8.14 -18.02
CA ILE A 260 30.42 9.07 -18.62
C ILE A 260 29.86 8.50 -19.92
N GLU A 261 30.71 7.93 -20.79
CA GLU A 261 30.28 7.32 -22.04
C GLU A 261 29.41 6.08 -21.84
N ALA A 262 29.73 5.25 -20.84
CA ALA A 262 28.94 4.06 -20.52
C ALA A 262 27.57 4.43 -19.93
N LEU A 263 27.51 5.38 -19.00
CA LEU A 263 26.27 5.86 -18.40
C LEU A 263 25.36 6.53 -19.44
N LYS A 264 25.91 7.30 -20.38
CA LYS A 264 25.13 7.90 -21.49
C LYS A 264 24.46 6.86 -22.38
N LYS A 265 25.07 5.68 -22.56
CA LYS A 265 24.50 4.60 -23.40
C LYS A 265 23.30 3.91 -22.75
N VAL A 266 23.29 3.82 -21.42
CA VAL A 266 22.20 3.18 -20.66
C VAL A 266 21.15 4.17 -20.15
N MET A 267 21.39 5.47 -20.30
CA MET A 267 20.49 6.52 -19.86
C MET A 267 19.08 6.31 -20.45
N PRO A 268 18.02 6.35 -19.62
CA PRO A 268 16.66 6.27 -20.10
C PRO A 268 16.38 7.34 -21.16
N LYS A 269 15.63 6.99 -22.20
CA LYS A 269 15.24 7.97 -23.22
C LYS A 269 14.42 9.08 -22.55
N PRO A 270 14.78 10.36 -22.71
CA PRO A 270 14.02 11.46 -22.14
C PRO A 270 12.56 11.42 -22.62
N LEU A 271 11.63 11.56 -21.68
CA LEU A 271 10.20 11.64 -21.97
C LEU A 271 9.86 12.99 -22.58
N GLN A 272 8.89 13.02 -23.48
CA GLN A 272 8.30 14.25 -23.99
C GLN A 272 7.01 14.57 -23.24
N ALA A 273 6.50 15.80 -23.39
CA ALA A 273 5.27 16.25 -22.74
C ALA A 273 4.07 15.29 -22.99
N LYS A 274 3.96 14.72 -24.20
CA LYS A 274 2.92 13.74 -24.56
C LYS A 274 3.01 12.39 -23.83
N ASP A 275 4.20 12.05 -23.32
CA ASP A 275 4.47 10.77 -22.66
C ASP A 275 4.18 10.84 -21.15
N ILE A 276 3.90 12.03 -20.62
CA ILE A 276 3.71 12.32 -19.20
C ILE A 276 2.23 12.55 -18.92
N GLN A 277 1.62 11.70 -18.10
CA GLN A 277 0.26 11.90 -17.59
C GLN A 277 0.30 12.60 -16.23
N PHE A 278 -0.65 13.49 -16.00
CA PHE A 278 -0.72 14.32 -14.80
C PHE A 278 -2.17 14.68 -14.47
N GLN A 279 -2.39 15.15 -13.24
CA GLN A 279 -3.68 15.63 -12.77
C GLN A 279 -3.52 16.84 -11.86
N LEU A 280 -4.61 17.56 -11.62
CA LEU A 280 -4.62 18.62 -10.61
C LEU A 280 -4.26 18.02 -9.25
N GLY A 281 -3.23 18.59 -8.61
CA GLY A 281 -2.73 18.13 -7.32
C GLY A 281 -1.52 17.19 -7.40
N SER A 282 -1.02 16.87 -8.60
CA SER A 282 0.28 16.19 -8.75
C SER A 282 1.39 17.00 -8.06
N THR A 283 2.04 16.40 -7.07
CA THR A 283 2.97 17.10 -6.15
C THR A 283 4.32 17.45 -6.76
N TRP A 284 4.64 16.90 -7.93
CA TRP A 284 5.85 17.25 -8.66
C TRP A 284 5.71 18.56 -9.46
N ILE A 285 4.47 19.01 -9.70
CA ILE A 285 4.20 20.30 -10.34
C ILE A 285 4.43 21.42 -9.31
N PRO A 286 5.30 22.41 -9.62
CA PRO A 286 5.57 23.52 -8.71
C PRO A 286 4.33 24.36 -8.34
N ILE A 287 4.29 24.87 -7.11
CA ILE A 287 3.16 25.67 -6.58
C ILE A 287 2.89 26.90 -7.44
N ASP A 288 3.94 27.56 -7.95
CA ASP A 288 3.82 28.76 -8.81
C ASP A 288 3.08 28.47 -10.12
N ILE A 289 3.13 27.23 -10.61
CA ILE A 289 2.39 26.82 -11.81
C ILE A 289 0.89 26.72 -11.50
N TYR A 290 0.51 26.17 -10.35
CA TYR A 290 -0.89 26.13 -9.93
C TYR A 290 -1.44 27.53 -9.62
N GLU A 291 -0.66 28.39 -8.99
CA GLU A 291 -1.05 29.79 -8.75
C GLU A 291 -1.25 30.54 -10.06
N ARG A 292 -0.33 30.42 -11.02
CA ARG A 292 -0.49 31.01 -12.36
C ARG A 292 -1.72 30.47 -13.07
N PHE A 293 -1.98 29.17 -13.01
CA PHE A 293 -3.19 28.58 -13.57
C PHE A 293 -4.44 29.18 -12.94
N MET A 294 -4.48 29.25 -11.61
CA MET A 294 -5.60 29.82 -10.85
C MET A 294 -5.85 31.28 -11.26
N TYR A 295 -4.83 32.14 -11.22
CA TYR A 295 -4.98 33.55 -11.54
C TYR A 295 -5.39 33.80 -12.99
N GLN A 296 -4.76 33.11 -13.95
CA GLN A 296 -5.07 33.27 -15.37
C GLN A 296 -6.45 32.72 -15.73
N THR A 297 -6.81 31.55 -15.19
CA THR A 297 -8.07 30.88 -15.53
C THR A 297 -9.27 31.59 -14.93
N PHE A 298 -9.15 32.10 -13.69
CA PHE A 298 -10.25 32.78 -13.00
C PHE A 298 -10.28 34.29 -13.24
N GLY A 299 -9.25 34.85 -13.87
CA GLY A 299 -9.12 36.29 -14.07
C GLY A 299 -9.00 37.04 -12.74
N THR A 300 -8.27 36.47 -11.78
CA THR A 300 -8.13 37.04 -10.44
C THR A 300 -7.55 38.46 -10.54
N PRO A 301 -8.12 39.47 -9.88
CA PRO A 301 -7.59 40.83 -9.92
C PRO A 301 -6.14 40.96 -9.41
N SER A 302 -5.34 41.83 -10.03
CA SER A 302 -3.91 42.01 -9.70
C SER A 302 -3.68 42.39 -8.23
N TYR A 303 -4.54 43.23 -7.66
CA TYR A 303 -4.45 43.64 -6.25
C TYR A 303 -4.66 42.48 -5.25
N TYR A 304 -5.25 41.36 -5.67
CA TYR A 304 -5.30 40.14 -4.84
C TYR A 304 -4.09 39.23 -5.01
N GLN A 305 -3.30 39.41 -6.09
CA GLN A 305 -2.16 38.56 -6.45
C GLN A 305 -0.82 39.06 -5.89
N PHE A 306 -0.67 40.38 -5.70
CA PHE A 306 0.62 41.01 -5.39
C PHE A 306 0.66 41.62 -3.98
N GLY A 307 1.85 41.63 -3.37
CA GLY A 307 2.10 42.12 -2.01
C GLY A 307 2.97 41.15 -1.19
N THR A 308 3.40 41.54 0.00
CA THR A 308 4.14 40.65 0.92
C THR A 308 3.28 39.50 1.44
N ASN A 309 1.95 39.65 1.40
CA ASN A 309 0.99 38.61 1.78
C ASN A 309 -0.26 38.73 0.89
N PRO A 310 -0.29 38.08 -0.29
CA PRO A 310 -1.44 38.11 -1.19
C PRO A 310 -2.74 37.72 -0.49
N ASP A 311 -3.83 38.37 -0.88
CA ASP A 311 -5.16 38.12 -0.30
C ASP A 311 -5.71 36.76 -0.75
N ILE A 312 -5.47 36.41 -2.02
CA ILE A 312 -5.76 35.09 -2.57
C ILE A 312 -4.43 34.42 -2.89
N LYS A 313 -4.13 33.30 -2.23
CA LYS A 313 -2.86 32.58 -2.35
C LYS A 313 -3.07 31.08 -2.20
N LEU A 314 -2.28 30.28 -2.90
CA LEU A 314 -2.26 28.84 -2.69
C LEU A 314 -1.21 28.47 -1.62
N GLU A 315 -1.65 27.81 -0.57
CA GLU A 315 -0.83 27.25 0.50
C GLU A 315 -0.77 25.73 0.38
N TYR A 316 0.41 25.13 0.56
CA TYR A 316 0.61 23.69 0.52
C TYR A 316 1.25 23.18 1.81
N ALA A 317 0.55 22.27 2.48
CA ALA A 317 0.98 21.63 3.72
C ALA A 317 1.64 20.27 3.43
N ARG A 318 2.97 20.19 3.50
CA ARG A 318 3.74 18.98 3.14
C ARG A 318 3.43 17.77 4.04
N TYR A 319 3.35 17.91 5.36
CA TYR A 319 3.16 16.80 6.31
C TYR A 319 1.91 15.93 6.07
N ASN A 320 0.85 16.49 5.51
CA ASN A 320 -0.40 15.78 5.20
C ASN A 320 -0.84 16.00 3.75
N ASN A 321 0.09 16.48 2.91
CA ASN A 321 -0.11 16.72 1.49
C ASN A 321 -1.42 17.48 1.20
N THR A 322 -1.76 18.51 1.98
CA THR A 322 -3.04 19.23 1.82
C THR A 322 -2.84 20.60 1.19
N TRP A 323 -3.67 20.94 0.20
CA TRP A 323 -3.71 22.25 -0.44
C TRP A 323 -4.80 23.11 0.20
N HIS A 324 -4.54 24.40 0.37
CA HIS A 324 -5.53 25.37 0.83
C HIS A 324 -5.40 26.65 0.03
N ILE A 325 -6.52 27.20 -0.44
CA ILE A 325 -6.56 28.52 -1.04
C ILE A 325 -7.05 29.54 0.00
N LYS A 326 -6.14 30.41 0.43
CA LYS A 326 -6.45 31.58 1.25
C LYS A 326 -7.33 32.54 0.43
N GLY A 327 -8.29 33.22 1.07
CA GLY A 327 -9.11 34.23 0.41
C GLY A 327 -10.10 33.73 -0.64
N LYS A 328 -10.38 32.42 -0.71
CA LYS A 328 -11.27 31.77 -1.72
C LYS A 328 -12.70 32.30 -1.85
N GLY A 329 -13.13 33.17 -0.93
CA GLY A 329 -14.42 33.86 -0.93
C GLY A 329 -14.36 35.37 -1.16
N LEU A 330 -13.19 35.94 -1.48
CA LEU A 330 -13.02 37.39 -1.71
C LEU A 330 -13.49 37.81 -3.10
N ASP A 331 -13.17 37.01 -4.13
CA ASP A 331 -13.45 37.31 -5.53
C ASP A 331 -14.86 36.85 -5.98
N LYS A 332 -15.89 37.28 -5.25
CA LYS A 332 -17.30 36.94 -5.57
C LYS A 332 -17.83 37.68 -6.81
N GLY A 333 -17.17 38.76 -7.22
CA GLY A 333 -17.55 39.58 -8.37
C GLY A 333 -17.13 38.96 -9.72
N SER A 334 -16.11 38.11 -9.75
CA SER A 334 -15.63 37.48 -10.99
C SER A 334 -16.67 36.53 -11.59
N ILE A 335 -16.98 36.74 -12.87
CA ILE A 335 -17.90 35.87 -13.62
C ILE A 335 -17.27 34.49 -13.84
N LYS A 336 -15.95 34.45 -14.07
CA LYS A 336 -15.25 33.18 -14.25
C LYS A 336 -15.22 32.37 -12.96
N ALA A 337 -14.99 33.02 -11.82
CA ALA A 337 -14.94 32.35 -10.52
C ALA A 337 -16.31 31.94 -9.97
N SER A 338 -17.39 32.66 -10.32
CA SER A 338 -18.73 32.42 -9.77
C SER A 338 -19.68 31.66 -10.70
N SER A 339 -19.41 31.64 -12.00
CA SER A 339 -20.33 31.10 -13.01
C SER A 339 -19.65 30.15 -14.01
N VAL A 340 -18.51 30.54 -14.61
CA VAL A 340 -17.86 29.70 -15.65
C VAL A 340 -17.24 28.45 -15.04
N TYR A 341 -16.35 28.60 -14.06
CA TYR A 341 -15.65 27.50 -13.36
C TYR A 341 -16.15 27.26 -11.94
N GLY A 342 -17.12 28.07 -11.49
CA GLY A 342 -17.77 27.97 -10.18
C GLY A 342 -19.28 27.83 -10.28
N THR A 343 -19.95 27.87 -9.15
CA THR A 343 -21.41 27.87 -9.01
C THR A 343 -21.82 28.96 -8.03
N LYS A 344 -23.12 29.27 -7.96
CA LYS A 344 -23.67 30.19 -6.94
C LYS A 344 -23.40 29.72 -5.50
N ARG A 345 -23.21 28.41 -5.29
CA ARG A 345 -23.02 27.77 -3.98
C ARG A 345 -21.55 27.54 -3.63
N MET A 346 -20.67 27.46 -4.62
CA MET A 346 -19.25 27.14 -4.43
C MET A 346 -18.40 27.82 -5.50
N SER A 347 -17.40 28.61 -5.10
CA SER A 347 -16.54 29.36 -6.02
C SER A 347 -15.56 28.44 -6.76
N ALA A 348 -15.03 28.89 -7.90
CA ALA A 348 -14.02 28.15 -8.64
C ALA A 348 -12.76 27.87 -7.80
N TYR A 349 -12.40 28.77 -6.87
CA TYR A 349 -11.32 28.56 -5.92
C TYR A 349 -11.61 27.39 -4.97
N GLU A 350 -12.84 27.25 -4.47
CA GLU A 350 -13.23 26.12 -3.62
C GLU A 350 -13.23 24.79 -4.39
N ILE A 351 -13.71 24.80 -5.65
CA ILE A 351 -13.67 23.63 -6.54
C ILE A 351 -12.21 23.26 -6.87
N LEU A 352 -11.34 24.25 -7.10
CA LEU A 352 -9.91 24.03 -7.34
C LEU A 352 -9.23 23.44 -6.10
N GLU A 353 -9.49 23.97 -4.90
CA GLU A 353 -8.97 23.44 -3.64
C GLU A 353 -9.37 21.96 -3.45
N CYS A 354 -10.64 21.62 -3.73
CA CYS A 354 -11.08 20.21 -3.71
C CYS A 354 -10.31 19.37 -4.74
N SER A 355 -10.12 19.90 -5.96
CA SER A 355 -9.44 19.20 -7.06
C SER A 355 -7.97 18.94 -6.76
N LEU A 356 -7.23 19.94 -6.27
CA LEU A 356 -5.84 19.80 -5.83
C LEU A 356 -5.70 18.78 -4.68
N ASN A 357 -6.75 18.65 -3.87
CA ASN A 357 -6.83 17.65 -2.81
C ASN A 357 -7.32 16.27 -3.27
N LEU A 358 -7.49 16.04 -4.57
CA LEU A 358 -8.02 14.78 -5.12
C LEU A 358 -9.38 14.40 -4.50
N GLN A 359 -10.14 15.41 -4.10
CA GLN A 359 -11.48 15.28 -3.53
C GLN A 359 -12.53 15.65 -4.57
N GLN A 360 -13.65 14.94 -4.58
CA GLN A 360 -14.80 15.35 -5.37
C GLN A 360 -15.58 16.44 -4.65
N VAL A 361 -16.12 17.36 -5.45
CA VAL A 361 -17.03 18.37 -4.94
C VAL A 361 -18.35 17.73 -4.50
N ILE A 362 -18.81 18.11 -3.31
CA ILE A 362 -20.09 17.72 -2.72
C ILE A 362 -20.72 18.98 -2.12
N ILE A 363 -21.96 19.27 -2.50
CA ILE A 363 -22.78 20.33 -1.93
C ILE A 363 -23.80 19.68 -0.99
N ARG A 364 -23.91 20.21 0.23
CA ARG A 364 -24.85 19.73 1.23
C ARG A 364 -25.77 20.86 1.68
N ASP A 365 -27.05 20.52 1.85
CA ASP A 365 -28.06 21.39 2.42
C ASP A 365 -28.37 20.99 3.86
N PRO A 366 -28.68 21.95 4.75
CA PRO A 366 -29.13 21.66 6.10
C PRO A 366 -30.56 21.09 6.07
N GLU A 367 -30.76 19.95 6.71
CA GLU A 367 -32.05 19.30 6.91
C GLU A 367 -32.30 19.15 8.42
N GLU A 368 -33.50 19.50 8.85
CA GLU A 368 -33.90 19.44 10.25
C GLU A 368 -34.40 18.03 10.60
N TYR A 369 -33.90 17.44 11.68
CA TYR A 369 -34.40 16.17 12.23
C TYR A 369 -34.54 16.28 13.76
N TYR A 370 -35.38 15.43 14.34
CA TYR A 370 -35.55 15.33 15.79
C TYR A 370 -34.74 14.14 16.31
N ASP A 371 -33.96 14.33 17.38
CA ASP A 371 -33.26 13.22 18.03
C ASP A 371 -34.20 12.39 18.93
N GLU A 372 -33.69 11.28 19.48
CA GLU A 372 -34.43 10.37 20.37
C GLU A 372 -35.05 11.07 21.60
N ASN A 373 -34.54 12.25 21.97
CA ASN A 373 -35.03 13.07 23.06
C ASN A 373 -35.99 14.19 22.60
N GLY A 374 -36.39 14.20 21.33
CA GLY A 374 -37.25 15.22 20.73
C GLY A 374 -36.57 16.56 20.46
N ASN A 375 -35.23 16.64 20.50
CA ASN A 375 -34.52 17.88 20.23
C ASN A 375 -34.31 18.08 18.72
N LYS A 376 -34.57 19.31 18.27
CA LYS A 376 -34.35 19.73 16.89
C LYS A 376 -32.84 19.84 16.60
N LYS A 377 -32.34 19.05 15.67
CA LYS A 377 -30.96 19.05 15.18
C LYS A 377 -30.91 19.23 13.67
N ILE A 378 -29.77 19.72 13.16
CA ILE A 378 -29.53 19.89 11.73
C ILE A 378 -28.57 18.78 11.27
N LYS A 379 -28.97 18.03 10.25
CA LYS A 379 -28.12 17.10 9.50
C LYS A 379 -27.86 17.70 8.12
N TYR A 380 -26.62 17.62 7.65
CA TYR A 380 -26.28 18.10 6.32
C TYR A 380 -26.44 16.95 5.30
N VAL A 381 -27.42 17.06 4.41
CA VAL A 381 -27.75 16.06 3.39
C VAL A 381 -27.26 16.53 2.02
N ILE A 382 -26.78 15.60 1.20
CA ILE A 382 -26.20 15.92 -0.11
C ILE A 382 -27.30 16.45 -1.02
N ASN A 383 -27.10 17.61 -1.63
CA ASN A 383 -27.93 18.11 -2.72
C ASN A 383 -27.47 17.46 -4.04
N PRO A 384 -28.21 16.50 -4.62
CA PRO A 384 -27.71 15.75 -5.77
C PRO A 384 -27.55 16.62 -7.02
N LYS A 385 -28.49 17.54 -7.26
CA LYS A 385 -28.49 18.43 -8.43
C LYS A 385 -27.34 19.42 -8.40
N GLU A 386 -27.19 20.18 -7.30
CA GLU A 386 -26.12 21.16 -7.16
C GLU A 386 -24.74 20.48 -7.14
N THR A 387 -24.63 19.32 -6.46
CA THR A 387 -23.40 18.51 -6.47
C THR A 387 -23.02 18.08 -7.88
N MET A 388 -24.00 17.66 -8.69
CA MET A 388 -23.77 17.23 -10.07
C MET A 388 -23.26 18.38 -10.95
N ILE A 389 -23.86 19.58 -10.82
CA ILE A 389 -23.41 20.78 -11.54
C ILE A 389 -21.98 21.14 -11.14
N ALA A 390 -21.70 21.19 -9.83
CA ALA A 390 -20.37 21.54 -9.33
C ALA A 390 -19.29 20.51 -9.73
N ARG A 391 -19.63 19.22 -9.82
CA ARG A 391 -18.76 18.19 -10.40
C ARG A 391 -18.52 18.38 -11.90
N GLY A 392 -19.54 18.83 -12.64
CA GLY A 392 -19.39 19.24 -14.03
C GLY A 392 -18.34 20.35 -14.18
N LYS A 393 -18.42 21.39 -13.35
CA LYS A 393 -17.42 22.48 -13.27
C LYS A 393 -16.04 21.97 -12.86
N GLN A 394 -15.97 21.00 -11.95
CA GLN A 394 -14.73 20.33 -11.57
C GLN A 394 -14.06 19.62 -12.76
N THR A 395 -14.83 18.88 -13.57
CA THR A 395 -14.34 18.22 -14.78
C THR A 395 -13.87 19.24 -15.82
N GLN A 396 -14.65 20.31 -16.05
CA GLN A 396 -14.28 21.39 -16.96
C GLN A 396 -12.94 22.03 -16.55
N MET A 397 -12.72 22.26 -15.26
CA MET A 397 -11.46 22.80 -14.75
C MET A 397 -10.28 21.82 -14.91
N LYS A 398 -10.49 20.51 -14.72
CA LYS A 398 -9.46 19.50 -15.01
C LYS A 398 -9.07 19.52 -16.49
N ASN A 399 -10.05 19.59 -17.40
CA ASN A 399 -9.81 19.67 -18.84
C ASN A 399 -9.08 20.96 -19.23
N ALA A 400 -9.47 22.10 -18.64
CA ALA A 400 -8.81 23.38 -18.84
C ALA A 400 -7.34 23.33 -18.37
N PHE A 401 -7.08 22.73 -17.21
CA PHE A 401 -5.71 22.53 -16.72
C PHE A 401 -4.88 21.66 -17.65
N GLN A 402 -5.43 20.54 -18.14
CA GLN A 402 -4.74 19.65 -19.09
C GLN A 402 -4.37 20.36 -20.39
N LYS A 403 -5.29 21.13 -20.97
CA LYS A 403 -5.04 21.93 -22.18
C LYS A 403 -4.01 23.02 -21.91
N TRP A 404 -4.11 23.70 -20.77
CA TRP A 404 -3.25 24.82 -20.41
C TRP A 404 -1.80 24.38 -20.13
N LEU A 405 -1.58 23.33 -19.34
CA LEU A 405 -0.28 23.03 -18.73
C LEU A 405 0.88 22.97 -19.75
N PHE A 406 0.67 22.32 -20.90
CA PHE A 406 1.69 22.16 -21.95
C PHE A 406 1.52 23.08 -23.17
N GLN A 407 0.62 24.06 -23.10
CA GLN A 407 0.42 25.02 -24.20
C GLN A 407 1.59 26.00 -24.37
N ASP A 408 2.27 26.36 -23.28
CA ASP A 408 3.45 27.23 -23.29
C ASP A 408 4.73 26.38 -23.31
N ASN A 409 5.58 26.59 -24.33
CA ASN A 409 6.77 25.77 -24.54
C ASN A 409 7.76 25.87 -23.37
N PHE A 410 7.99 27.06 -22.81
CA PHE A 410 8.93 27.24 -21.71
C PHE A 410 8.47 26.51 -20.44
N ARG A 411 7.18 26.63 -20.10
CA ARG A 411 6.56 25.87 -19.01
C ARG A 411 6.61 24.37 -19.28
N ALA A 412 6.32 23.95 -20.51
CA ALA A 412 6.35 22.53 -20.87
C ALA A 412 7.76 21.94 -20.72
N ASP A 413 8.78 22.60 -21.24
CA ASP A 413 10.18 22.16 -21.14
C ASP A 413 10.61 22.07 -19.67
N LYS A 414 10.30 23.08 -18.84
CA LYS A 414 10.58 23.06 -17.40
C LYS A 414 9.91 21.89 -16.68
N LEU A 415 8.65 21.59 -17.00
CA LEU A 415 7.91 20.50 -16.36
C LEU A 415 8.42 19.13 -16.82
N VAL A 416 8.74 18.99 -18.11
CA VAL A 416 9.35 17.79 -18.68
C VAL A 416 10.72 17.52 -18.05
N GLU A 417 11.53 18.57 -17.86
CA GLU A 417 12.81 18.51 -17.15
C GLU A 417 12.61 18.02 -15.72
N ILE A 418 11.76 18.68 -14.92
CA ILE A 418 11.46 18.27 -13.53
C ILE A 418 11.00 16.81 -13.46
N TYR A 419 10.13 16.38 -14.39
CA TYR A 419 9.60 15.02 -14.39
C TYR A 419 10.69 13.99 -14.73
N ASN A 420 11.48 14.23 -15.78
CA ASN A 420 12.58 13.35 -16.16
C ASN A 420 13.63 13.29 -15.06
N GLU A 421 14.00 14.44 -14.51
CA GLU A 421 14.92 14.55 -13.40
C GLU A 421 14.41 13.80 -12.19
N ARG A 422 13.12 13.73 -11.90
CA ARG A 422 12.63 13.08 -10.67
C ARG A 422 12.29 11.60 -10.83
N PHE A 423 11.76 11.19 -11.98
CA PHE A 423 11.18 9.86 -12.17
C PHE A 423 11.86 9.02 -13.26
N ASN A 424 12.32 9.63 -14.35
CA ASN A 424 12.95 8.92 -15.48
C ASN A 424 14.47 8.78 -15.32
N ARG A 425 14.88 8.14 -14.22
CA ARG A 425 16.29 8.08 -13.79
C ARG A 425 16.79 6.68 -13.47
N VAL A 426 15.88 5.73 -13.24
CA VAL A 426 16.21 4.38 -12.77
C VAL A 426 16.27 3.39 -13.93
N VAL A 427 17.38 2.66 -14.03
CA VAL A 427 17.49 1.48 -14.90
C VAL A 427 17.46 0.22 -14.04
N PRO A 428 16.46 -0.67 -14.20
CA PRO A 428 16.41 -1.93 -13.48
C PRO A 428 17.64 -2.79 -13.79
N ARG A 429 18.28 -3.31 -12.74
CA ARG A 429 19.37 -4.26 -12.88
C ARG A 429 18.85 -5.61 -13.36
N LYS A 430 19.61 -6.26 -14.25
CA LYS A 430 19.44 -7.67 -14.57
C LYS A 430 20.32 -8.51 -13.65
N TYR A 431 19.75 -9.58 -13.12
CA TYR A 431 20.45 -10.49 -12.21
C TYR A 431 20.67 -11.81 -12.91
N ASP A 432 21.94 -12.23 -12.94
CA ASP A 432 22.35 -13.58 -13.30
C ASP A 432 22.97 -14.22 -12.07
N GLY A 433 22.50 -15.40 -11.68
CA GLY A 433 23.05 -16.18 -10.58
C GLY A 433 23.78 -17.44 -11.04
N SER A 434 24.06 -17.59 -12.34
CA SER A 434 24.69 -18.78 -12.92
C SER A 434 26.07 -19.11 -12.32
N HIS A 435 26.83 -18.07 -11.91
CA HIS A 435 28.15 -18.17 -11.28
C HIS A 435 28.12 -18.47 -9.78
N LEU A 436 26.95 -18.46 -9.13
CA LEU A 436 26.86 -18.72 -7.70
C LEU A 436 27.06 -20.20 -7.39
N THR A 437 27.99 -20.50 -6.48
CA THR A 437 28.23 -21.85 -5.97
C THR A 437 27.62 -22.05 -4.59
N PHE A 438 26.73 -23.03 -4.46
CA PHE A 438 26.04 -23.37 -3.21
C PHE A 438 26.75 -24.53 -2.53
N ASP A 439 27.87 -24.24 -1.88
CA ASP A 439 28.66 -25.23 -1.11
C ASP A 439 27.84 -25.74 0.07
N SER A 440 28.14 -26.96 0.57
CA SER A 440 27.39 -27.66 1.63
C SER A 440 25.90 -27.96 1.35
N MET A 441 25.37 -27.45 0.24
CA MET A 441 24.02 -27.80 -0.21
C MET A 441 23.99 -29.28 -0.63
N ASN A 442 22.86 -29.92 -0.38
CA ASN A 442 22.62 -31.29 -0.76
C ASN A 442 22.77 -31.47 -2.30
N SER A 443 23.58 -32.42 -2.74
CA SER A 443 23.89 -32.70 -4.14
C SER A 443 22.68 -33.17 -4.95
N SER A 444 21.66 -33.72 -4.28
CA SER A 444 20.40 -34.10 -4.92
C SER A 444 19.54 -32.91 -5.34
N TRP A 445 19.86 -31.71 -4.87
CA TRP A 445 19.15 -30.49 -5.22
C TRP A 445 19.93 -29.67 -6.24
N GLU A 446 19.20 -29.12 -7.21
CA GLU A 446 19.71 -28.11 -8.13
C GLU A 446 18.68 -26.98 -8.26
N LEU A 447 19.13 -25.76 -8.02
CA LEU A 447 18.29 -24.57 -8.19
C LEU A 447 18.12 -24.26 -9.68
N ARG A 448 16.88 -24.00 -10.08
CA ARG A 448 16.50 -23.57 -11.42
C ARG A 448 17.06 -22.17 -11.72
N PRO A 449 17.19 -21.77 -13.00
CA PRO A 449 17.78 -20.48 -13.37
C PRO A 449 17.14 -19.28 -12.67
N HIS A 450 15.81 -19.18 -12.63
CA HIS A 450 15.11 -18.08 -11.95
C HIS A 450 15.36 -18.07 -10.44
N GLN A 451 15.53 -19.24 -9.82
CA GLN A 451 15.86 -19.35 -8.40
C GLN A 451 17.27 -18.86 -8.11
N ARG A 452 18.24 -19.10 -9.01
CA ARG A 452 19.59 -18.56 -8.88
C ARG A 452 19.61 -17.05 -9.07
N ASN A 453 18.85 -16.53 -10.02
CA ASN A 453 18.77 -15.09 -10.31
C ASN A 453 18.18 -14.30 -9.13
N VAL A 454 17.11 -14.80 -8.49
CA VAL A 454 16.56 -14.15 -7.29
C VAL A 454 17.52 -14.23 -6.10
N VAL A 455 18.30 -15.31 -5.98
CA VAL A 455 19.32 -15.42 -4.94
C VAL A 455 20.42 -14.38 -5.16
N ALA A 456 20.95 -14.27 -6.39
CA ALA A 456 21.90 -13.22 -6.77
C ALA A 456 21.37 -11.81 -6.43
N ARG A 457 20.09 -11.59 -6.71
CA ARG A 457 19.42 -10.33 -6.38
C ARG A 457 19.40 -10.02 -4.89
N ILE A 458 19.01 -11.00 -4.06
CA ILE A 458 19.00 -10.84 -2.61
C ILE A 458 20.39 -10.51 -2.10
N ILE A 459 21.40 -11.24 -2.59
CA ILE A 459 22.80 -11.07 -2.19
C ILE A 459 23.31 -9.66 -2.53
N TYR A 460 23.12 -9.21 -3.77
CA TYR A 460 23.68 -7.92 -4.20
C TYR A 460 22.90 -6.71 -3.72
N ASN A 461 21.57 -6.77 -3.72
CA ASN A 461 20.76 -5.64 -3.25
C ASN A 461 20.66 -5.59 -1.73
N GLY A 462 20.72 -6.74 -1.05
CA GLY A 462 20.46 -6.89 0.38
C GLY A 462 18.99 -6.72 0.78
N SER A 463 18.07 -6.41 -0.15
CA SER A 463 16.63 -6.42 0.08
C SER A 463 15.87 -6.74 -1.21
N ALA A 464 14.77 -7.47 -1.07
CA ALA A 464 13.98 -7.91 -2.22
C ALA A 464 12.52 -8.23 -1.85
N LEU A 465 11.62 -8.00 -2.78
CA LEU A 465 10.28 -8.59 -2.83
C LEU A 465 10.30 -9.73 -3.86
N MET A 466 10.20 -10.97 -3.39
CA MET A 466 9.98 -12.15 -4.21
C MET A 466 8.49 -12.28 -4.51
N ALA A 467 8.04 -11.58 -5.55
CA ALA A 467 6.68 -11.64 -6.07
C ALA A 467 6.52 -12.86 -7.00
N HIS A 468 6.79 -14.04 -6.46
CA HIS A 468 6.78 -15.30 -7.22
C HIS A 468 5.52 -16.08 -6.93
N GLU A 469 4.88 -16.57 -7.97
CA GLU A 469 3.71 -17.43 -7.84
C GLU A 469 3.95 -18.69 -7.00
N VAL A 470 2.85 -19.32 -6.59
CA VAL A 470 2.89 -20.56 -5.80
C VAL A 470 3.55 -21.66 -6.62
N GLY A 471 4.52 -22.36 -6.02
CA GLY A 471 5.27 -23.43 -6.71
C GLY A 471 6.52 -22.98 -7.45
N ALA A 472 6.79 -21.67 -7.55
CA ALA A 472 8.03 -21.15 -8.15
C ALA A 472 9.31 -21.47 -7.35
N GLY A 473 9.18 -22.04 -6.14
CA GLY A 473 10.31 -22.46 -5.31
C GLY A 473 10.89 -21.37 -4.40
N LYS A 474 10.02 -20.48 -3.88
CA LYS A 474 10.37 -19.38 -2.95
C LYS A 474 11.17 -19.85 -1.73
N THR A 475 10.72 -20.93 -1.08
CA THR A 475 11.37 -21.47 0.13
C THR A 475 12.84 -21.81 -0.12
N ALA A 476 13.11 -22.61 -1.16
CA ALA A 476 14.47 -22.99 -1.54
C ALA A 476 15.35 -21.77 -1.85
N SER A 477 14.82 -20.77 -2.56
CA SER A 477 15.54 -19.52 -2.85
C SER A 477 15.86 -18.70 -1.59
N MET A 478 14.94 -18.59 -0.63
CA MET A 478 15.20 -17.88 0.63
C MET A 478 16.29 -18.59 1.45
N ILE A 479 16.18 -19.92 1.58
CA ILE A 479 17.16 -20.75 2.31
C ILE A 479 18.54 -20.61 1.67
N ALA A 480 18.63 -20.76 0.35
CA ALA A 480 19.88 -20.66 -0.38
C ALA A 480 20.51 -19.28 -0.24
N ALA A 481 19.73 -18.19 -0.37
CA ALA A 481 20.24 -16.83 -0.19
C ALA A 481 20.76 -16.59 1.23
N GLY A 482 20.00 -16.98 2.26
CA GLY A 482 20.40 -16.78 3.65
C GLY A 482 21.65 -17.58 4.03
N MET A 483 21.73 -18.86 3.64
CA MET A 483 22.92 -19.68 3.88
C MET A 483 24.14 -19.15 3.14
N TYR A 484 23.95 -18.68 1.90
CA TYR A 484 25.03 -18.08 1.13
C TYR A 484 25.61 -16.83 1.81
N MET A 485 24.74 -15.89 2.20
CA MET A 485 25.16 -14.67 2.90
C MET A 485 25.81 -14.97 4.26
N LYS A 486 25.31 -16.00 4.97
CA LYS A 486 25.88 -16.47 6.24
C LYS A 486 27.29 -17.04 6.08
N GLN A 487 27.50 -17.87 5.06
CA GLN A 487 28.81 -18.46 4.75
C GLN A 487 29.81 -17.41 4.25
N ALA A 488 29.35 -16.42 3.50
CA ALA A 488 30.17 -15.28 3.08
C ALA A 488 30.47 -14.30 4.24
N GLY A 489 29.83 -14.46 5.41
CA GLY A 489 29.99 -13.59 6.56
C GLY A 489 29.27 -12.24 6.47
N ALA A 490 28.38 -12.06 5.49
CA ALA A 490 27.58 -10.84 5.33
C ALA A 490 26.38 -10.77 6.27
N VAL A 491 25.91 -11.92 6.74
CA VAL A 491 24.80 -12.02 7.70
C VAL A 491 25.22 -12.93 8.86
N GLN A 492 24.96 -12.50 10.08
CA GLN A 492 25.30 -13.24 11.29
C GLN A 492 24.13 -14.05 11.84
N LYS A 493 22.88 -13.57 11.84
CA LYS A 493 21.75 -14.31 12.42
C LYS A 493 20.46 -14.02 11.65
N PRO A 494 20.23 -14.73 10.53
CA PRO A 494 19.02 -14.55 9.75
C PRO A 494 17.81 -15.19 10.45
N MET A 495 16.69 -14.48 10.43
CA MET A 495 15.41 -14.96 10.96
C MET A 495 14.37 -15.09 9.84
N TYR A 496 13.69 -16.23 9.81
CA TYR A 496 12.67 -16.60 8.84
C TYR A 496 11.30 -16.58 9.52
N VAL A 497 10.45 -15.64 9.11
CA VAL A 497 9.12 -15.36 9.66
C VAL A 497 8.08 -15.98 8.73
N VAL A 498 7.48 -17.11 9.14
CA VAL A 498 6.63 -17.96 8.29
C VAL A 498 5.24 -18.17 8.89
N PRO A 499 4.22 -18.60 8.12
CA PRO A 499 2.93 -18.97 8.68
C PRO A 499 3.05 -20.02 9.79
N ASN A 500 2.27 -19.87 10.88
CA ASN A 500 2.42 -20.69 12.09
C ASN A 500 2.36 -22.22 11.86
N HIS A 501 1.64 -22.67 10.83
CA HIS A 501 1.48 -24.09 10.50
C HIS A 501 2.62 -24.64 9.62
N LEU A 502 3.48 -23.76 9.08
CA LEU A 502 4.58 -24.11 8.17
C LEU A 502 5.95 -24.11 8.84
N THR A 503 6.08 -23.72 10.12
CA THR A 503 7.39 -23.63 10.80
C THR A 503 8.15 -24.96 10.77
N GLN A 504 7.44 -26.07 11.02
CA GLN A 504 7.97 -27.42 10.95
C GLN A 504 8.42 -27.81 9.54
N GLN A 505 7.54 -27.61 8.54
CA GLN A 505 7.83 -27.94 7.16
C GLN A 505 9.03 -27.15 6.63
N PHE A 506 9.09 -25.85 6.95
CA PHE A 506 10.19 -24.98 6.56
C PHE A 506 11.52 -25.43 7.17
N ALA A 507 11.54 -25.84 8.44
CA ALA A 507 12.74 -26.36 9.10
C ALA A 507 13.23 -27.66 8.46
N ASN A 508 12.31 -28.56 8.11
CA ASN A 508 12.64 -29.81 7.45
C ASN A 508 13.19 -29.56 6.03
N GLU A 509 12.57 -28.66 5.26
CA GLU A 509 13.09 -28.24 3.95
C GLU A 509 14.48 -27.59 4.08
N PHE A 510 14.69 -26.75 5.09
CA PHE A 510 16.00 -26.13 5.37
C PHE A 510 17.09 -27.18 5.54
N LEU A 511 16.87 -28.16 6.42
CA LEU A 511 17.86 -29.21 6.72
C LEU A 511 17.96 -30.26 5.61
N ALA A 512 16.93 -30.43 4.78
CA ALA A 512 17.03 -31.24 3.56
C ALA A 512 17.96 -30.59 2.52
N LEU A 513 17.91 -29.25 2.39
CA LEU A 513 18.79 -28.49 1.51
C LEU A 513 20.20 -28.33 2.10
N TYR A 514 20.33 -28.02 3.39
CA TYR A 514 21.59 -27.80 4.10
C TYR A 514 21.67 -28.62 5.40
N PRO A 515 22.06 -29.91 5.31
CA PRO A 515 22.05 -30.82 6.47
C PRO A 515 22.98 -30.41 7.61
N SER A 516 24.06 -29.67 7.33
CA SER A 516 25.03 -29.23 8.35
C SER A 516 24.60 -27.99 9.14
N ALA A 517 23.54 -27.30 8.71
CA ALA A 517 23.11 -26.02 9.29
C ALA A 517 22.58 -26.16 10.72
N ASN A 518 22.85 -25.15 11.55
CA ASN A 518 22.31 -25.02 12.90
C ASN A 518 20.99 -24.21 12.88
N VAL A 519 19.85 -24.91 12.88
CA VAL A 519 18.53 -24.31 12.69
C VAL A 519 17.73 -24.36 13.99
N LEU A 520 17.29 -23.21 14.49
CA LEU A 520 16.32 -23.12 15.59
C LEU A 520 14.91 -22.93 15.04
N ARG A 521 13.95 -23.76 15.47
CA ARG A 521 12.53 -23.63 15.08
C ARG A 521 11.63 -23.36 16.26
N THR A 522 10.53 -22.66 16.01
CA THR A 522 9.46 -22.41 16.98
C THR A 522 8.34 -23.44 16.93
N THR A 523 7.75 -23.67 18.10
CA THR A 523 6.52 -24.45 18.28
C THR A 523 5.49 -23.67 19.10
N LYS A 524 4.23 -24.13 19.10
CA LYS A 524 3.16 -23.49 19.88
C LYS A 524 3.48 -23.43 21.39
N LYS A 525 4.15 -24.46 21.93
CA LYS A 525 4.51 -24.57 23.34
C LYS A 525 5.57 -23.56 23.76
N ASP A 526 6.45 -23.13 22.85
CA ASP A 526 7.54 -22.21 23.15
C ASP A 526 7.03 -20.83 23.54
N PHE A 527 5.87 -20.41 23.02
CA PHE A 527 5.30 -19.08 23.30
C PHE A 527 4.14 -19.11 24.33
N GLU A 528 4.04 -20.21 25.10
CA GLU A 528 3.31 -20.23 26.36
C GLU A 528 4.04 -19.40 27.41
N LYS A 529 3.31 -18.78 28.35
CA LYS A 529 3.87 -17.79 29.30
C LYS A 529 5.09 -18.32 30.08
N LYS A 530 5.11 -19.62 30.41
CA LYS A 530 6.20 -20.29 31.13
C LYS A 530 7.47 -20.54 30.30
N ASN A 531 7.36 -20.70 28.99
CA ASN A 531 8.45 -21.17 28.12
C ASN A 531 9.04 -20.05 27.25
N ARG A 532 8.27 -18.99 26.99
CA ARG A 532 8.63 -17.90 26.07
C ARG A 532 9.96 -17.25 26.41
N HIS A 533 10.23 -17.03 27.70
CA HIS A 533 11.51 -16.49 28.16
C HIS A 533 12.68 -17.39 27.76
N ARG A 534 12.56 -18.71 27.98
CA ARG A 534 13.61 -19.67 27.62
C ARG A 534 13.90 -19.65 26.12
N PHE A 535 12.86 -19.71 25.28
CA PHE A 535 13.02 -19.70 23.83
C PHE A 535 13.67 -18.42 23.30
N ILE A 536 13.22 -17.26 23.78
CA ILE A 536 13.76 -15.96 23.37
C ILE A 536 15.22 -15.80 23.84
N SER A 537 15.55 -16.28 25.04
CA SER A 537 16.94 -16.32 25.51
C SER A 537 17.82 -17.22 24.64
N LYS A 538 17.35 -18.40 24.19
CA LYS A 538 18.10 -19.26 23.25
C LYS A 538 18.51 -18.49 21.99
N ILE A 539 17.58 -17.72 21.40
CA ILE A 539 17.88 -16.91 20.21
C ILE A 539 19.02 -15.93 20.51
N ALA A 540 18.96 -15.23 21.65
CA ALA A 540 19.93 -14.19 21.99
C ALA A 540 21.33 -14.75 22.29
N THR A 541 21.42 -15.86 23.04
CA THR A 541 22.71 -16.39 23.53
C THR A 541 23.46 -17.26 22.53
N ASN A 542 22.76 -17.88 21.57
CA ASN A 542 23.37 -18.81 20.61
C ASN A 542 23.54 -18.18 19.21
N ASN A 543 24.48 -18.75 18.45
CA ASN A 543 24.71 -18.42 17.04
C ASN A 543 24.06 -19.49 16.14
N TYR A 544 22.84 -19.22 15.68
CA TYR A 544 22.13 -20.08 14.74
C TYR A 544 22.40 -19.62 13.30
N ASP A 545 22.43 -20.59 12.38
CA ASP A 545 22.48 -20.34 10.94
C ASP A 545 21.11 -19.91 10.41
N ALA A 546 20.03 -20.31 11.08
CA ALA A 546 18.67 -19.84 10.81
C ALA A 546 17.77 -19.92 12.06
N VAL A 547 16.95 -18.89 12.27
CA VAL A 547 15.89 -18.88 13.28
C VAL A 547 14.53 -18.85 12.60
N ILE A 548 13.73 -19.90 12.72
CA ILE A 548 12.42 -20.04 12.06
C ILE A 548 11.29 -19.78 13.08
N ILE A 549 10.56 -18.69 12.88
CA ILE A 549 9.51 -18.20 13.78
C ILE A 549 8.15 -18.08 13.09
N GLY A 550 7.09 -18.51 13.76
CA GLY A 550 5.72 -18.29 13.31
C GLY A 550 5.31 -16.82 13.36
N HIS A 551 4.53 -16.35 12.38
CA HIS A 551 4.00 -14.98 12.32
C HIS A 551 3.45 -14.45 13.65
N SER A 552 2.58 -15.22 14.31
CA SER A 552 1.95 -14.79 15.57
C SER A 552 2.92 -14.76 16.76
N GLN A 553 4.00 -15.53 16.69
CA GLN A 553 5.03 -15.58 17.73
C GLN A 553 6.00 -14.42 17.56
N PHE A 554 6.34 -14.07 16.32
CA PHE A 554 7.12 -12.89 15.99
C PHE A 554 6.45 -11.59 16.49
N GLU A 555 5.13 -11.48 16.35
CA GLU A 555 4.32 -10.37 16.89
C GLU A 555 4.40 -10.25 18.42
N LYS A 556 4.71 -11.33 19.14
CA LYS A 556 4.83 -11.34 20.61
C LYS A 556 6.20 -10.84 21.11
N ILE A 557 7.15 -10.59 20.21
CA ILE A 557 8.48 -10.05 20.54
C ILE A 557 8.45 -8.55 20.23
N PRO A 558 8.26 -7.65 21.22
CA PRO A 558 8.17 -6.22 20.97
C PRO A 558 9.55 -5.60 20.72
N LEU A 559 9.56 -4.42 20.10
CA LEU A 559 10.71 -3.51 20.20
C LEU A 559 10.76 -2.84 21.57
N SER A 560 11.93 -2.35 21.98
CA SER A 560 12.05 -1.61 23.23
C SER A 560 11.11 -0.39 23.26
N LYS A 561 10.65 -0.02 24.47
CA LYS A 561 9.83 1.18 24.65
C LYS A 561 10.57 2.45 24.23
N GLU A 562 11.88 2.49 24.46
CA GLU A 562 12.74 3.60 24.06
C GLU A 562 12.70 3.78 22.54
N ARG A 563 12.86 2.71 21.78
CA ARG A 563 12.80 2.77 20.31
C ARG A 563 11.42 3.12 19.78
N GLN A 564 10.36 2.55 20.36
CA GLN A 564 8.98 2.93 19.99
C GLN A 564 8.70 4.40 20.31
N ALA A 565 9.24 4.93 21.42
CA ALA A 565 9.15 6.34 21.78
C ALA A 565 9.98 7.22 20.84
N ASP A 566 11.19 6.79 20.46
CA ASP A 566 12.06 7.52 19.55
C ASP A 566 11.47 7.62 18.15
N PHE A 567 10.77 6.57 17.68
CA PHE A 567 10.00 6.65 16.43
C PHE A 567 8.95 7.77 16.49
N LEU A 568 8.14 7.80 17.56
CA LEU A 568 7.14 8.84 17.76
C LEU A 568 7.77 10.23 17.94
N ARG A 569 8.93 10.33 18.61
CA ARG A 569 9.68 11.59 18.78
C ARG A 569 10.26 12.09 17.45
N LYS A 570 10.78 11.21 16.59
CA LYS A 570 11.23 11.57 15.23
C LYS A 570 10.07 12.16 14.43
N GLU A 571 8.90 11.53 14.44
CA GLU A 571 7.69 12.07 13.80
C GLU A 571 7.28 13.43 14.40
N LEU A 572 7.24 13.54 15.74
CA LEU A 572 6.93 14.80 16.43
C LEU A 572 7.93 15.92 16.10
N THR A 573 9.22 15.59 16.01
CA THR A 573 10.29 16.56 15.69
C THR A 573 10.14 17.05 14.27
N SER A 574 9.92 16.15 13.30
CA SER A 574 9.66 16.51 11.90
C SER A 574 8.46 17.46 11.79
N ILE A 575 7.35 17.15 12.47
CA ILE A 575 6.17 18.03 12.48
C ILE A 575 6.48 19.38 13.14
N SER A 576 7.25 19.39 14.23
CA SER A 576 7.59 20.62 14.95
C SER A 576 8.51 21.54 14.13
N ILE A 577 9.45 20.97 13.36
CA ILE A 577 10.27 21.73 12.39
C ILE A 577 9.37 22.32 11.30
N GLN A 578 8.50 21.51 10.70
CA GLN A 578 7.56 21.98 9.68
C GLN A 578 6.60 23.06 10.20
N MET A 579 6.18 22.97 11.47
CA MET A 579 5.39 24.02 12.13
C MET A 579 6.18 25.32 12.26
N ARG A 580 7.43 25.26 12.71
CA ARG A 580 8.28 26.44 12.86
C ARG A 580 8.56 27.10 11.52
N GLU A 581 8.89 26.33 10.49
CA GLU A 581 9.09 26.83 9.12
C GLU A 581 7.82 27.48 8.57
N ALA A 582 6.64 26.92 8.86
CA ALA A 582 5.36 27.49 8.46
C ALA A 582 5.04 28.79 9.24
N GLU A 583 5.34 28.83 10.54
CA GLU A 583 5.15 30.01 11.38
C GLU A 583 6.10 31.15 10.98
N GLU A 584 7.35 30.85 10.64
CA GLU A 584 8.35 31.82 10.19
C GLU A 584 8.04 32.41 8.81
N LYS A 585 7.44 31.61 7.90
CA LYS A 585 7.11 32.06 6.53
C LYS A 585 5.75 32.75 6.42
N GLU A 586 4.75 32.34 7.21
CA GLU A 586 3.33 32.71 6.98
C GLU A 586 2.56 33.15 8.24
N GLY A 587 3.20 33.22 9.42
CA GLY A 587 2.54 33.53 10.68
C GLY A 587 1.60 32.40 11.15
N ARG A 588 0.60 32.70 12.00
CA ARG A 588 -0.39 31.72 12.48
C ARG A 588 -1.39 31.33 11.37
N SER A 589 -0.96 30.48 10.43
CA SER A 589 -1.79 29.93 9.33
C SER A 589 -2.68 28.75 9.78
N PHE A 590 -3.72 28.45 9.00
CA PHE A 590 -4.55 27.24 9.08
C PHE A 590 -3.71 25.95 9.12
N THR A 591 -2.60 25.94 8.40
CA THR A 591 -1.61 24.86 8.36
C THR A 591 -1.08 24.54 9.75
N VAL A 592 -0.72 25.57 10.53
CA VAL A 592 -0.19 25.46 11.91
C VAL A 592 -1.24 24.87 12.86
N LYS A 593 -2.51 25.28 12.74
CA LYS A 593 -3.61 24.79 13.59
C LYS A 593 -3.87 23.29 13.40
N ARG A 594 -3.80 22.79 12.17
CA ARG A 594 -3.93 21.34 11.89
C ARG A 594 -2.69 20.55 12.35
N MET A 595 -1.48 21.09 12.14
CA MET A 595 -0.25 20.47 12.64
C MET A 595 -0.28 20.31 14.16
N ALA A 596 -0.76 21.32 14.90
CA ALA A 596 -0.92 21.25 16.35
C ALA A 596 -1.88 20.13 16.79
N GLY A 597 -2.98 19.90 16.06
CA GLY A 597 -3.92 18.82 16.33
C GLY A 597 -3.31 17.42 16.12
N PHE A 598 -2.49 17.25 15.07
CA PHE A 598 -1.78 15.99 14.83
C PHE A 598 -0.66 15.75 15.84
N GLN A 599 0.10 16.80 16.17
CA GLN A 599 1.11 16.78 17.24
C GLN A 599 0.49 16.35 18.57
N LYS A 600 -0.72 16.83 18.90
CA LYS A 600 -1.47 16.40 20.09
C LYS A 600 -1.75 14.89 20.10
N LYS A 601 -2.24 14.32 18.98
CA LYS A 601 -2.50 12.87 18.88
C LYS A 601 -1.24 12.02 19.04
N LEU A 602 -0.12 12.45 18.47
CA LEU A 602 1.16 11.75 18.63
C LEU A 602 1.68 11.85 20.06
N ARG A 603 1.50 13.00 20.73
CA ARG A 603 1.81 13.16 22.16
C ARG A 603 0.95 12.25 23.05
N GLU A 604 -0.36 12.19 22.81
CA GLU A 604 -1.26 11.27 23.54
C GLU A 604 -0.82 9.81 23.38
N ARG A 605 -0.39 9.42 22.17
CA ARG A 605 0.15 8.07 21.92
C ARG A 605 1.47 7.82 22.63
N LEU A 606 2.35 8.82 22.68
CA LEU A 606 3.62 8.77 23.41
C LEU A 606 3.39 8.64 24.92
N GLU A 607 2.48 9.44 25.49
CA GLU A 607 2.08 9.33 26.91
C GLU A 607 1.49 7.97 27.24
N THR A 608 0.62 7.44 26.37
CA THR A 608 0.04 6.09 26.52
C THR A 608 1.14 5.02 26.52
N LEU A 609 2.18 5.19 25.71
CA LEU A 609 3.31 4.27 25.61
C LEU A 609 4.21 4.33 26.85
N SER A 610 4.46 5.54 27.37
CA SER A 610 5.20 5.76 28.63
C SER A 610 4.46 5.19 29.84
N ASN A 611 3.13 5.30 29.87
CA ASN A 611 2.29 4.84 30.99
C ASN A 611 1.99 3.32 30.96
N LYS A 612 2.34 2.60 29.89
CA LYS A 612 2.22 1.13 29.88
C LYS A 612 3.27 0.54 30.83
N GLU A 613 2.86 -0.18 31.86
CA GLU A 613 3.77 -1.01 32.65
C GLU A 613 4.40 -2.13 31.78
N LYS A 614 5.64 -2.55 32.08
CA LYS A 614 6.23 -3.74 31.43
C LYS A 614 5.39 -4.96 31.88
N LYS A 615 4.57 -5.50 30.98
CA LYS A 615 3.68 -6.64 31.30
C LYS A 615 4.45 -7.95 31.53
N ASP A 616 5.64 -8.07 30.96
CA ASP A 616 6.56 -9.20 31.12
C ASP A 616 8.01 -8.71 30.94
N ASP A 617 8.98 -9.26 31.67
CA ASP A 617 10.41 -8.91 31.60
C ASP A 617 11.14 -9.69 30.50
N ILE A 618 10.60 -9.67 29.27
CA ILE A 618 11.12 -10.42 28.12
C ILE A 618 12.20 -9.58 27.42
N LEU A 619 13.20 -10.23 26.82
CA LEU A 619 14.13 -9.56 25.93
C LEU A 619 13.39 -8.91 24.74
N ASP A 620 13.77 -7.68 24.43
CA ASP A 620 13.26 -6.94 23.29
C ASP A 620 13.89 -7.45 21.98
N PHE A 621 13.26 -7.19 20.83
CA PHE A 621 13.73 -7.66 19.52
C PHE A 621 15.20 -7.29 19.22
N GLU A 622 15.62 -6.09 19.65
CA GLU A 622 16.98 -5.57 19.48
C GLU A 622 18.04 -6.40 20.21
N GLN A 623 17.65 -7.08 21.29
CA GLN A 623 18.55 -7.88 22.12
C GLN A 623 18.77 -9.30 21.58
N LEU A 624 18.03 -9.70 20.54
CA LEU A 624 18.16 -11.03 19.93
C LEU A 624 19.39 -11.17 19.03
N GLY A 625 19.96 -10.04 18.58
CA GLY A 625 21.07 -10.00 17.63
C GLY A 625 20.69 -10.50 16.24
N VAL A 626 19.42 -10.34 15.84
CA VAL A 626 18.94 -10.62 14.47
C VAL A 626 19.30 -9.45 13.58
N ASP A 627 19.95 -9.74 12.45
CA ASP A 627 20.45 -8.73 11.50
C ASP A 627 19.86 -8.87 10.10
N PHE A 628 19.13 -9.95 9.80
CA PHE A 628 18.47 -10.14 8.51
C PHE A 628 17.11 -10.83 8.66
N LEU A 629 16.11 -10.39 7.90
CA LEU A 629 14.75 -10.93 7.94
C LEU A 629 14.32 -11.48 6.57
N PHE A 630 13.85 -12.73 6.58
CA PHE A 630 13.06 -13.33 5.51
C PHE A 630 11.61 -13.47 5.98
N ILE A 631 10.67 -12.87 5.26
CA ILE A 631 9.24 -12.90 5.60
C ILE A 631 8.50 -13.66 4.50
N ASP A 632 8.01 -14.86 4.83
CA ASP A 632 7.13 -15.60 3.94
C ASP A 632 5.67 -15.19 4.13
N GLU A 633 4.90 -15.28 3.05
CA GLU A 633 3.53 -14.78 2.94
C GLU A 633 3.35 -13.33 3.43
N ALA A 634 4.26 -12.44 2.98
CA ALA A 634 4.31 -11.05 3.41
C ALA A 634 3.03 -10.23 3.13
N HIS A 635 2.15 -10.72 2.25
CA HIS A 635 0.85 -10.10 1.95
C HIS A 635 -0.02 -9.89 3.21
N VAL A 636 0.19 -10.65 4.29
CA VAL A 636 -0.50 -10.45 5.58
C VAL A 636 -0.20 -9.07 6.23
N TYR A 637 0.91 -8.43 5.87
CA TYR A 637 1.33 -7.12 6.39
C TYR A 637 0.92 -5.94 5.50
N LYS A 638 0.10 -6.16 4.47
CA LYS A 638 -0.36 -5.15 3.50
C LYS A 638 -1.24 -4.04 4.09
N ASN A 639 -1.78 -4.23 5.31
CA ASN A 639 -2.66 -3.29 5.98
C ASN A 639 -1.90 -2.30 6.88
N LEU A 640 -0.82 -1.71 6.34
CA LEU A 640 -0.09 -0.65 7.02
C LEU A 640 -0.92 0.64 6.97
N TYR A 641 -1.02 1.33 8.11
CA TYR A 641 -1.79 2.56 8.18
C TYR A 641 -1.23 3.63 7.23
N THR A 642 -2.12 4.16 6.40
CA THR A 642 -1.82 5.20 5.44
C THR A 642 -2.66 6.43 5.77
N VAL A 643 -1.98 7.56 6.02
CA VAL A 643 -2.65 8.86 6.13
C VAL A 643 -2.97 9.34 4.71
N THR A 644 -4.24 9.63 4.44
CA THR A 644 -4.70 10.17 3.15
C THR A 644 -5.81 11.18 3.35
N LYS A 645 -5.85 12.21 2.51
CA LYS A 645 -6.95 13.18 2.41
C LYS A 645 -8.12 12.69 1.54
N MET A 646 -7.95 11.57 0.84
CA MET A 646 -8.96 10.99 -0.05
C MET A 646 -10.02 10.24 0.76
N ASN A 647 -11.15 10.90 1.01
CA ASN A 647 -12.27 10.32 1.74
C ASN A 647 -13.28 9.67 0.77
N ASN A 648 -13.88 8.54 1.17
CA ASN A 648 -14.93 7.83 0.42
C ASN A 648 -14.50 7.33 -0.98
N VAL A 649 -13.22 7.03 -1.18
CA VAL A 649 -12.72 6.39 -2.39
C VAL A 649 -12.48 4.91 -2.10
N ALA A 650 -13.15 4.03 -2.83
CA ALA A 650 -12.92 2.59 -2.70
C ALA A 650 -11.59 2.20 -3.36
N GLY A 651 -10.93 1.16 -2.84
CA GLY A 651 -9.60 0.75 -3.31
C GLY A 651 -8.44 1.53 -2.67
N ILE A 652 -8.67 2.17 -1.51
CA ILE A 652 -7.63 2.75 -0.65
C ILE A 652 -7.76 2.12 0.73
N ASN A 653 -6.62 1.74 1.32
CA ASN A 653 -6.61 1.19 2.67
C ASN A 653 -6.45 2.31 3.72
N THR A 654 -7.51 2.54 4.48
CA THR A 654 -7.52 3.49 5.61
C THR A 654 -7.49 2.81 6.98
N SER A 655 -7.52 1.48 7.00
CA SER A 655 -7.51 0.69 8.24
C SER A 655 -6.10 0.52 8.80
N GLN A 656 -5.95 0.58 10.12
CA GLN A 656 -4.66 0.39 10.81
C GLN A 656 -4.56 -1.03 11.37
N SER A 657 -3.65 -1.84 10.83
CA SER A 657 -3.25 -3.10 11.47
C SER A 657 -2.09 -2.86 12.45
N GLN A 658 -2.28 -3.22 13.72
CA GLN A 658 -1.18 -3.22 14.70
C GLN A 658 -0.05 -4.16 14.28
N ARG A 659 -0.41 -5.31 13.72
CA ARG A 659 0.53 -6.30 13.17
C ARG A 659 1.40 -5.72 12.04
N ALA A 660 0.80 -4.98 11.12
CA ALA A 660 1.57 -4.34 10.03
C ALA A 660 2.49 -3.23 10.55
N MET A 661 2.03 -2.47 11.56
CA MET A 661 2.85 -1.45 12.20
C MET A 661 4.04 -2.04 12.97
N ASP A 662 3.84 -3.12 13.72
CA ASP A 662 4.92 -3.84 14.42
C ASP A 662 5.99 -4.34 13.43
N MET A 663 5.56 -4.98 12.34
CA MET A 663 6.47 -5.40 11.27
C MET A 663 7.22 -4.20 10.67
N PHE A 664 6.55 -3.09 10.41
CA PHE A 664 7.16 -1.89 9.82
C PHE A 664 8.27 -1.32 10.70
N GLN A 665 8.04 -1.22 12.01
CA GLN A 665 9.05 -0.73 12.94
C GLN A 665 10.27 -1.66 13.02
N LYS A 666 10.07 -2.98 12.98
CA LYS A 666 11.18 -3.95 12.98
C LYS A 666 11.97 -3.93 11.67
N VAL A 667 11.27 -3.81 10.53
CA VAL A 667 11.90 -3.64 9.21
C VAL A 667 12.76 -2.37 9.19
N GLN A 668 12.25 -1.25 9.69
CA GLN A 668 13.03 -0.01 9.80
C GLN A 668 14.25 -0.17 10.69
N TYR A 669 14.15 -0.91 11.81
CA TYR A 669 15.31 -1.19 12.65
C TYR A 669 16.40 -1.96 11.90
N ILE A 670 16.05 -3.05 11.21
CA ILE A 670 17.01 -3.84 10.43
C ILE A 670 17.63 -2.98 9.31
N GLN A 671 16.82 -2.18 8.61
CA GLN A 671 17.29 -1.29 7.57
C GLN A 671 18.21 -0.19 8.08
N GLU A 672 17.91 0.43 9.24
CA GLU A 672 18.80 1.41 9.85
C GLU A 672 20.17 0.81 10.21
N MET A 673 20.23 -0.44 10.67
CA MET A 673 21.49 -1.13 10.95
C MET A 673 22.29 -1.47 9.69
N ASN A 674 21.60 -1.78 8.59
CA ASN A 674 22.21 -2.30 7.37
C ASN A 674 22.24 -1.29 6.21
N GLY A 675 22.10 0.02 6.49
CA GLY A 675 22.14 1.07 5.47
C GLY A 675 21.03 0.97 4.41
N GLY A 676 19.80 0.71 4.84
CA GLY A 676 18.61 0.56 3.99
C GLY A 676 18.33 -0.87 3.51
N LYS A 677 19.08 -1.88 3.99
CA LYS A 677 19.02 -3.28 3.54
C LYS A 677 18.60 -4.26 4.65
N GLY A 678 18.61 -5.55 4.38
CA GLY A 678 18.42 -6.62 5.39
C GLY A 678 17.06 -7.29 5.42
N VAL A 679 16.16 -7.00 4.47
CA VAL A 679 14.78 -7.52 4.50
C VAL A 679 14.37 -8.11 3.15
N VAL A 680 13.87 -9.34 3.18
CA VAL A 680 13.29 -10.02 2.03
C VAL A 680 11.85 -10.40 2.31
N PHE A 681 10.93 -9.92 1.48
CA PHE A 681 9.52 -10.31 1.51
C PHE A 681 9.26 -11.32 0.40
N ALA A 682 8.55 -12.41 0.72
CA ALA A 682 8.11 -13.39 -0.26
C ALA A 682 6.60 -13.52 -0.25
N THR A 683 5.98 -13.44 -1.43
CA THR A 683 4.53 -13.66 -1.58
C THR A 683 4.18 -13.93 -3.05
N GLY A 684 3.20 -14.79 -3.29
CA GLY A 684 2.64 -14.97 -4.64
C GLY A 684 1.66 -13.90 -5.05
N THR A 685 1.23 -13.05 -4.12
CA THR A 685 0.18 -12.05 -4.34
C THR A 685 0.62 -10.72 -3.71
N PRO A 686 1.63 -10.04 -4.29
CA PRO A 686 2.15 -8.77 -3.74
C PRO A 686 1.08 -7.67 -3.72
N ILE A 687 0.11 -7.76 -4.64
CA ILE A 687 -1.11 -6.96 -4.68
C ILE A 687 -2.27 -7.96 -4.68
N SER A 688 -3.22 -7.76 -3.79
CA SER A 688 -4.26 -8.75 -3.48
C SER A 688 -5.65 -8.13 -3.32
N ASN A 689 -5.77 -6.86 -2.93
CA ASN A 689 -7.08 -6.23 -2.75
C ASN A 689 -7.15 -4.73 -3.07
N SER A 690 -6.02 -4.03 -3.12
CA SER A 690 -5.99 -2.57 -3.31
C SER A 690 -4.69 -2.14 -3.99
N MET A 691 -4.75 -1.18 -4.90
CA MET A 691 -3.56 -0.57 -5.50
C MET A 691 -2.63 0.08 -4.46
N SER A 692 -3.17 0.52 -3.32
CA SER A 692 -2.38 1.06 -2.19
C SER A 692 -1.43 0.05 -1.55
N GLU A 693 -1.62 -1.25 -1.81
CA GLU A 693 -0.73 -2.31 -1.32
C GLU A 693 0.65 -2.23 -2.00
N MET A 694 0.73 -1.78 -3.26
CA MET A 694 2.01 -1.57 -3.95
C MET A 694 2.85 -0.49 -3.26
N PHE A 695 2.23 0.66 -2.94
CA PHE A 695 2.86 1.71 -2.13
C PHE A 695 3.31 1.18 -0.77
N THR A 696 2.49 0.32 -0.14
CA THR A 696 2.85 -0.29 1.14
C THR A 696 4.10 -1.15 1.03
N MET A 697 4.21 -1.99 0.00
CA MET A 697 5.39 -2.83 -0.25
C MET A 697 6.63 -1.98 -0.55
N GLN A 698 6.50 -0.91 -1.35
CA GLN A 698 7.58 0.05 -1.57
C GLN A 698 7.98 0.74 -0.27
N ARG A 699 7.05 1.11 0.59
CA ARG A 699 7.36 1.72 1.88
C ARG A 699 8.11 0.78 2.81
N PHE A 700 7.83 -0.53 2.77
CA PHE A 700 8.62 -1.52 3.54
C PHE A 700 10.05 -1.66 3.02
N LEU A 701 10.27 -1.64 1.71
CA LEU A 701 11.54 -2.07 1.11
C LEU A 701 12.35 -0.96 0.42
N GLN A 702 11.77 0.22 0.23
CA GLN A 702 12.30 1.34 -0.56
C GLN A 702 11.90 2.71 0.02
N ASN A 703 11.72 2.82 1.34
CA ASN A 703 11.27 4.08 1.96
C ASN A 703 12.15 5.28 1.59
N ASP A 704 13.48 5.13 1.64
CA ASP A 704 14.43 6.18 1.32
C ASP A 704 14.35 6.63 -0.16
N GLN A 705 14.06 5.70 -1.07
CA GLN A 705 13.88 6.01 -2.49
C GLN A 705 12.58 6.80 -2.72
N LEU A 706 11.50 6.43 -2.01
CA LEU A 706 10.25 7.19 -2.04
C LEU A 706 10.47 8.63 -1.53
N GLU A 707 11.23 8.81 -0.45
CA GLU A 707 11.58 10.14 0.08
C GLU A 707 12.37 10.98 -0.92
N ARG A 708 13.40 10.40 -1.57
CA ARG A 708 14.19 11.08 -2.61
C ARG A 708 13.34 11.52 -3.81
N MET A 709 12.36 10.71 -4.18
CA MET A 709 11.42 11.01 -5.27
C MET A 709 10.29 11.97 -4.85
N GLY A 710 10.17 12.32 -3.56
CA GLY A 710 9.06 13.12 -3.02
C GLY A 710 7.72 12.37 -3.00
N LEU A 711 7.77 11.04 -2.92
CA LEU A 711 6.66 10.09 -2.94
C LEU A 711 6.48 9.36 -1.61
N ASP A 712 6.99 9.91 -0.51
CA ASP A 712 6.96 9.36 0.84
C ASP A 712 5.55 9.28 1.46
N THR A 713 4.59 9.99 0.87
CA THR A 713 3.17 9.92 1.25
C THR A 713 2.35 9.20 0.20
N PHE A 714 1.30 8.50 0.62
CA PHE A 714 0.40 7.85 -0.33
C PHE A 714 -0.27 8.86 -1.26
N ASP A 715 -0.64 10.04 -0.77
CA ASP A 715 -1.28 11.06 -1.61
C ASP A 715 -0.32 11.58 -2.70
N SER A 716 1.00 11.69 -2.43
CA SER A 716 1.96 12.14 -3.45
C SER A 716 2.21 11.05 -4.47
N TRP A 717 2.37 9.80 -4.01
CA TRP A 717 2.46 8.61 -4.85
C TRP A 717 1.22 8.45 -5.74
N ALA A 718 0.01 8.50 -5.14
CA ALA A 718 -1.25 8.38 -5.85
C ALA A 718 -1.47 9.51 -6.83
N SER A 719 -1.09 10.76 -6.49
CA SER A 719 -1.21 11.90 -7.40
C SER A 719 -0.33 11.80 -8.65
N THR A 720 0.74 10.99 -8.58
CA THR A 720 1.78 10.84 -9.60
C THR A 720 1.57 9.61 -10.48
N PHE A 721 1.00 8.54 -9.93
CA PHE A 721 0.88 7.25 -10.61
C PHE A 721 -0.54 6.70 -10.70
N GLY A 722 -1.53 7.32 -10.05
CA GLY A 722 -2.87 6.75 -10.00
C GLY A 722 -4.00 7.74 -10.23
N GLU A 723 -5.13 7.20 -10.67
CA GLU A 723 -6.32 7.97 -11.02
C GLU A 723 -7.55 7.45 -10.27
N VAL A 724 -8.32 8.40 -9.73
CA VAL A 724 -9.65 8.11 -9.16
C VAL A 724 -10.70 8.25 -10.26
N ILE A 725 -11.27 7.11 -10.67
CA ILE A 725 -12.34 7.06 -11.65
C ILE A 725 -13.70 6.91 -10.97
N SER A 726 -14.75 7.41 -11.62
CA SER A 726 -16.13 7.18 -11.21
C SER A 726 -16.74 6.17 -12.18
N SER A 727 -17.12 4.99 -11.69
CA SER A 727 -17.70 3.91 -12.49
C SER A 727 -19.11 3.58 -12.01
N LEU A 728 -19.97 3.23 -12.96
CA LEU A 728 -21.29 2.69 -12.65
C LEU A 728 -21.13 1.23 -12.18
N GLU A 729 -21.66 0.91 -11.01
CA GLU A 729 -21.52 -0.41 -10.41
C GLU A 729 -22.85 -0.97 -9.98
N MET A 730 -23.03 -2.27 -10.15
CA MET A 730 -24.21 -2.92 -9.60
C MET A 730 -24.26 -2.68 -8.08
N THR A 731 -25.45 -2.39 -7.59
CA THR A 731 -25.69 -2.30 -6.15
C THR A 731 -25.56 -3.69 -5.55
N PRO A 732 -25.09 -3.81 -4.30
CA PRO A 732 -24.92 -5.12 -3.69
C PRO A 732 -26.21 -5.96 -3.72
N GLU A 733 -27.36 -5.35 -3.49
CA GLU A 733 -28.69 -5.99 -3.54
C GLU A 733 -29.17 -6.38 -4.96
N GLY A 734 -28.40 -6.13 -6.01
CA GLY A 734 -28.73 -6.55 -7.39
C GLY A 734 -29.88 -5.80 -8.06
N SER A 735 -30.56 -4.88 -7.38
CA SER A 735 -31.76 -4.19 -7.86
C SER A 735 -31.51 -2.99 -8.79
N GLY A 736 -30.24 -2.66 -9.04
CA GLY A 736 -29.88 -1.53 -9.91
C GLY A 736 -28.41 -1.18 -9.84
N TYR A 737 -28.05 -0.01 -10.38
CA TYR A 737 -26.66 0.45 -10.50
C TYR A 737 -26.44 1.80 -9.80
N ARG A 738 -25.22 2.02 -9.32
CA ARG A 738 -24.80 3.23 -8.62
C ARG A 738 -23.39 3.64 -9.01
N MET A 739 -23.19 4.94 -9.19
CA MET A 739 -21.85 5.52 -9.37
C MET A 739 -21.03 5.38 -8.07
N ARG A 740 -19.85 4.75 -8.18
CA ARG A 740 -18.86 4.68 -7.11
C ARG A 740 -17.52 5.21 -7.58
N ASN A 741 -16.81 5.88 -6.67
CA ASN A 741 -15.47 6.36 -6.92
C ASN A 741 -14.46 5.30 -6.49
N ARG A 742 -13.52 4.98 -7.39
CA ARG A 742 -12.45 4.01 -7.15
C ARG A 742 -11.11 4.54 -7.57
N PHE A 743 -10.11 4.25 -6.76
CA PHE A 743 -8.72 4.31 -7.19
C PHE A 743 -8.42 3.03 -7.96
N ALA A 744 -8.41 3.10 -9.30
CA ALA A 744 -8.52 1.89 -10.14
C ALA A 744 -7.65 1.87 -11.39
N LYS A 745 -6.91 2.95 -11.70
CA LYS A 745 -6.07 3.02 -12.91
C LYS A 745 -4.69 3.56 -12.57
N PHE A 746 -3.65 2.91 -13.09
CA PHE A 746 -2.30 3.45 -13.08
C PHE A 746 -2.04 4.32 -14.31
N HIS A 747 -1.25 5.36 -14.15
CA HIS A 747 -0.62 6.11 -15.23
C HIS A 747 0.87 6.26 -14.96
N ASN A 748 1.67 6.59 -15.99
CA ASN A 748 3.13 6.62 -15.90
C ASN A 748 3.72 5.28 -15.41
N LEU A 749 3.11 4.17 -15.87
CA LEU A 749 3.42 2.82 -15.44
C LEU A 749 4.89 2.42 -15.68
N PRO A 750 5.56 2.81 -16.79
CA PRO A 750 6.98 2.47 -16.99
C PRO A 750 7.88 3.00 -15.86
N GLU A 751 7.66 4.24 -15.40
CA GLU A 751 8.47 4.84 -14.34
C GLU A 751 8.17 4.18 -12.98
N LEU A 752 6.88 3.95 -12.67
CA LEU A 752 6.47 3.22 -11.47
C LEU A 752 7.09 1.80 -11.43
N MET A 753 7.03 1.08 -12.54
CA MET A 753 7.54 -0.28 -12.64
C MET A 753 9.06 -0.33 -12.61
N ALA A 754 9.77 0.63 -13.21
CA ALA A 754 11.23 0.69 -13.10
C ALA A 754 11.67 0.85 -11.64
N THR A 755 11.01 1.73 -10.88
CA THR A 755 11.26 1.89 -9.44
C THR A 755 10.86 0.63 -8.68
N PHE A 756 9.67 0.07 -8.92
CA PHE A 756 9.21 -1.14 -8.23
C PHE A 756 10.10 -2.35 -8.50
N GLN A 757 10.50 -2.60 -9.75
CA GLN A 757 11.37 -3.70 -10.16
C GLN A 757 12.82 -3.56 -9.67
N SER A 758 13.22 -2.40 -9.16
CA SER A 758 14.51 -2.31 -8.47
C SER A 758 14.54 -3.10 -7.15
N VAL A 759 13.37 -3.35 -6.53
CA VAL A 759 13.23 -4.22 -5.34
C VAL A 759 12.32 -5.43 -5.52
N ALA A 760 11.37 -5.43 -6.46
CA ALA A 760 10.46 -6.55 -6.73
C ALA A 760 10.93 -7.44 -7.90
N ASP A 761 10.95 -8.76 -7.69
CA ASP A 761 11.23 -9.78 -8.71
C ASP A 761 9.92 -10.51 -8.94
N ILE A 762 9.31 -10.25 -10.10
CA ILE A 762 7.98 -10.72 -10.46
C ILE A 762 8.17 -11.95 -11.34
N GLN A 763 7.71 -13.10 -10.87
CA GLN A 763 7.78 -14.37 -11.59
C GLN A 763 6.37 -14.96 -11.66
N THR A 764 5.74 -14.79 -12.82
CA THR A 764 4.42 -15.33 -13.14
C THR A 764 4.51 -16.72 -13.72
N HIS A 765 3.39 -17.44 -13.78
CA HIS A 765 3.36 -18.78 -14.38
C HIS A 765 3.90 -18.79 -15.81
N ASP A 766 3.43 -17.85 -16.64
CA ASP A 766 3.75 -17.77 -18.07
C ASP A 766 5.25 -17.53 -18.31
N MET A 767 5.95 -16.91 -17.36
CA MET A 767 7.39 -16.67 -17.44
C MET A 767 8.22 -17.93 -17.14
N LEU A 768 7.68 -18.84 -16.32
CA LEU A 768 8.44 -19.95 -15.74
C LEU A 768 8.23 -21.29 -16.47
N ASN A 769 7.21 -21.41 -17.32
CA ASN A 769 6.85 -22.64 -18.05
C ASN A 769 6.90 -23.90 -17.14
N LEU A 770 6.26 -23.82 -15.97
CA LEU A 770 6.31 -24.87 -14.96
C LEU A 770 5.52 -26.10 -15.43
N PRO A 771 6.01 -27.34 -15.18
CA PRO A 771 5.27 -28.55 -15.51
C PRO A 771 4.02 -28.66 -14.62
N LYS A 772 2.87 -28.29 -15.17
CA LYS A 772 1.55 -28.33 -14.55
C LYS A 772 0.57 -29.08 -15.45
N PRO A 773 -0.55 -29.58 -14.92
CA PRO A 773 -1.62 -30.07 -15.77
C PRO A 773 -2.26 -28.94 -16.59
N ASP A 774 -2.73 -29.28 -17.78
CA ASP A 774 -3.53 -28.40 -18.63
C ASP A 774 -4.98 -28.33 -18.12
N LEU A 775 -5.67 -27.23 -18.43
CA LEU A 775 -7.11 -27.14 -18.17
C LEU A 775 -7.87 -27.79 -19.32
N LYS A 776 -8.83 -28.68 -19.00
CA LYS A 776 -9.75 -29.26 -19.97
C LYS A 776 -10.58 -28.15 -20.60
N ASN A 777 -10.25 -27.77 -21.84
CA ASN A 777 -10.76 -26.62 -22.61
C ASN A 777 -10.06 -25.26 -22.38
N GLY A 778 -8.89 -25.23 -21.73
CA GLY A 778 -8.08 -24.02 -21.56
C GLY A 778 -8.62 -22.98 -20.57
N LYS A 779 -9.85 -23.12 -20.06
CA LYS A 779 -10.45 -22.20 -19.09
C LYS A 779 -11.38 -22.90 -18.09
N ALA A 780 -11.73 -22.19 -17.02
CA ALA A 780 -12.71 -22.65 -16.04
C ALA A 780 -14.13 -22.73 -16.65
N GLU A 781 -14.84 -23.81 -16.38
CA GLU A 781 -16.22 -24.04 -16.81
C GLU A 781 -17.20 -23.35 -15.86
N ILE A 782 -18.17 -22.62 -16.44
CA ILE A 782 -19.15 -21.84 -15.68
C ILE A 782 -20.46 -22.60 -15.67
N ILE A 783 -20.90 -23.01 -14.48
CA ILE A 783 -22.14 -23.74 -14.27
C ILE A 783 -23.19 -22.77 -13.75
N VAL A 784 -24.21 -22.54 -14.57
CA VAL A 784 -25.25 -21.54 -14.32
C VAL A 784 -26.48 -22.22 -13.73
N SER A 785 -27.01 -21.64 -12.65
CA SER A 785 -28.32 -21.97 -12.07
C SER A 785 -29.28 -20.80 -12.35
N GLU A 786 -30.52 -21.11 -12.70
CA GLU A 786 -31.57 -20.10 -12.85
C GLU A 786 -32.08 -19.68 -11.47
N ILE A 787 -32.61 -18.46 -11.35
CA ILE A 787 -33.16 -17.96 -10.09
C ILE A 787 -34.52 -18.63 -9.81
N SER A 788 -34.73 -19.11 -8.59
CA SER A 788 -36.03 -19.66 -8.21
C SER A 788 -37.04 -18.53 -7.88
N PRO A 789 -38.36 -18.76 -8.01
CA PRO A 789 -39.37 -17.78 -7.61
C PRO A 789 -39.26 -17.36 -6.13
N TYR A 790 -38.73 -18.24 -5.28
CA TYR A 790 -38.46 -17.92 -3.88
C TYR A 790 -37.28 -16.93 -3.74
N GLN A 791 -36.18 -17.19 -4.45
CA GLN A 791 -35.01 -16.31 -4.47
C GLN A 791 -35.32 -14.95 -5.08
N GLU A 792 -36.16 -14.89 -6.12
CA GLU A 792 -36.58 -13.64 -6.74
C GLU A 792 -37.34 -12.74 -5.75
N ARG A 793 -38.26 -13.30 -4.96
CA ARG A 793 -38.95 -12.56 -3.89
C ARG A 793 -38.00 -12.06 -2.80
N LEU A 794 -37.03 -12.89 -2.37
CA LEU A 794 -36.03 -12.47 -1.39
C LEU A 794 -35.14 -11.33 -1.93
N MET A 795 -34.79 -11.37 -3.22
CA MET A 795 -34.05 -10.27 -3.87
C MET A 795 -34.84 -8.95 -3.84
N GLN A 796 -36.17 -9.00 -4.05
CA GLN A 796 -37.04 -7.83 -3.92
C GLN A 796 -37.05 -7.30 -2.48
N GLU A 797 -37.17 -8.19 -1.49
CA GLU A 797 -37.11 -7.81 -0.06
C GLU A 797 -35.77 -7.15 0.31
N PHE A 798 -34.64 -7.70 -0.16
CA PHE A 798 -33.33 -7.11 0.07
C PHE A 798 -33.22 -5.71 -0.54
N ALA A 799 -33.83 -5.47 -1.70
CA ALA A 799 -33.88 -4.16 -2.33
C ALA A 799 -34.66 -3.14 -1.48
N GLU A 800 -35.83 -3.52 -0.98
CA GLU A 800 -36.64 -2.67 -0.09
C GLU A 800 -35.91 -2.34 1.22
N ARG A 801 -35.29 -3.35 1.85
CA ARG A 801 -34.47 -3.15 3.06
C ARG A 801 -33.30 -2.21 2.80
N ALA A 802 -32.63 -2.37 1.67
CA ALA A 802 -31.51 -1.50 1.29
C ALA A 802 -31.94 -0.04 1.07
N GLU A 803 -33.12 0.21 0.49
CA GLU A 803 -33.71 1.54 0.36
C GLU A 803 -34.03 2.16 1.73
N MET A 804 -34.63 1.40 2.66
CA MET A 804 -34.93 1.89 4.02
C MET A 804 -33.65 2.26 4.80
N ILE A 805 -32.60 1.45 4.69
CA ILE A 805 -31.29 1.73 5.29
C ILE A 805 -30.69 3.01 4.68
N ARG A 806 -30.79 3.18 3.36
CA ARG A 806 -30.28 4.38 2.67
C ARG A 806 -31.02 5.64 3.07
N ALA A 807 -32.35 5.55 3.22
CA ALA A 807 -33.20 6.63 3.68
C ALA A 807 -32.96 6.98 5.17
N GLY A 808 -32.21 6.13 5.90
CA GLY A 808 -31.97 6.32 7.33
C GLY A 808 -33.22 6.11 8.19
N VAL A 809 -34.21 5.40 7.63
CA VAL A 809 -35.44 5.01 8.34
C VAL A 809 -35.14 3.93 9.37
N VAL A 810 -34.12 3.10 9.11
CA VAL A 810 -33.66 2.01 9.97
C VAL A 810 -32.29 2.35 10.55
N GLN A 811 -32.10 2.06 11.84
CA GLN A 811 -30.82 2.31 12.50
C GLN A 811 -29.79 1.22 12.15
N PRO A 812 -28.47 1.56 12.01
CA PRO A 812 -27.45 0.60 11.59
C PRO A 812 -27.28 -0.67 12.45
N TYR A 813 -27.74 -0.63 13.71
CA TYR A 813 -27.69 -1.79 14.60
C TYR A 813 -28.87 -2.76 14.42
N GLU A 814 -30.00 -2.29 13.85
CA GLU A 814 -31.16 -3.13 13.53
C GLU A 814 -30.95 -3.82 12.18
N ASP A 815 -30.62 -3.02 11.16
CA ASP A 815 -30.25 -3.50 9.85
C ASP A 815 -29.20 -2.58 9.21
N ASN A 816 -28.33 -3.15 8.40
CA ASN A 816 -27.31 -2.40 7.70
C ASN A 816 -26.90 -3.12 6.41
N MET A 817 -26.24 -2.37 5.53
CA MET A 817 -25.84 -2.91 4.22
C MET A 817 -24.94 -4.14 4.35
N LEU A 818 -24.09 -4.26 5.39
CA LEU A 818 -23.25 -5.46 5.54
C LEU A 818 -24.09 -6.70 5.81
N LYS A 819 -25.13 -6.59 6.65
CA LYS A 819 -26.08 -7.66 6.94
C LYS A 819 -26.84 -8.08 5.68
N VAL A 820 -27.45 -7.14 4.97
CA VAL A 820 -28.17 -7.40 3.70
C VAL A 820 -27.25 -8.09 2.68
N THR A 821 -26.01 -7.62 2.52
CA THR A 821 -25.06 -8.24 1.58
C THR A 821 -24.62 -9.64 2.00
N HIS A 822 -24.51 -9.89 3.30
CA HIS A 822 -24.18 -11.21 3.80
C HIS A 822 -25.33 -12.19 3.53
N GLU A 823 -26.57 -11.77 3.79
CA GLU A 823 -27.77 -12.58 3.57
C GLU A 823 -27.99 -12.87 2.08
N ALA A 824 -27.85 -11.86 1.22
CA ALA A 824 -27.93 -12.03 -0.24
C ALA A 824 -26.86 -13.01 -0.77
N LYS A 825 -25.64 -13.00 -0.21
CA LYS A 825 -24.59 -13.97 -0.54
C LYS A 825 -25.00 -15.40 -0.14
N LEU A 826 -25.59 -15.59 1.04
CA LEU A 826 -26.03 -16.90 1.51
C LEU A 826 -27.17 -17.43 0.62
N MET A 827 -28.18 -16.61 0.34
CA MET A 827 -29.31 -16.95 -0.53
C MET A 827 -28.86 -17.37 -1.93
N ALA A 828 -27.87 -16.68 -2.49
CA ALA A 828 -27.32 -17.00 -3.82
C ALA A 828 -26.67 -18.39 -3.88
N ILE A 829 -26.25 -18.97 -2.73
CA ILE A 829 -25.77 -20.34 -2.62
C ILE A 829 -26.94 -21.29 -2.47
N ASP A 830 -27.73 -21.10 -1.41
CA ASP A 830 -28.94 -21.86 -1.12
C ASP A 830 -29.83 -21.06 -0.15
N SER A 831 -31.12 -20.94 -0.45
CA SER A 831 -32.06 -20.16 0.36
C SER A 831 -32.24 -20.73 1.78
N ARG A 832 -31.98 -22.03 1.97
CA ARG A 832 -32.06 -22.70 3.27
C ARG A 832 -31.00 -22.25 4.28
N LEU A 833 -29.97 -21.53 3.82
CA LEU A 833 -29.00 -20.88 4.70
C LEU A 833 -29.58 -19.66 5.43
N LEU A 834 -30.72 -19.13 4.97
CA LEU A 834 -31.45 -18.05 5.62
C LEU A 834 -32.68 -18.55 6.36
N ASP A 835 -33.45 -19.41 5.70
CA ASP A 835 -34.68 -19.99 6.22
C ASP A 835 -34.70 -21.49 5.92
N GLU A 836 -34.55 -22.33 6.95
CA GLU A 836 -34.52 -23.78 6.79
C GLU A 836 -35.82 -24.36 6.19
N ALA A 837 -36.93 -23.61 6.26
CA ALA A 837 -38.20 -23.98 5.63
C ALA A 837 -38.32 -23.57 4.17
N ALA A 838 -37.28 -22.94 3.59
CA ALA A 838 -37.26 -22.53 2.20
C ALA A 838 -37.41 -23.74 1.25
N PRO A 839 -38.12 -23.58 0.12
CA PRO A 839 -38.32 -24.67 -0.83
C PRO A 839 -36.99 -25.14 -1.43
N VAL A 840 -36.85 -26.46 -1.54
CA VAL A 840 -35.71 -27.09 -2.21
C VAL A 840 -35.88 -26.95 -3.73
N ASP A 841 -34.88 -26.41 -4.39
CA ASP A 841 -34.82 -26.32 -5.85
C ASP A 841 -33.73 -27.24 -6.37
N GLU A 842 -34.13 -28.29 -7.10
CA GLU A 842 -33.21 -29.27 -7.70
C GLU A 842 -32.32 -28.64 -8.79
N ASN A 843 -32.67 -27.45 -9.31
CA ASN A 843 -31.82 -26.69 -10.22
C ASN A 843 -30.81 -25.77 -9.52
N ALA A 844 -30.77 -25.76 -8.18
CA ALA A 844 -29.85 -24.92 -7.43
C ALA A 844 -28.38 -25.38 -7.55
N LYS A 845 -27.45 -24.47 -7.19
CA LYS A 845 -26.00 -24.70 -7.30
C LYS A 845 -25.52 -25.98 -6.64
N LEU A 846 -26.04 -26.32 -5.46
CA LEU A 846 -25.58 -27.48 -4.69
C LEU A 846 -25.89 -28.79 -5.42
N PHE A 847 -27.07 -28.89 -6.05
CA PHE A 847 -27.48 -30.04 -6.85
C PHE A 847 -26.63 -30.19 -8.10
N LYS A 848 -26.46 -29.10 -8.88
CA LYS A 848 -25.59 -29.10 -10.07
C LYS A 848 -24.14 -29.43 -9.71
N CYS A 849 -23.67 -28.99 -8.54
CA CYS A 849 -22.35 -29.37 -8.05
C CYS A 849 -22.27 -30.86 -7.75
N ALA A 850 -23.24 -31.40 -7.01
CA ALA A 850 -23.28 -32.83 -6.69
C ALA A 850 -23.35 -33.70 -7.95
N GLU A 851 -24.10 -33.28 -8.99
CA GLU A 851 -24.14 -33.95 -10.29
C GLU A 851 -22.79 -33.99 -10.99
N ASN A 852 -22.11 -32.84 -11.09
CA ASN A 852 -20.78 -32.78 -11.71
C ASN A 852 -19.74 -33.60 -10.92
N VAL A 853 -19.76 -33.50 -9.59
CA VAL A 853 -18.86 -34.26 -8.73
C VAL A 853 -19.09 -35.75 -8.88
N HIS A 854 -20.35 -36.20 -8.94
CA HIS A 854 -20.70 -37.59 -9.18
C HIS A 854 -20.21 -38.08 -10.55
N ARG A 855 -20.49 -37.32 -11.62
CA ARG A 855 -20.04 -37.64 -12.98
C ARG A 855 -18.52 -37.83 -13.04
N ILE A 856 -17.75 -36.90 -12.49
CA ILE A 856 -16.28 -36.98 -12.47
C ILE A 856 -15.80 -38.14 -11.59
N TRP A 857 -16.49 -38.42 -10.47
CA TRP A 857 -16.17 -39.55 -9.61
C TRP A 857 -16.33 -40.89 -10.35
N GLU A 858 -17.43 -41.08 -11.09
CA GLU A 858 -17.66 -42.26 -11.94
C GLU A 858 -16.58 -42.36 -13.03
N GLU A 859 -16.37 -41.30 -13.81
CA GLU A 859 -15.37 -41.24 -14.90
C GLU A 859 -13.95 -41.57 -14.43
N THR A 860 -13.59 -41.20 -13.20
CA THR A 860 -12.23 -41.35 -12.64
C THR A 860 -12.10 -42.46 -11.60
N THR A 861 -13.07 -43.37 -11.52
CA THR A 861 -13.08 -44.45 -10.53
C THR A 861 -11.85 -45.35 -10.63
N ALA A 862 -11.35 -45.63 -11.84
CA ALA A 862 -10.17 -46.47 -12.05
C ALA A 862 -8.88 -45.83 -11.50
N GLN A 863 -8.72 -44.51 -11.67
CA GLN A 863 -7.54 -43.73 -11.26
C GLN A 863 -7.58 -43.34 -9.78
N LYS A 864 -8.77 -43.42 -9.16
CA LYS A 864 -9.06 -42.91 -7.82
C LYS A 864 -8.78 -41.41 -7.70
N SER A 865 -9.05 -40.64 -8.75
CA SER A 865 -8.77 -39.19 -8.77
C SER A 865 -9.70 -38.43 -7.82
N THR A 866 -9.16 -37.42 -7.15
CA THR A 866 -9.83 -36.69 -6.08
C THR A 866 -10.35 -35.33 -6.55
N GLN A 867 -11.35 -34.81 -5.86
CA GLN A 867 -11.99 -33.54 -6.17
C GLN A 867 -12.00 -32.65 -4.94
N ILE A 868 -11.84 -31.35 -5.13
CA ILE A 868 -11.88 -30.36 -4.06
C ILE A 868 -13.04 -29.40 -4.27
N ILE A 869 -13.82 -29.16 -3.21
CA ILE A 869 -14.95 -28.23 -3.23
C ILE A 869 -14.65 -27.10 -2.24
N PHE A 870 -14.63 -25.88 -2.76
CA PHE A 870 -14.46 -24.66 -2.01
C PHE A 870 -15.80 -23.99 -1.71
N SER A 871 -16.08 -23.80 -0.43
CA SER A 871 -17.16 -22.95 0.05
C SER A 871 -16.72 -22.19 1.31
N ASP A 872 -16.60 -20.87 1.22
CA ASP A 872 -16.29 -20.02 2.38
C ASP A 872 -17.51 -19.78 3.26
N SER A 873 -18.70 -19.98 2.71
CA SER A 873 -19.98 -19.72 3.36
C SER A 873 -20.74 -21.03 3.61
N GLY A 874 -21.64 -21.05 4.59
CA GLY A 874 -22.36 -22.28 4.98
C GLY A 874 -21.43 -23.38 5.52
N THR A 875 -20.41 -23.02 6.30
CA THR A 875 -19.50 -23.97 6.95
C THR A 875 -20.23 -24.86 7.97
N PRO A 876 -19.71 -26.06 8.28
CA PRO A 876 -20.39 -27.02 9.15
C PRO A 876 -20.76 -26.43 10.52
N LYS A 877 -22.03 -26.55 10.90
CA LYS A 877 -22.57 -26.22 12.22
C LYS A 877 -23.54 -27.30 12.65
N LYS A 878 -23.52 -27.67 13.94
CA LYS A 878 -24.45 -28.67 14.48
C LYS A 878 -25.88 -28.14 14.47
N ASP A 879 -26.81 -29.02 14.11
CA ASP A 879 -28.26 -28.81 14.20
C ASP A 879 -28.79 -27.62 13.38
N VAL A 880 -28.07 -27.20 12.34
CA VAL A 880 -28.44 -26.11 11.42
C VAL A 880 -28.09 -26.50 10.00
N PHE A 881 -28.92 -26.12 9.03
CA PHE A 881 -28.63 -26.33 7.61
C PHE A 881 -27.26 -25.74 7.21
N ASN A 882 -26.46 -26.51 6.47
CA ASN A 882 -25.19 -26.05 5.94
C ASN A 882 -24.82 -26.76 4.63
N VAL A 883 -23.98 -26.09 3.84
CA VAL A 883 -23.60 -26.50 2.48
C VAL A 883 -22.85 -27.83 2.47
N TYR A 884 -22.05 -28.10 3.50
CA TYR A 884 -21.14 -29.23 3.54
C TYR A 884 -21.92 -30.53 3.77
N ASP A 885 -22.80 -30.53 4.76
CA ASP A 885 -23.66 -31.67 5.06
C ASP A 885 -24.65 -31.94 3.92
N GLU A 886 -25.22 -30.90 3.31
CA GLU A 886 -26.13 -31.03 2.17
C GLU A 886 -25.44 -31.65 0.95
N ILE A 887 -24.26 -31.13 0.55
CA ILE A 887 -23.49 -31.73 -0.55
C ILE A 887 -23.16 -33.18 -0.22
N LYS A 888 -22.73 -33.49 1.01
CA LYS A 888 -22.43 -34.87 1.40
C LYS A 888 -23.67 -35.77 1.30
N HIS A 889 -24.83 -35.29 1.75
CA HIS A 889 -26.10 -36.01 1.60
C HIS A 889 -26.41 -36.32 0.14
N LEU A 890 -26.38 -35.29 -0.73
CA LEU A 890 -26.64 -35.43 -2.17
C LEU A 890 -25.67 -36.38 -2.86
N LEU A 891 -24.39 -36.36 -2.49
CA LEU A 891 -23.38 -37.27 -3.04
C LEU A 891 -23.62 -38.73 -2.60
N ILE A 892 -24.02 -38.96 -1.35
CA ILE A 892 -24.35 -40.30 -0.84
C ILE A 892 -25.61 -40.84 -1.52
N GLU A 893 -26.63 -40.00 -1.68
CA GLU A 893 -27.87 -40.36 -2.37
C GLU A 893 -27.61 -40.78 -3.82
N LYS A 894 -26.68 -40.11 -4.50
CA LYS A 894 -26.24 -40.48 -5.85
C LYS A 894 -25.34 -41.74 -5.89
N GLY A 895 -24.87 -42.24 -4.75
CA GLY A 895 -24.15 -43.51 -4.63
C GLY A 895 -22.68 -43.41 -4.24
N ILE A 896 -22.15 -42.22 -3.91
CA ILE A 896 -20.78 -42.07 -3.43
C ILE A 896 -20.69 -42.56 -1.97
N PRO A 897 -19.74 -43.46 -1.63
CA PRO A 897 -19.57 -43.93 -0.26
C PRO A 897 -19.23 -42.78 0.71
N ALA A 898 -19.90 -42.77 1.88
CA ALA A 898 -19.78 -41.69 2.86
C ALA A 898 -18.36 -41.49 3.43
N ASP A 899 -17.54 -42.53 3.42
CA ASP A 899 -16.14 -42.54 3.84
C ASP A 899 -15.19 -41.88 2.81
N GLN A 900 -15.64 -41.73 1.56
CA GLN A 900 -14.90 -41.03 0.50
C GLN A 900 -15.13 -39.52 0.51
N VAL A 901 -16.04 -39.00 1.35
CA VAL A 901 -16.36 -37.57 1.47
C VAL A 901 -15.92 -37.06 2.85
N ALA A 902 -15.03 -36.07 2.86
CA ALA A 902 -14.47 -35.54 4.11
C ALA A 902 -14.42 -34.01 4.17
N PHE A 903 -14.50 -33.46 5.38
CA PHE A 903 -14.44 -32.03 5.63
C PHE A 903 -13.15 -31.67 6.36
N ILE A 904 -12.47 -30.61 5.92
CA ILE A 904 -11.32 -30.08 6.64
C ILE A 904 -11.69 -29.50 8.02
N HIS A 905 -12.97 -29.17 8.22
CA HIS A 905 -13.47 -28.57 9.45
C HIS A 905 -13.55 -29.56 10.62
N ASP A 906 -13.63 -30.85 10.33
CA ASP A 906 -13.69 -31.92 11.33
C ASP A 906 -12.33 -32.14 12.02
N CYS A 907 -11.25 -31.62 11.43
CA CYS A 907 -9.91 -31.70 11.99
C CYS A 907 -9.67 -30.57 13.03
N ASN A 908 -9.59 -30.95 14.29
CA ASN A 908 -9.41 -30.05 15.44
C ASN A 908 -7.94 -29.69 15.70
N ASN A 909 -7.00 -30.47 15.18
CA ASN A 909 -5.57 -30.25 15.37
C ASN A 909 -4.77 -30.49 14.07
N ASP A 910 -3.50 -30.09 14.08
CA ASP A 910 -2.62 -30.17 12.90
C ASP A 910 -2.38 -31.64 12.48
N GLN A 911 -2.32 -32.57 13.45
CA GLN A 911 -2.12 -34.00 13.19
C GLN A 911 -3.30 -34.62 12.43
N GLN A 912 -4.53 -34.33 12.86
CA GLN A 912 -5.75 -34.77 12.16
C GLN A 912 -5.84 -34.22 10.75
N ARG A 913 -5.39 -32.97 10.53
CA ARG A 913 -5.35 -32.36 9.20
C ARG A 913 -4.37 -33.09 8.28
N GLU A 914 -3.18 -33.40 8.77
CA GLU A 914 -2.20 -34.14 7.97
C GLU A 914 -2.75 -35.52 7.60
N THR A 915 -3.30 -36.28 8.56
CA THR A 915 -3.92 -37.59 8.27
C THR A 915 -5.05 -37.49 7.23
N LEU A 916 -5.84 -36.42 7.23
CA LEU A 916 -6.86 -36.22 6.20
C LEU A 916 -6.22 -35.94 4.82
N PHE A 917 -5.23 -35.05 4.76
CA PHE A 917 -4.52 -34.73 3.51
C PHE A 917 -3.84 -35.96 2.90
N GLU A 918 -3.30 -36.83 3.75
CA GLU A 918 -2.74 -38.11 3.37
C GLU A 918 -3.76 -39.02 2.66
N LYS A 919 -4.97 -39.16 3.23
CA LYS A 919 -6.05 -39.94 2.63
C LYS A 919 -6.49 -39.38 1.28
N VAL A 920 -6.49 -38.06 1.12
CA VAL A 920 -6.80 -37.38 -0.14
C VAL A 920 -5.71 -37.66 -1.17
N ARG A 921 -4.42 -37.57 -0.83
CA ARG A 921 -3.31 -37.88 -1.76
C ARG A 921 -3.37 -39.33 -2.28
N ARG A 922 -3.86 -40.27 -1.46
CA ARG A 922 -4.02 -41.69 -1.85
C ARG A 922 -5.29 -41.99 -2.66
N GLY A 923 -6.25 -41.07 -2.70
CA GLY A 923 -7.57 -41.30 -3.27
C GLY A 923 -8.48 -42.19 -2.41
N GLU A 924 -8.18 -42.31 -1.10
CA GLU A 924 -9.09 -42.92 -0.12
C GLU A 924 -10.27 -41.99 0.16
N VAL A 925 -9.98 -40.69 0.33
CA VAL A 925 -10.98 -39.61 0.28
C VAL A 925 -11.00 -39.08 -1.14
N ARG A 926 -12.14 -39.24 -1.83
CA ARG A 926 -12.32 -38.81 -3.22
C ARG A 926 -12.89 -37.40 -3.34
N VAL A 927 -13.57 -36.90 -2.31
CA VAL A 927 -14.15 -35.55 -2.28
C VAL A 927 -13.75 -34.84 -0.98
N LEU A 928 -13.01 -33.74 -1.09
CA LEU A 928 -12.59 -32.91 0.04
C LEU A 928 -13.30 -31.56 0.00
N LEU A 929 -14.02 -31.22 1.08
CA LEU A 929 -14.68 -29.91 1.22
C LEU A 929 -13.92 -29.02 2.21
N GLY A 930 -13.78 -27.74 1.86
CA GLY A 930 -13.22 -26.75 2.79
C GLY A 930 -13.30 -25.30 2.34
N SER A 931 -12.97 -24.41 3.27
CA SER A 931 -12.91 -22.97 3.03
C SER A 931 -11.52 -22.57 2.53
N THR A 932 -11.44 -21.43 1.85
CA THR A 932 -10.19 -20.81 1.40
C THR A 932 -9.20 -20.65 2.55
N GLY A 933 -9.66 -20.25 3.73
CA GLY A 933 -8.78 -20.07 4.88
C GLY A 933 -8.14 -21.38 5.40
N LYS A 934 -8.82 -22.53 5.23
CA LYS A 934 -8.32 -23.84 5.71
C LYS A 934 -7.61 -24.66 4.63
N LEU A 935 -7.98 -24.51 3.36
CA LEU A 935 -7.39 -25.27 2.23
C LEU A 935 -6.60 -24.40 1.24
N GLY A 936 -6.84 -23.08 1.20
CA GLY A 936 -6.28 -22.14 0.23
C GLY A 936 -4.87 -21.65 0.52
N THR A 937 -4.30 -21.86 1.71
CA THR A 937 -2.91 -21.47 2.05
C THR A 937 -2.11 -22.63 2.64
N GLY A 938 -0.91 -22.92 2.09
CA GLY A 938 0.05 -23.85 2.69
C GLY A 938 -0.29 -25.35 2.67
N THR A 939 -1.20 -25.81 1.81
CA THR A 939 -1.64 -27.23 1.77
C THR A 939 -1.15 -27.96 0.52
N ASN A 940 -0.55 -29.14 0.69
CA ASN A 940 -0.06 -30.02 -0.39
C ASN A 940 -0.93 -31.29 -0.51
N VAL A 941 -1.93 -31.27 -1.40
CA VAL A 941 -2.88 -32.39 -1.65
C VAL A 941 -3.06 -32.71 -3.14
N GLN A 942 -2.18 -32.18 -4.00
CA GLN A 942 -2.38 -32.10 -5.44
C GLN A 942 -2.22 -33.41 -6.23
N ASN A 943 -1.62 -34.46 -5.64
CA ASN A 943 -1.24 -35.68 -6.35
C ASN A 943 -2.33 -36.27 -7.25
N LYS A 944 -3.57 -36.34 -6.76
CA LYS A 944 -4.68 -36.97 -7.47
C LYS A 944 -5.80 -36.02 -7.85
N LEU A 945 -5.65 -34.71 -7.65
CA LEU A 945 -6.74 -33.76 -7.85
C LEU A 945 -7.08 -33.61 -9.34
N ILE A 946 -8.28 -34.03 -9.75
CA ILE A 946 -8.77 -33.90 -11.13
C ILE A 946 -9.65 -32.65 -11.32
N ALA A 947 -10.39 -32.24 -10.28
CA ALA A 947 -11.35 -31.15 -10.38
C ALA A 947 -11.39 -30.25 -9.14
N GLY A 948 -11.55 -28.94 -9.38
CA GLY A 948 -11.83 -27.93 -8.36
C GLY A 948 -13.19 -27.28 -8.57
N HIS A 949 -14.01 -27.23 -7.53
CA HIS A 949 -15.38 -26.71 -7.57
C HIS A 949 -15.54 -25.49 -6.64
N HIS A 950 -15.95 -24.36 -7.20
CA HIS A 950 -16.09 -23.09 -6.47
C HIS A 950 -17.57 -22.77 -6.32
N ILE A 951 -18.14 -23.11 -5.16
CA ILE A 951 -19.57 -22.87 -4.86
C ILE A 951 -19.86 -21.38 -4.68
N ASP A 952 -18.93 -20.66 -4.04
CA ASP A 952 -19.03 -19.23 -3.81
C ASP A 952 -17.83 -18.46 -4.35
N CYS A 953 -18.09 -17.23 -4.79
CA CYS A 953 -17.04 -16.31 -5.19
C CYS A 953 -16.36 -15.72 -3.93
N PRO A 954 -15.03 -15.83 -3.79
CA PRO A 954 -14.33 -15.17 -2.70
C PRO A 954 -14.36 -13.63 -2.89
N TRP A 955 -14.00 -12.86 -1.85
CA TRP A 955 -13.96 -11.39 -1.95
C TRP A 955 -12.66 -10.84 -2.55
N ARG A 956 -11.59 -11.62 -2.53
CA ARG A 956 -10.24 -11.21 -2.96
C ARG A 956 -9.81 -12.04 -4.18
N PRO A 957 -9.19 -11.42 -5.19
CA PRO A 957 -8.63 -12.15 -6.32
C PRO A 957 -7.56 -13.16 -5.92
N SER A 958 -6.72 -12.81 -4.94
CA SER A 958 -5.68 -13.70 -4.40
C SER A 958 -6.23 -15.04 -3.95
N ASP A 959 -7.42 -15.04 -3.34
CA ASP A 959 -8.06 -16.23 -2.79
C ASP A 959 -8.52 -17.14 -3.94
N LEU A 960 -9.00 -16.57 -5.05
CA LEU A 960 -9.36 -17.31 -6.26
C LEU A 960 -8.11 -17.96 -6.89
N THR A 961 -7.04 -17.20 -7.10
CA THR A 961 -5.76 -17.73 -7.62
C THR A 961 -5.19 -18.83 -6.71
N GLN A 962 -5.31 -18.67 -5.39
CA GLN A 962 -4.87 -19.67 -4.42
C GLN A 962 -5.69 -20.95 -4.48
N ARG A 963 -7.01 -20.86 -4.65
CA ARG A 963 -7.91 -22.01 -4.84
C ARG A 963 -7.57 -22.75 -6.15
N ASP A 964 -7.49 -22.03 -7.27
CA ASP A 964 -7.18 -22.59 -8.59
C ASP A 964 -5.80 -23.29 -8.57
N GLY A 965 -4.81 -22.64 -7.95
CA GLY A 965 -3.45 -23.18 -7.76
C GLY A 965 -3.34 -24.36 -6.80
N ARG A 966 -4.45 -24.90 -6.25
CA ARG A 966 -4.45 -26.20 -5.56
C ARG A 966 -4.58 -27.37 -6.52
N VAL A 967 -5.30 -27.17 -7.62
CA VAL A 967 -5.55 -28.20 -8.64
C VAL A 967 -4.50 -28.08 -9.75
N VAL A 968 -4.33 -26.86 -10.25
CA VAL A 968 -3.40 -26.52 -11.35
C VAL A 968 -2.00 -26.32 -10.77
N ARG A 969 -1.33 -27.43 -10.40
CA ARG A 969 -0.05 -27.39 -9.67
C ARG A 969 0.87 -28.53 -10.06
N GLN A 970 2.19 -28.28 -9.99
CA GLN A 970 3.21 -29.31 -10.16
C GLN A 970 3.05 -30.46 -9.15
N GLY A 971 3.27 -31.68 -9.62
CA GLY A 971 3.16 -32.91 -8.82
C GLY A 971 1.77 -33.54 -8.82
N ASN A 972 0.87 -33.06 -9.67
CA ASN A 972 -0.38 -33.73 -9.99
C ASN A 972 -0.09 -34.88 -10.98
N GLU A 973 -0.70 -36.04 -10.76
CA GLU A 973 -0.57 -37.24 -11.59
C GLU A 973 -1.50 -37.22 -12.82
N ASN A 974 -2.49 -36.32 -12.83
CA ASN A 974 -3.35 -36.11 -13.99
C ASN A 974 -2.70 -35.09 -14.93
N ASP A 975 -2.66 -35.37 -16.24
CA ASP A 975 -2.13 -34.45 -17.26
C ASP A 975 -3.07 -33.27 -17.56
N GLU A 976 -4.37 -33.49 -17.36
CA GLU A 976 -5.44 -32.51 -17.62
C GLU A 976 -6.37 -32.44 -16.41
N VAL A 977 -6.77 -31.23 -16.00
CA VAL A 977 -7.63 -30.96 -14.84
C VAL A 977 -8.79 -30.02 -15.17
N GLN A 978 -9.81 -29.97 -14.31
CA GLN A 978 -11.02 -29.18 -14.52
C GLN A 978 -11.24 -28.17 -13.38
N LEU A 979 -11.71 -26.97 -13.72
CA LEU A 979 -12.13 -25.96 -12.74
C LEU A 979 -13.57 -25.56 -13.03
N TYR A 980 -14.42 -25.58 -12.01
CA TYR A 980 -15.85 -25.29 -12.09
C TYR A 980 -16.21 -24.10 -11.21
N ARG A 981 -16.95 -23.14 -11.77
CA ARG A 981 -17.48 -21.96 -11.06
C ARG A 981 -19.01 -21.99 -11.11
N TYR A 982 -19.65 -22.09 -9.95
CA TYR A 982 -21.10 -22.18 -9.84
C TYR A 982 -21.71 -20.80 -9.58
N VAL A 983 -22.71 -20.42 -10.37
CA VAL A 983 -23.27 -19.06 -10.38
C VAL A 983 -24.79 -19.13 -10.53
N THR A 984 -25.53 -18.32 -9.75
CA THR A 984 -26.97 -18.17 -9.88
C THR A 984 -27.27 -16.82 -10.56
N LYS A 985 -27.93 -16.85 -11.71
CA LYS A 985 -28.30 -15.63 -12.46
C LYS A 985 -29.19 -14.71 -11.64
N GLY A 986 -29.06 -13.39 -11.85
CA GLY A 986 -29.92 -12.40 -11.20
C GLY A 986 -29.73 -12.29 -9.68
N THR A 987 -28.68 -12.91 -9.12
CA THR A 987 -28.38 -12.86 -7.67
C THR A 987 -27.09 -12.07 -7.38
N PHE A 988 -26.71 -12.04 -6.10
CA PHE A 988 -25.51 -11.41 -5.56
C PHE A 988 -24.18 -11.87 -6.20
N ASP A 989 -24.14 -13.03 -6.87
CA ASP A 989 -22.93 -13.50 -7.55
C ASP A 989 -22.43 -12.52 -8.62
N SER A 990 -23.35 -11.91 -9.38
CA SER A 990 -23.04 -10.94 -10.42
C SER A 990 -22.23 -9.76 -9.88
N TYR A 991 -22.62 -9.26 -8.70
CA TYR A 991 -21.93 -8.21 -7.96
C TYR A 991 -20.52 -8.64 -7.51
N LEU A 992 -20.38 -9.85 -6.95
CA LEU A 992 -19.09 -10.38 -6.50
C LEU A 992 -18.10 -10.55 -7.67
N TRP A 993 -18.56 -11.12 -8.79
CA TRP A 993 -17.74 -11.31 -9.98
C TRP A 993 -17.39 -9.98 -10.66
N GLN A 994 -18.27 -8.97 -10.62
CA GLN A 994 -17.90 -7.60 -11.01
C GLN A 994 -16.76 -7.04 -10.14
N ILE A 995 -16.84 -7.22 -8.82
CA ILE A 995 -15.76 -6.76 -7.92
C ILE A 995 -14.45 -7.48 -8.23
N GLN A 996 -14.50 -8.79 -8.49
CA GLN A 996 -13.32 -9.57 -8.87
C GLN A 996 -12.70 -9.07 -10.17
N GLU A 997 -13.51 -8.90 -11.23
CA GLU A 997 -13.09 -8.36 -12.53
C GLU A 997 -12.35 -7.02 -12.36
N GLN A 998 -12.96 -6.08 -11.61
CA GLN A 998 -12.37 -4.76 -11.37
C GLN A 998 -11.02 -4.86 -10.64
N LYS A 999 -10.89 -5.76 -9.66
CA LYS A 999 -9.64 -5.91 -8.92
C LYS A 999 -8.55 -6.59 -9.74
N LEU A 1000 -8.90 -7.59 -10.52
CA LEU A 1000 -7.98 -8.29 -11.40
C LEU A 1000 -7.40 -7.34 -12.46
N LYS A 1001 -8.21 -6.41 -13.01
CA LYS A 1001 -7.77 -5.43 -14.02
C LYS A 1001 -6.52 -4.66 -13.63
N TYR A 1002 -6.47 -4.06 -12.44
CA TYR A 1002 -5.27 -3.30 -12.04
C TYR A 1002 -4.15 -4.20 -11.53
N ILE A 1003 -4.45 -5.42 -11.04
CA ILE A 1003 -3.43 -6.39 -10.62
C ILE A 1003 -2.65 -6.86 -11.85
N SER A 1004 -3.35 -7.20 -12.95
CA SER A 1004 -2.71 -7.66 -14.18
C SER A 1004 -1.82 -6.58 -14.80
N GLN A 1005 -2.22 -5.30 -14.74
CA GLN A 1005 -1.38 -4.18 -15.22
C GLN A 1005 0.03 -4.17 -14.60
N VAL A 1006 0.16 -4.57 -13.34
CA VAL A 1006 1.44 -4.59 -12.62
C VAL A 1006 2.16 -5.93 -12.76
N MET A 1007 1.40 -7.04 -12.80
CA MET A 1007 1.96 -8.39 -12.73
C MET A 1007 2.37 -8.97 -14.09
N THR A 1008 1.90 -8.43 -15.22
CA THR A 1008 2.26 -8.96 -16.54
C THR A 1008 3.65 -8.53 -17.02
N GLY A 1009 4.40 -9.47 -17.62
CA GLY A 1009 5.71 -9.20 -18.25
C GLY A 1009 5.66 -8.71 -19.69
N LYS A 1010 4.47 -8.49 -20.26
CA LYS A 1010 4.29 -7.99 -21.63
C LYS A 1010 4.68 -6.50 -21.70
N SER A 1011 5.02 -6.02 -22.89
CA SER A 1011 5.48 -4.64 -23.12
C SER A 1011 4.57 -3.65 -22.38
N ILE A 1012 5.12 -2.99 -21.37
CA ILE A 1012 4.38 -2.06 -20.50
C ILE A 1012 3.93 -0.88 -21.38
N SER A 1013 2.70 -0.94 -21.88
CA SER A 1013 2.06 0.21 -22.51
C SER A 1013 1.88 1.30 -21.46
N ARG A 1014 2.10 2.57 -21.82
CA ARG A 1014 1.83 3.72 -20.92
C ARG A 1014 0.35 3.79 -20.51
N SER A 1015 -0.53 3.10 -21.24
CA SER A 1015 -1.92 2.80 -20.88
C SER A 1015 -2.22 1.33 -21.22
N CYS A 1016 -2.49 0.50 -20.22
CA CYS A 1016 -2.82 -0.91 -20.43
C CYS A 1016 -4.29 -1.08 -20.86
N ASP A 1017 -4.50 -1.42 -22.12
CA ASP A 1017 -5.79 -1.92 -22.64
C ASP A 1017 -5.81 -3.45 -22.81
N ASP A 1018 -4.64 -4.12 -22.76
CA ASP A 1018 -4.55 -5.58 -22.85
C ASP A 1018 -5.01 -6.25 -21.55
N LEU A 1019 -6.04 -7.08 -21.64
CA LEU A 1019 -6.64 -7.80 -20.52
C LEU A 1019 -6.07 -9.23 -20.40
N ASP A 1020 -5.71 -9.60 -19.18
CA ASP A 1020 -5.26 -10.95 -18.80
C ASP A 1020 -6.42 -11.96 -18.86
N GLU A 1021 -6.14 -13.24 -19.16
CA GLU A 1021 -7.15 -14.32 -19.22
C GLU A 1021 -7.96 -14.45 -17.93
N THR A 1022 -7.34 -14.21 -16.77
CA THR A 1022 -8.03 -14.20 -15.47
C THR A 1022 -9.08 -13.10 -15.37
N VAL A 1023 -8.79 -11.92 -15.93
CA VAL A 1023 -9.72 -10.79 -16.01
C VAL A 1023 -10.88 -11.11 -16.95
N LEU A 1024 -10.56 -11.69 -18.12
CA LEU A 1024 -11.57 -12.12 -19.10
C LEU A 1024 -12.52 -13.16 -18.50
N SER A 1025 -12.00 -14.13 -17.76
CA SER A 1025 -12.80 -15.14 -17.09
C SER A 1025 -13.76 -14.53 -16.05
N ALA A 1026 -13.33 -13.55 -15.25
CA ALA A 1026 -14.22 -12.85 -14.32
C ALA A 1026 -15.28 -12.01 -15.06
N ALA A 1027 -14.91 -11.39 -16.18
CA ALA A 1027 -15.84 -10.63 -17.03
C ALA A 1027 -16.89 -11.55 -17.69
N GLU A 1028 -16.50 -12.73 -18.18
CA GLU A 1028 -17.40 -13.76 -18.71
C GLU A 1028 -18.42 -14.20 -17.66
N VAL A 1029 -17.95 -14.52 -16.45
CA VAL A 1029 -18.85 -14.93 -15.36
C VAL A 1029 -19.86 -13.83 -15.03
N LYS A 1030 -19.40 -12.58 -14.91
CA LYS A 1030 -20.29 -11.43 -14.68
C LYS A 1030 -21.32 -11.26 -15.80
N ALA A 1031 -20.90 -11.37 -17.06
CA ALA A 1031 -21.79 -11.24 -18.22
C ALA A 1031 -22.89 -12.31 -18.20
N ILE A 1032 -22.54 -13.55 -17.85
CA ILE A 1032 -23.48 -14.67 -17.74
C ILE A 1032 -24.39 -14.54 -16.52
N ALA A 1033 -23.89 -13.99 -15.41
CA ALA A 1033 -24.64 -13.78 -14.17
C ALA A 1033 -25.65 -12.62 -14.27
N THR A 1034 -25.41 -11.67 -15.19
CA THR A 1034 -26.24 -10.48 -15.36
C THR A 1034 -27.37 -10.78 -16.35
N ASP A 1035 -28.62 -10.59 -15.92
CA ASP A 1035 -29.81 -10.99 -16.69
C ASP A 1035 -30.07 -10.09 -17.93
N ASN A 1036 -29.42 -8.91 -18.05
CA ASN A 1036 -29.40 -8.11 -19.29
C ASN A 1036 -28.23 -7.08 -19.34
N PRO A 1037 -27.14 -7.33 -20.12
CA PRO A 1037 -26.04 -6.39 -20.29
C PRO A 1037 -26.43 -5.04 -20.94
N LEU A 1038 -27.42 -5.04 -21.84
CA LEU A 1038 -27.92 -3.82 -22.50
C LEU A 1038 -28.63 -2.89 -21.49
N LEU A 1039 -29.25 -3.44 -20.45
CA LEU A 1039 -29.86 -2.64 -19.38
C LEU A 1039 -28.80 -1.87 -18.56
N ALA A 1040 -27.65 -2.50 -18.30
CA ALA A 1040 -26.52 -1.85 -17.62
C ALA A 1040 -25.95 -0.70 -18.44
N GLU A 1041 -25.75 -0.94 -19.74
CA GLU A 1041 -25.30 0.09 -20.69
C GLU A 1041 -26.32 1.23 -20.77
N LYS A 1042 -27.61 0.91 -20.91
CA LYS A 1042 -28.70 1.88 -20.90
C LYS A 1042 -28.66 2.75 -19.66
N MET A 1043 -28.59 2.17 -18.47
CA MET A 1043 -28.54 2.94 -17.22
C MET A 1043 -27.30 3.86 -17.15
N SER A 1044 -26.15 3.42 -17.67
CA SER A 1044 -24.96 4.30 -17.74
C SER A 1044 -25.18 5.46 -18.68
N VAL A 1045 -25.69 5.18 -19.88
CA VAL A 1045 -26.00 6.18 -20.90
C VAL A 1045 -27.06 7.16 -20.39
N ASP A 1046 -28.14 6.67 -19.78
CA ASP A 1046 -29.23 7.47 -19.20
C ASP A 1046 -28.73 8.39 -18.08
N ASN A 1047 -27.85 7.89 -17.20
CA ASN A 1047 -27.22 8.70 -16.16
C ASN A 1047 -26.32 9.80 -16.74
N ASP A 1048 -25.50 9.47 -17.74
CA ASP A 1048 -24.65 10.45 -18.40
C ASP A 1048 -25.47 11.51 -19.16
N ILE A 1049 -26.56 11.11 -19.83
CA ILE A 1049 -27.52 12.02 -20.48
C ILE A 1049 -28.16 12.93 -19.45
N THR A 1050 -28.70 12.37 -18.36
CA THR A 1050 -29.33 13.15 -17.28
C THR A 1050 -28.35 14.18 -16.73
N ARG A 1051 -27.09 13.78 -16.50
CA ARG A 1051 -26.03 14.70 -16.08
C ARG A 1051 -25.80 15.81 -17.09
N LEU A 1052 -25.61 15.46 -18.36
CA LEU A 1052 -25.33 16.43 -19.43
C LEU A 1052 -26.52 17.37 -19.67
N GLN A 1053 -27.76 16.90 -19.54
CA GLN A 1053 -28.97 17.72 -19.62
C GLN A 1053 -29.08 18.70 -18.45
N ILE A 1054 -28.79 18.26 -17.22
CA ILE A 1054 -28.72 19.15 -16.05
C ILE A 1054 -27.64 20.22 -16.25
N MET A 1055 -26.46 19.83 -16.74
CA MET A 1055 -25.39 20.76 -17.07
C MET A 1055 -25.79 21.76 -18.16
N ARG A 1056 -26.46 21.31 -19.22
CA ARG A 1056 -26.96 22.16 -20.31
C ARG A 1056 -28.01 23.16 -19.82
N SER A 1057 -28.97 22.72 -19.01
CA SER A 1057 -29.98 23.60 -18.42
C SER A 1057 -29.36 24.65 -17.48
N SER A 1058 -28.35 24.26 -16.68
CA SER A 1058 -27.56 25.21 -15.87
C SER A 1058 -26.84 26.22 -16.76
N TRP A 1059 -26.19 25.78 -17.83
CA TRP A 1059 -25.49 26.64 -18.78
C TRP A 1059 -26.42 27.64 -19.47
N GLU A 1060 -27.62 27.22 -19.90
CA GLU A 1060 -28.63 28.12 -20.47
C GLU A 1060 -29.06 29.20 -19.47
N THR A 1061 -29.27 28.81 -18.20
CA THR A 1061 -29.60 29.74 -17.10
C THR A 1061 -28.46 30.72 -16.83
N GLU A 1062 -27.22 30.23 -16.78
CA GLU A 1062 -26.01 31.04 -16.60
C GLU A 1062 -25.85 32.07 -17.74
N ARG A 1063 -26.19 31.70 -18.98
CA ARG A 1063 -26.14 32.58 -20.14
C ARG A 1063 -27.14 33.73 -20.02
N LEU A 1064 -28.36 33.46 -19.54
CA LEU A 1064 -29.37 34.49 -19.27
C LEU A 1064 -28.93 35.43 -18.14
N ASP A 1065 -28.38 34.89 -17.05
CA ASP A 1065 -27.84 35.68 -15.94
C ASP A 1065 -26.65 36.55 -16.42
N MET A 1066 -25.80 36.01 -17.28
CA MET A 1066 -24.67 36.73 -17.89
C MET A 1066 -25.14 37.84 -18.82
N GLN A 1067 -26.18 37.61 -19.63
CA GLN A 1067 -26.81 38.62 -20.47
C GLN A 1067 -27.31 39.80 -19.62
N LYS A 1068 -28.03 39.52 -18.52
CA LYS A 1068 -28.49 40.54 -17.57
C LYS A 1068 -27.32 41.33 -16.93
N LYS A 1069 -26.19 40.66 -16.66
CA LYS A 1069 -24.98 41.34 -16.18
C LYS A 1069 -24.38 42.28 -17.21
N ILE A 1070 -24.34 41.87 -18.48
CA ILE A 1070 -23.81 42.66 -19.60
C ILE A 1070 -24.70 43.87 -19.90
N ASP A 1071 -26.02 43.69 -19.88
CA ASP A 1071 -26.96 44.71 -20.32
C ASP A 1071 -27.26 45.75 -19.25
N THR A 1072 -27.25 45.36 -17.97
CA THR A 1072 -27.75 46.23 -16.89
C THR A 1072 -26.79 46.31 -15.70
N ILE A 1073 -26.48 45.18 -15.06
CA ILE A 1073 -25.84 45.19 -13.73
C ILE A 1073 -24.42 45.79 -13.76
N LEU A 1074 -23.54 45.33 -14.66
CA LEU A 1074 -22.17 45.83 -14.74
C LEU A 1074 -22.10 47.27 -15.28
N PRO A 1075 -22.81 47.64 -16.37
CA PRO A 1075 -22.83 49.03 -16.83
C PRO A 1075 -23.30 50.02 -15.77
N ASP A 1076 -24.38 49.71 -15.04
CA ASP A 1076 -24.90 50.59 -13.98
C ASP A 1076 -23.89 50.74 -12.84
N ALA A 1077 -23.27 49.65 -12.39
CA ALA A 1077 -22.23 49.68 -11.38
C ALA A 1077 -21.00 50.49 -11.82
N ILE A 1078 -20.56 50.33 -13.08
CA ILE A 1078 -19.44 51.11 -13.65
C ILE A 1078 -19.80 52.60 -13.67
N ASN A 1079 -21.00 52.96 -14.10
CA ASN A 1079 -21.45 54.35 -14.13
C ASN A 1079 -21.51 54.97 -12.73
N GLN A 1080 -22.03 54.23 -11.74
CA GLN A 1080 -22.05 54.68 -10.35
C GLN A 1080 -20.64 54.91 -9.80
N ASN A 1081 -19.72 53.98 -10.02
CA ASN A 1081 -18.34 54.10 -9.56
C ASN A 1081 -17.57 55.22 -10.30
N LYS A 1082 -17.84 55.45 -11.59
CA LYS A 1082 -17.28 56.60 -12.35
C LYS A 1082 -17.77 57.94 -11.78
N ASN A 1083 -19.05 58.04 -11.43
CA ASN A 1083 -19.58 59.23 -10.77
C ASN A 1083 -18.90 59.47 -9.41
N GLN A 1084 -18.72 58.41 -8.61
CA GLN A 1084 -18.01 58.49 -7.34
C GLN A 1084 -16.52 58.88 -7.52
N GLN A 1085 -15.85 58.37 -8.55
CA GLN A 1085 -14.48 58.71 -8.91
C GLN A 1085 -14.35 60.21 -9.22
N MET A 1086 -15.25 60.74 -10.05
CA MET A 1086 -15.31 62.17 -10.39
C MET A 1086 -15.53 63.03 -9.13
N ASN A 1087 -16.49 62.64 -8.29
CA ASN A 1087 -16.82 63.31 -7.04
C ASN A 1087 -15.64 63.37 -6.05
N ILE A 1088 -14.87 62.28 -5.91
CA ILE A 1088 -13.67 62.24 -5.08
C ILE A 1088 -12.55 63.10 -5.68
N GLN A 1089 -12.37 63.07 -7.00
CA GLN A 1089 -11.39 63.91 -7.70
C GLN A 1089 -11.69 65.41 -7.51
N GLU A 1090 -12.96 65.80 -7.66
CA GLU A 1090 -13.42 67.17 -7.38
C GLU A 1090 -13.14 67.59 -5.94
N MET A 1091 -13.41 66.71 -4.96
CA MET A 1091 -13.11 66.97 -3.56
C MET A 1091 -11.60 67.12 -3.30
N ILE A 1092 -10.76 66.29 -3.92
CA ILE A 1092 -9.29 66.39 -3.83
C ILE A 1092 -8.81 67.72 -4.43
N LEU A 1093 -9.30 68.11 -5.61
CA LEU A 1093 -8.97 69.37 -6.26
C LEU A 1093 -9.40 70.56 -5.40
N LEU A 1094 -10.58 70.52 -4.79
CA LEU A 1094 -11.05 71.54 -3.86
C LEU A 1094 -10.09 71.67 -2.67
N VAL A 1095 -9.71 70.55 -2.05
CA VAL A 1095 -8.76 70.54 -0.92
C VAL A 1095 -7.35 71.03 -1.32
N GLN A 1096 -6.93 70.82 -2.58
CA GLN A 1096 -5.68 71.33 -3.11
C GLN A 1096 -5.73 72.84 -3.39
N ASN A 1097 -6.87 73.35 -3.86
CA ASN A 1097 -7.09 74.79 -4.10
C ASN A 1097 -7.15 75.60 -2.80
N TYR A 1098 -7.40 74.96 -1.66
CA TYR A 1098 -7.33 75.55 -0.32
C TYR A 1098 -6.21 74.89 0.53
N PRO A 1099 -4.92 75.17 0.24
CA PRO A 1099 -3.80 74.62 0.98
C PRO A 1099 -3.68 75.24 2.38
N LEU A 1100 -3.12 74.49 3.32
CA LEU A 1100 -2.85 75.00 4.66
C LEU A 1100 -1.79 76.12 4.63
N PRO A 1101 -1.92 77.17 5.45
CA PRO A 1101 -0.91 78.21 5.60
C PRO A 1101 0.40 77.62 6.13
N LYS A 1102 1.53 78.23 5.76
CA LYS A 1102 2.86 77.79 6.20
C LYS A 1102 3.44 78.76 7.24
N LYS A 1103 3.91 78.23 8.37
CA LYS A 1103 4.72 78.95 9.36
C LYS A 1103 6.06 78.22 9.48
N ASP A 1104 7.17 78.94 9.28
CA ASP A 1104 8.54 78.38 9.21
C ASP A 1104 8.67 77.18 8.25
N GLY A 1105 7.99 77.28 7.09
CA GLY A 1105 8.00 76.24 6.06
C GLY A 1105 7.12 75.01 6.35
N LYS A 1106 6.49 74.92 7.53
CA LYS A 1106 5.60 73.80 7.90
C LYS A 1106 4.12 74.19 7.80
N PRO A 1107 3.25 73.29 7.30
CA PRO A 1107 1.81 73.55 7.25
C PRO A 1107 1.23 73.63 8.66
N VAL A 1108 0.43 74.67 8.91
CA VAL A 1108 -0.28 74.90 10.18
C VAL A 1108 -1.75 74.56 9.97
N PHE A 1109 -2.38 73.89 10.94
CA PHE A 1109 -3.82 73.62 10.89
C PHE A 1109 -4.59 74.94 10.86
N GLU A 1110 -5.62 75.05 10.02
CA GLU A 1110 -6.45 76.23 9.90
C GLU A 1110 -7.88 75.81 9.58
N MET A 1111 -8.85 76.31 10.36
CA MET A 1111 -10.28 76.06 10.16
C MET A 1111 -11.07 77.34 10.43
N GLU A 1112 -12.07 77.61 9.61
CA GLU A 1112 -13.02 78.71 9.79
C GLU A 1112 -14.22 78.23 10.58
N ILE A 1113 -14.60 78.91 11.66
CA ILE A 1113 -15.80 78.64 12.47
C ILE A 1113 -16.52 79.97 12.67
N ASP A 1114 -17.80 80.04 12.28
CA ASP A 1114 -18.65 81.24 12.43
C ASP A 1114 -18.02 82.54 11.89
N GLY A 1115 -17.25 82.46 10.79
CA GLY A 1115 -16.59 83.59 10.14
C GLY A 1115 -15.23 84.01 10.73
N ALA A 1116 -14.75 83.33 11.78
CA ALA A 1116 -13.42 83.54 12.37
C ALA A 1116 -12.46 82.38 12.03
N ILE A 1117 -11.18 82.70 11.83
CA ILE A 1117 -10.14 81.74 11.45
C ILE A 1117 -9.35 81.30 12.68
N TYR A 1118 -9.26 79.99 12.90
CA TYR A 1118 -8.57 79.40 14.05
C TYR A 1118 -7.42 78.48 13.59
N GLN A 1119 -6.25 78.65 14.21
CA GLN A 1119 -5.04 77.90 13.87
C GLN A 1119 -4.63 76.85 14.94
N GLY A 1120 -5.34 76.81 16.07
CA GLY A 1120 -5.13 75.84 17.13
C GLY A 1120 -6.04 74.62 17.01
N ARG A 1121 -5.48 73.40 16.86
CA ARG A 1121 -6.27 72.15 16.83
C ARG A 1121 -7.09 71.90 18.10
N LYS A 1122 -6.59 72.35 19.25
CA LYS A 1122 -7.24 72.19 20.56
C LYS A 1122 -8.40 73.17 20.72
N GLU A 1123 -8.15 74.44 20.37
CA GLU A 1123 -9.14 75.52 20.36
C GLU A 1123 -10.33 75.19 19.44
N VAL A 1124 -10.05 74.75 18.20
CA VAL A 1124 -11.10 74.31 17.25
C VAL A 1124 -11.91 73.12 17.76
N ALA A 1125 -11.27 72.18 18.47
CA ALA A 1125 -11.96 71.03 19.02
C ALA A 1125 -12.86 71.39 20.21
N GLU A 1126 -12.39 72.27 21.10
CA GLU A 1126 -13.19 72.79 22.23
C GLU A 1126 -14.42 73.56 21.73
N MET A 1127 -14.27 74.40 20.70
CA MET A 1127 -15.39 75.11 20.07
C MET A 1127 -16.38 74.17 19.39
N MET A 1128 -15.88 73.12 18.73
CA MET A 1128 -16.73 72.10 18.11
C MET A 1128 -17.52 71.32 19.17
N ASP A 1129 -16.88 70.93 20.28
CA ASP A 1129 -17.52 70.25 21.42
C ASP A 1129 -18.56 71.14 22.10
N GLU A 1130 -18.28 72.44 22.26
CA GLU A 1130 -19.22 73.41 22.81
C GLU A 1130 -20.46 73.54 21.92
N LYS A 1131 -20.27 73.78 20.62
CA LYS A 1131 -21.36 73.96 19.65
C LYS A 1131 -22.23 72.69 19.52
N VAL A 1132 -21.60 71.51 19.56
CA VAL A 1132 -22.28 70.21 19.53
C VAL A 1132 -22.95 69.86 20.86
N SER A 1133 -22.50 70.41 21.99
CA SER A 1133 -23.14 70.23 23.31
C SER A 1133 -24.35 71.13 23.50
N GLN A 1134 -24.33 72.33 22.91
CA GLN A 1134 -25.41 73.31 22.94
C GLN A 1134 -26.53 73.03 21.92
N THR A 1135 -26.30 72.12 20.96
CA THR A 1135 -27.30 71.75 19.95
C THR A 1135 -28.23 70.66 20.49
N ASP A 1136 -29.55 70.91 20.46
CA ASP A 1136 -30.56 69.87 20.71
C ASP A 1136 -30.83 69.03 19.44
N PHE A 1137 -30.13 67.90 19.33
CA PHE A 1137 -30.32 66.92 18.25
C PHE A 1137 -31.63 66.10 18.37
N LYS A 1138 -32.65 66.63 19.06
CA LYS A 1138 -34.05 66.21 18.95
C LYS A 1138 -34.85 67.11 18.02
N GLU A 1139 -34.44 68.36 17.83
CA GLU A 1139 -35.11 69.34 16.97
C GLU A 1139 -34.39 69.59 15.64
N VAL A 1140 -33.08 69.34 15.58
CA VAL A 1140 -32.27 69.53 14.37
C VAL A 1140 -31.40 68.31 14.08
N ASP A 1141 -31.41 67.83 12.83
CA ASP A 1141 -30.70 66.61 12.43
C ASP A 1141 -29.18 66.82 12.24
N GLN A 1142 -28.75 68.07 12.02
CA GLN A 1142 -27.35 68.43 11.83
C GLN A 1142 -27.02 69.85 12.32
N VAL A 1143 -25.78 70.07 12.76
CA VAL A 1143 -25.24 71.39 13.07
C VAL A 1143 -24.03 71.68 12.19
N GLU A 1144 -23.98 72.89 11.63
CA GLU A 1144 -22.83 73.37 10.89
C GLU A 1144 -21.76 73.91 11.86
N ILE A 1145 -20.57 73.32 11.81
CA ILE A 1145 -19.44 73.74 12.64
C ILE A 1145 -18.70 74.87 11.93
N GLY A 1146 -18.32 74.68 10.68
CA GLY A 1146 -17.53 75.65 9.93
C GLY A 1146 -16.96 75.09 8.63
N ARG A 1147 -15.87 75.65 8.13
CA ARG A 1147 -15.20 75.23 6.89
C ARG A 1147 -13.74 74.86 7.12
N TYR A 1148 -13.34 73.71 6.57
CA TYR A 1148 -11.97 73.21 6.64
C TYR A 1148 -11.47 72.89 5.22
N ARG A 1149 -10.42 73.58 4.78
CA ARG A 1149 -9.82 73.41 3.44
C ARG A 1149 -10.86 73.45 2.29
N GLY A 1150 -11.76 74.43 2.35
CA GLY A 1150 -12.84 74.63 1.38
C GLY A 1150 -14.08 73.75 1.60
N LEU A 1151 -14.00 72.72 2.44
CA LEU A 1151 -15.09 71.78 2.71
C LEU A 1151 -15.97 72.23 3.87
N LYS A 1152 -17.28 72.03 3.76
CA LYS A 1152 -18.23 72.29 4.83
C LYS A 1152 -18.17 71.17 5.87
N VAL A 1153 -17.94 71.53 7.13
CA VAL A 1153 -17.86 70.62 8.27
C VAL A 1153 -19.15 70.70 9.07
N THR A 1154 -19.93 69.62 9.08
CA THR A 1154 -21.15 69.50 9.89
C THR A 1154 -21.04 68.32 10.85
N VAL A 1155 -21.85 68.33 11.91
CA VAL A 1155 -22.06 67.18 12.78
C VAL A 1155 -23.51 66.77 12.67
N HIS A 1156 -23.73 65.54 12.22
CA HIS A 1156 -25.03 64.91 12.00
C HIS A 1156 -25.25 63.78 13.00
N LYS A 1157 -26.49 63.51 13.37
CA LYS A 1157 -26.86 62.37 14.22
C LYS A 1157 -27.45 61.24 13.37
N ASP A 1158 -26.75 60.11 13.32
CA ASP A 1158 -27.14 58.95 12.51
C ASP A 1158 -28.30 58.14 13.15
N VAL A 1159 -28.91 57.24 12.37
CA VAL A 1159 -30.07 56.41 12.74
C VAL A 1159 -29.83 55.53 13.99
N GLN A 1160 -28.56 55.30 14.34
CA GLN A 1160 -28.13 54.58 15.55
C GLN A 1160 -27.90 55.50 16.77
N TYR A 1161 -28.37 56.76 16.72
CA TYR A 1161 -28.16 57.81 17.72
C TYR A 1161 -26.69 58.22 17.95
N GLU A 1162 -25.77 57.82 17.06
CA GLU A 1162 -24.37 58.24 17.10
C GLU A 1162 -24.14 59.56 16.35
N LYS A 1163 -23.34 60.46 16.93
CA LYS A 1163 -22.91 61.71 16.27
C LYS A 1163 -21.78 61.42 15.29
N LYS A 1164 -21.86 61.95 14.07
CA LYS A 1164 -20.87 61.83 12.99
C LYS A 1164 -20.46 63.19 12.44
N ILE A 1165 -19.17 63.38 12.21
CA ILE A 1165 -18.61 64.51 11.48
C ILE A 1165 -18.81 64.24 9.99
N VAL A 1166 -19.31 65.21 9.24
CA VAL A 1166 -19.47 65.15 7.80
C VAL A 1166 -18.65 66.26 7.15
N LEU A 1167 -17.72 65.89 6.29
CA LEU A 1167 -17.03 66.82 5.39
C LEU A 1167 -17.74 66.76 4.05
N SER A 1168 -18.30 67.88 3.59
CA SER A 1168 -19.07 67.95 2.35
C SER A 1168 -18.48 68.94 1.35
N SER A 1169 -18.39 68.49 0.10
CA SER A 1169 -18.36 69.34 -1.09
C SER A 1169 -19.78 69.38 -1.69
N ASP A 1170 -19.95 70.07 -2.82
CA ASP A 1170 -21.26 70.23 -3.46
C ASP A 1170 -21.86 68.89 -3.94
N ASN A 1171 -21.01 67.93 -4.32
CA ASN A 1171 -21.42 66.65 -4.93
C ASN A 1171 -21.03 65.41 -4.11
N TYR A 1172 -20.31 65.56 -2.98
CA TYR A 1172 -19.79 64.43 -2.21
C TYR A 1172 -19.63 64.74 -0.72
N SER A 1173 -19.82 63.73 0.12
CA SER A 1173 -19.58 63.85 1.55
C SER A 1173 -18.87 62.64 2.14
N VAL A 1174 -18.01 62.89 3.13
CA VAL A 1174 -17.28 61.86 3.87
C VAL A 1174 -17.65 61.94 5.35
N HIS A 1175 -17.97 60.79 5.93
CA HIS A 1175 -18.51 60.69 7.28
C HIS A 1175 -17.48 60.05 8.22
N MET A 1176 -17.34 60.60 9.43
CA MET A 1176 -16.40 60.13 10.45
C MET A 1176 -17.09 60.12 11.83
N ARG A 1177 -16.60 59.30 12.75
CA ARG A 1177 -17.13 59.27 14.13
C ARG A 1177 -16.77 60.54 14.89
N TYR A 1178 -17.76 61.11 15.59
CA TYR A 1178 -17.57 62.20 16.54
C TYR A 1178 -17.41 61.66 17.97
N THR A 1179 -16.47 62.22 18.74
CA THR A 1179 -16.26 61.88 20.16
C THR A 1179 -16.23 63.12 21.02
N LEU A 1180 -16.92 63.09 22.17
CA LEU A 1180 -17.10 64.21 23.11
C LEU A 1180 -16.01 64.31 24.20
N GLU A 1181 -14.89 63.62 24.01
CA GLU A 1181 -13.76 63.63 24.93
C GLU A 1181 -12.81 64.76 24.51
N GLY A 1182 -12.83 65.88 25.24
CA GLY A 1182 -12.06 67.08 24.92
C GLY A 1182 -10.59 66.78 24.60
N GLY A 1183 -10.10 67.31 23.49
CA GLY A 1183 -8.76 67.07 22.96
C GLY A 1183 -8.69 67.32 21.45
N THR A 1184 -7.59 66.95 20.78
CA THR A 1184 -7.42 67.17 19.33
C THR A 1184 -7.96 66.02 18.45
N GLY A 1185 -8.63 65.03 19.03
CA GLY A 1185 -9.02 63.79 18.35
C GLY A 1185 -9.90 64.00 17.11
N ASN A 1186 -10.95 64.81 17.21
CA ASN A 1186 -11.86 65.09 16.09
C ASN A 1186 -11.16 65.86 14.96
N THR A 1187 -10.30 66.85 15.28
CA THR A 1187 -9.55 67.64 14.29
C THR A 1187 -8.44 66.82 13.61
N VAL A 1188 -7.84 65.85 14.31
CA VAL A 1188 -6.91 64.87 13.73
C VAL A 1188 -7.63 63.92 12.78
N ARG A 1189 -8.82 63.40 13.13
CA ARG A 1189 -9.62 62.55 12.23
C ARG A 1189 -9.98 63.26 10.93
N ILE A 1190 -10.43 64.51 11.01
CA ILE A 1190 -10.72 65.37 9.85
C ILE A 1190 -9.49 65.49 8.93
N SER A 1191 -8.31 65.77 9.49
CA SER A 1191 -7.07 65.86 8.70
C SER A 1191 -6.69 64.52 8.04
N ASN A 1192 -6.74 63.42 8.80
CA ASN A 1192 -6.37 62.09 8.31
C ASN A 1192 -7.30 61.63 7.18
N GLN A 1193 -8.60 61.90 7.30
CA GLN A 1193 -9.58 61.51 6.28
C GLN A 1193 -9.30 62.17 4.92
N LEU A 1194 -8.89 63.44 4.90
CA LEU A 1194 -8.49 64.12 3.66
C LEU A 1194 -7.17 63.58 3.10
N SER A 1195 -6.24 63.17 3.96
CA SER A 1195 -5.01 62.50 3.53
C SER A 1195 -5.22 61.10 2.97
N GLU A 1196 -6.37 60.47 3.24
CA GLU A 1196 -6.74 59.16 2.70
C GLU A 1196 -7.47 59.21 1.35
N LEU A 1197 -8.03 60.36 0.95
CA LEU A 1197 -8.77 60.51 -0.31
C LEU A 1197 -7.98 60.02 -1.56
N PRO A 1198 -6.67 60.32 -1.72
CA PRO A 1198 -5.90 59.79 -2.85
C PRO A 1198 -5.83 58.26 -2.86
N LYS A 1199 -5.72 57.61 -1.69
CA LYS A 1199 -5.72 56.15 -1.58
C LYS A 1199 -7.08 55.56 -1.92
N GLN A 1200 -8.17 56.21 -1.48
CA GLN A 1200 -9.53 55.82 -1.85
C GLN A 1200 -9.75 55.91 -3.36
N LEU A 1201 -9.25 56.97 -4.01
CA LEU A 1201 -9.31 57.13 -5.45
C LEU A 1201 -8.52 56.04 -6.19
N THR A 1202 -7.31 55.70 -5.74
CA THR A 1202 -6.53 54.59 -6.32
C THR A 1202 -7.29 53.27 -6.23
N SER A 1203 -7.85 52.93 -5.06
CA SER A 1203 -8.63 51.70 -4.88
C SER A 1203 -9.89 51.66 -5.75
N LEU A 1204 -10.58 52.79 -5.90
CA LEU A 1204 -11.76 52.90 -6.75
C LEU A 1204 -11.41 52.74 -8.25
N ASN A 1205 -10.27 53.27 -8.69
CA ASN A 1205 -9.78 53.09 -10.06
C ASN A 1205 -9.50 51.62 -10.37
N GLU A 1206 -8.86 50.90 -9.45
CA GLU A 1206 -8.58 49.46 -9.59
C GLU A 1206 -9.88 48.64 -9.65
N GLN A 1207 -10.89 49.01 -8.85
CA GLN A 1207 -12.22 48.38 -8.92
C GLN A 1207 -12.92 48.63 -10.25
N LEU A 1208 -12.87 49.87 -10.76
CA LEU A 1208 -13.42 50.25 -12.06
C LEU A 1208 -12.78 49.47 -13.21
N GLU A 1209 -11.44 49.41 -13.23
CA GLU A 1209 -10.70 48.63 -14.22
C GLU A 1209 -11.11 47.15 -14.18
N ASN A 1210 -11.22 46.57 -12.99
CA ASN A 1210 -11.67 45.18 -12.83
C ASN A 1210 -13.12 44.97 -13.30
N MET A 1211 -14.03 45.91 -13.03
CA MET A 1211 -15.42 45.82 -13.53
C MET A 1211 -15.48 45.91 -15.05
N GLU A 1212 -14.68 46.78 -15.68
CA GLU A 1212 -14.58 46.90 -17.13
C GLU A 1212 -14.01 45.62 -17.77
N VAL A 1213 -12.96 45.03 -17.17
CA VAL A 1213 -12.40 43.74 -17.59
C VAL A 1213 -13.46 42.63 -17.48
N ASN A 1214 -14.18 42.55 -16.36
CA ASN A 1214 -15.25 41.57 -16.19
C ASN A 1214 -16.39 41.72 -17.22
N LEU A 1215 -16.74 42.97 -17.58
CA LEU A 1215 -17.73 43.23 -18.63
C LEU A 1215 -17.23 42.77 -20.01
N GLN A 1216 -15.97 43.02 -20.35
CA GLN A 1216 -15.37 42.53 -21.59
C GLN A 1216 -15.32 41.00 -21.64
N MET A 1217 -14.90 40.35 -20.55
CA MET A 1217 -14.88 38.90 -20.44
C MET A 1217 -16.29 38.30 -20.58
N ALA A 1218 -17.30 38.88 -19.94
CA ALA A 1218 -18.69 38.44 -20.07
C ALA A 1218 -19.16 38.47 -21.52
N LYS A 1219 -18.84 39.54 -22.26
CA LYS A 1219 -19.16 39.70 -23.67
C LYS A 1219 -18.47 38.65 -24.56
N GLN A 1220 -17.31 38.14 -24.17
CA GLN A 1220 -16.62 37.07 -24.90
C GLN A 1220 -17.21 35.69 -24.59
N GLU A 1221 -17.39 35.38 -23.30
CA GLU A 1221 -17.84 34.07 -22.81
C GLU A 1221 -19.28 33.73 -23.26
N ILE A 1222 -20.16 34.72 -23.39
CA ILE A 1222 -21.57 34.51 -23.75
C ILE A 1222 -21.81 33.90 -25.15
N HIS A 1223 -20.79 33.95 -26.01
CA HIS A 1223 -20.82 33.42 -27.37
C HIS A 1223 -20.27 31.99 -27.48
N LEU A 1224 -19.68 31.44 -26.41
CA LEU A 1224 -19.13 30.09 -26.44
C LEU A 1224 -20.24 29.03 -26.41
N PRO A 1225 -20.18 27.99 -27.26
CA PRO A 1225 -21.15 26.89 -27.23
C PRO A 1225 -20.93 25.99 -26.00
N PHE A 1226 -21.93 25.16 -25.69
CA PHE A 1226 -21.79 24.13 -24.66
C PHE A 1226 -20.77 23.07 -25.10
N GLU A 1227 -19.64 22.95 -24.38
CA GLU A 1227 -18.48 22.12 -24.77
C GLU A 1227 -18.83 20.63 -24.99
N GLU A 1228 -19.82 20.10 -24.25
CA GLU A 1228 -20.19 18.68 -24.26
C GLU A 1228 -21.41 18.37 -25.15
N ASP A 1229 -21.85 19.29 -26.01
CA ASP A 1229 -23.07 19.11 -26.82
C ASP A 1229 -22.95 17.92 -27.80
N GLU A 1230 -21.81 17.77 -28.48
CA GLU A 1230 -21.57 16.62 -29.37
C GLU A 1230 -21.65 15.28 -28.63
N LYS A 1231 -21.11 15.22 -27.41
CA LYS A 1231 -21.14 14.02 -26.59
C LYS A 1231 -22.57 13.69 -26.15
N LEU A 1232 -23.34 14.71 -25.77
CA LEU A 1232 -24.77 14.56 -25.45
C LEU A 1232 -25.54 14.00 -26.65
N GLN A 1233 -25.32 14.52 -27.87
CA GLN A 1233 -25.97 14.01 -29.08
C GLN A 1233 -25.60 12.55 -29.37
N LYS A 1234 -24.32 12.17 -29.24
CA LYS A 1234 -23.88 10.77 -29.40
C LYS A 1234 -24.51 9.83 -28.38
N LEU A 1235 -24.62 10.25 -27.12
CA LEU A 1235 -25.25 9.45 -26.08
C LEU A 1235 -26.75 9.31 -26.29
N LEU A 1236 -27.46 10.36 -26.71
CA LEU A 1236 -28.88 10.29 -27.08
C LEU A 1236 -29.12 9.32 -28.26
N ALA A 1237 -28.23 9.35 -29.26
CA ALA A 1237 -28.28 8.38 -30.36
C ALA A 1237 -28.08 6.94 -29.85
N ARG A 1238 -27.06 6.72 -28.99
CA ARG A 1238 -26.80 5.40 -28.39
C ARG A 1238 -27.94 4.91 -27.50
N GLN A 1239 -28.57 5.79 -26.73
CA GLN A 1239 -29.76 5.49 -25.93
C GLN A 1239 -30.90 4.99 -26.82
N THR A 1240 -31.09 5.63 -27.97
CA THR A 1240 -32.12 5.24 -28.94
C THR A 1240 -31.83 3.86 -29.54
N GLU A 1241 -30.58 3.56 -29.90
CA GLU A 1241 -30.16 2.23 -30.36
C GLU A 1241 -30.41 1.14 -29.30
N ILE A 1242 -30.04 1.40 -28.04
CA ILE A 1242 -30.23 0.45 -26.94
C ILE A 1242 -31.72 0.23 -26.66
N ASN A 1243 -32.52 1.30 -26.60
CA ASN A 1243 -33.98 1.19 -26.41
C ASN A 1243 -34.63 0.37 -27.53
N THR A 1244 -34.26 0.63 -28.78
CA THR A 1244 -34.76 -0.12 -29.94
C THR A 1244 -34.38 -1.60 -29.83
N SER A 1245 -33.15 -1.90 -29.41
CA SER A 1245 -32.68 -3.28 -29.24
C SER A 1245 -33.42 -4.01 -28.11
N LEU A 1246 -33.66 -3.35 -26.98
CA LEU A 1246 -34.43 -3.89 -25.86
C LEU A 1246 -35.92 -4.08 -26.20
N GLU A 1247 -36.51 -3.18 -26.98
CA GLU A 1247 -37.88 -3.33 -27.48
C GLU A 1247 -38.02 -4.51 -28.45
N LEU A 1248 -37.06 -4.70 -29.35
CA LEU A 1248 -37.01 -5.85 -30.26
C LEU A 1248 -36.80 -7.16 -29.49
N GLU A 1249 -35.98 -7.17 -28.44
CA GLU A 1249 -35.76 -8.33 -27.57
C GLU A 1249 -37.05 -8.70 -26.80
N ASN A 1250 -37.76 -7.71 -26.24
CA ASN A 1250 -39.04 -7.91 -25.59
C ASN A 1250 -40.15 -8.41 -26.53
N LEU A 1251 -40.13 -8.03 -27.81
CA LEU A 1251 -41.06 -8.51 -28.83
C LEU A 1251 -40.79 -9.95 -29.28
N SER A 1252 -39.62 -10.51 -28.95
CA SER A 1252 -39.22 -11.89 -29.31
C SER A 1252 -39.46 -12.92 -28.20
N LYS A 1253 -39.85 -12.50 -26.99
CA LYS A 1253 -40.32 -13.41 -25.93
C LYS A 1253 -41.77 -13.84 -26.22
N PRO A 1254 -42.08 -15.14 -26.35
CA PRO A 1254 -43.46 -15.57 -26.51
C PRO A 1254 -44.28 -15.21 -25.26
N SER A 1255 -45.36 -14.46 -25.47
CA SER A 1255 -46.39 -14.16 -24.47
C SER A 1255 -46.93 -15.45 -23.86
N ILE A 1256 -46.73 -15.65 -22.55
CA ILE A 1256 -47.30 -16.77 -21.76
C ILE A 1256 -48.71 -16.39 -21.23
N LEU A 1257 -49.51 -15.66 -22.01
CA LEU A 1257 -50.85 -15.22 -21.58
C LEU A 1257 -52.03 -15.85 -22.34
N GLU A 1258 -51.81 -16.92 -23.09
CA GLU A 1258 -52.90 -17.72 -23.67
C GLU A 1258 -52.72 -19.22 -23.36
N LYS A 1259 -53.06 -19.64 -22.14
CA LYS A 1259 -53.41 -21.06 -21.84
C LYS A 1259 -54.14 -21.29 -20.50
N GLU A 1260 -54.86 -20.30 -19.98
CA GLU A 1260 -55.84 -20.51 -18.91
C GLU A 1260 -57.22 -20.02 -19.35
N GLU A 1261 -57.81 -20.71 -20.31
CA GLU A 1261 -59.26 -20.82 -20.45
C GLU A 1261 -59.56 -22.09 -21.25
N VAL A 1262 -60.56 -22.85 -20.78
CA VAL A 1262 -61.02 -24.17 -21.25
C VAL A 1262 -60.38 -25.38 -20.55
N ILE A 1263 -60.70 -25.59 -19.27
CA ILE A 1263 -61.27 -26.87 -18.77
C ILE A 1263 -62.30 -26.55 -17.66
N GLU A 1264 -63.54 -26.30 -18.06
CA GLU A 1264 -64.73 -26.61 -17.26
C GLU A 1264 -65.70 -27.39 -18.16
N ARG A 1265 -65.55 -28.72 -18.16
CA ARG A 1265 -66.61 -29.74 -18.18
C ARG A 1265 -66.03 -31.14 -18.15
#